data_AF-A0AAU9S364-F1
#
_entry.id   AF-A0AAU9S364-F1
#
_cell.length_a   1.000
_cell.length_b   1.000
_cell.length_c   1.000
_cell.angle_alpha   90.00
_cell.angle_beta   90.00
_cell.angle_gamma   90.00
#
_symmetry.space_group_name_H-M   'P 1'
#
loop_
_entity.id
_entity.type
_entity.pdbx_description
1 polymer ?
#
loop_
_entity_poly.entity_id
_entity_poly.type
_entity_poly.pdbx_seq_one_letter_code
_entity_poly.pdbx_strand_id
1 'polypeptide(L)'
;MNRVKCNYCGKEMSGFKRLKFHLAGIRGYVTPCEQVTDTVRETFHKMIETSGQKRGRSQDSSSQSVSPENGDTGVATDKQDLLSSKAHKKCIGRFFYENFVDFSAVDSPSFKAMMTVGCGEMRLKIPDPRDINGWMLQDALREVQDHVKRIKDSWAVTGCSILLDAWVDQNGRYLVSFLADSPAGPVYLSSFDVSDIKHDVTALRSLLDGLIDEVGVHNVIQIIASSASGWVAELGESYSRTKQGVFWSVSVSHCFELMLMKIAELHSLGDVLDKLKKVTEFVNNNPLVLKLDRDHSHGTDVTVCSSEFEFVMPYLTLKSMFKAKNHLAAMFASSDWNEEEEDITIFKLVKDSSFWETVERVLKCTSPLINGLLWFFTANNQHVGNIYDTMDVIKESIANEFDGEELCYKPVWDVIDDVWGKHLHIPLHAAGYFLNPAAFYSSDFYLDSDVATGLISSLVLLVKECPIQAKISTQLDIYRLGEDCFYEASQADQISGISPAEWWAQNASQHPELQSFSVKILSQTCEGASRYKLKRSAAEKLLLTRGMSHGEKQHLGELAFVHYNLHLQSCKAKLSEETVLQDIFVGHFVKPPKDLEANQVSSLPSRFLGKERTRVSDFPSLLVSDSANRMNLSMDIREHGSWVDKKKDRVKCNYCGKEMRGFDRLKFHLAGVRGGHVTPCEQVTDTVRETFRKMVMEETSSAAANNRVDKVQMGNSGSLSVFSGLGESLTADTFVMDIYDHGVIVNKKRRRVKCKHCGKDMFGLHRLKRHLGGNGNACVEATKQDLRSNGAKKWIGRCSNENRFDFSAVGSTGFREMMTVSGGKIPDSCDLNGRMRQEALKEVQDHVRKIKDSWAITGCSILLDAWVDEKGRDLVTFVADCPAGPVYLISLDVSEIKSNSNALISLVHGLIDEVGMHNVIQIIASSASGWVGELGESFSRSKEGIFWSLSVSRCFEYMLLKIAEIHSLGDIVDKANKITEFVNKNSVVLKLVRDHSHGTDMTVSSSELKFVSPYLTLESMFKAKNHLADMFASSDWNKEEDITISELVNDSSFWEIVDRVLKSTSPLIHGLLWFCTANNQHVGNIYETMDVIKENIAKKFNHEELCYKPVWDVIDDVWNNYLHSPLHAAGYFLNPTVFYSTDFHLDQEVATGLISSLVHIVKECDIQVRVATQLDMYRLGEDCFNEASQADQITGIAPAEWWAQKASKHQELPSFAIKVLSQTCEGASRYKLERSVAEKLLLTEGMSHGEKQHLEELAFVHYNLHLQSCKAKLSEEQ
;
A
#
# COMPACT_ATOMS: atom_id res chain seq x y z
N MET A 1 10.81 60.56 2.14
CA MET A 1 11.19 60.04 3.48
C MET A 1 10.96 61.13 4.53
N ASN A 2 9.90 61.02 5.35
CA ASN A 2 9.63 62.00 6.41
C ASN A 2 10.47 61.66 7.66
N ARG A 3 11.49 62.48 7.96
CA ARG A 3 12.21 62.41 9.24
C ARG A 3 11.39 63.13 10.31
N VAL A 4 11.21 62.50 11.45
CA VAL A 4 10.39 62.97 12.57
C VAL A 4 11.30 63.08 13.79
N LYS A 5 11.30 64.24 14.45
CA LYS A 5 12.11 64.52 15.63
C LYS A 5 11.33 64.18 16.90
N CYS A 6 11.98 63.50 17.84
CA CYS A 6 11.43 63.30 19.18
C CYS A 6 11.46 64.63 19.94
N ASN A 7 10.31 65.12 20.39
CA ASN A 7 10.25 66.39 21.11
C ASN A 7 10.80 66.32 22.55
N TYR A 8 11.04 65.12 23.09
CA TYR A 8 11.58 64.92 24.45
C TYR A 8 13.11 64.89 24.48
N CYS A 9 13.75 64.07 23.65
CA CYS A 9 15.22 63.98 23.60
C CYS A 9 15.85 64.67 22.38
N GLY A 10 15.05 65.23 21.47
CA GLY A 10 15.52 65.93 20.28
C GLY A 10 16.07 65.01 19.17
N LYS A 11 16.02 63.69 19.31
CA LYS A 11 16.61 62.75 18.34
C LYS A 11 15.73 62.62 17.09
N GLU A 12 16.33 62.75 15.90
CA GLU A 12 15.64 62.61 14.61
C GLU A 12 15.61 61.17 14.10
N MET A 13 14.48 60.79 13.53
CA MET A 13 14.15 59.40 13.23
C MET A 13 13.39 59.25 11.91
N SER A 14 13.58 58.17 11.17
CA SER A 14 12.80 57.89 9.96
C SER A 14 11.40 57.34 10.30
N GLY A 15 10.41 58.23 10.35
CA GLY A 15 8.99 57.88 10.43
C GLY A 15 8.39 57.70 11.82
N PHE A 16 7.07 57.93 11.91
CA PHE A 16 6.31 57.90 13.17
C PHE A 16 6.28 56.54 13.87
N LYS A 17 6.39 55.43 13.14
CA LYS A 17 6.43 54.08 13.76
C LYS A 17 7.65 53.97 14.67
N ARG A 18 8.83 54.31 14.18
CA ARG A 18 10.07 54.32 14.97
C ARG A 18 9.97 55.28 16.16
N LEU A 19 9.36 56.45 15.99
CA LEU A 19 9.14 57.40 17.08
C LEU A 19 8.26 56.77 18.18
N LYS A 20 7.19 56.04 17.84
CA LYS A 20 6.35 55.33 18.83
C LYS A 20 7.14 54.27 19.61
N PHE A 21 7.98 53.46 18.94
CA PHE A 21 8.84 52.47 19.63
C PHE A 21 9.90 53.15 20.52
N HIS A 22 10.45 54.29 20.08
CA HIS A 22 11.38 55.10 20.87
C HIS A 22 10.73 55.68 22.13
N LEU A 23 9.50 56.20 22.03
CA LEU A 23 8.74 56.70 23.19
C LEU A 23 8.23 55.57 24.09
N ALA A 24 7.89 54.40 23.54
CA ALA A 24 7.48 53.20 24.28
C ALA A 24 8.66 52.49 24.97
N GLY A 25 9.91 52.78 24.61
CA GLY A 25 11.08 52.20 25.27
C GLY A 25 11.38 50.74 24.92
N ILE A 26 10.77 50.21 23.86
CA ILE A 26 11.00 48.85 23.35
C ILE A 26 12.39 48.78 22.70
N ARG A 27 13.31 48.06 23.32
CA ARG A 27 14.69 47.88 22.84
C ARG A 27 14.73 46.94 21.63
N GLY A 28 15.52 47.28 20.61
CA GLY A 28 15.77 46.43 19.43
C GLY A 28 15.55 47.12 18.08
N TYR A 29 14.65 48.11 17.99
CA TYR A 29 14.37 48.82 16.73
C TYR A 29 14.90 50.26 16.68
N VAL A 30 14.80 51.01 17.78
CA VAL A 30 15.47 52.31 18.01
C VAL A 30 15.82 52.44 19.49
N THR A 31 16.92 53.11 19.82
CA THR A 31 17.31 53.44 21.20
C THR A 31 16.16 54.13 21.94
N PRO A 32 15.72 53.68 23.14
CA PRO A 32 14.65 54.31 23.93
C PRO A 32 14.86 55.79 24.22
N CYS A 33 13.76 56.53 24.43
CA CYS A 33 13.82 57.90 24.93
C CYS A 33 13.95 57.91 26.45
N GLU A 34 15.10 58.31 26.96
CA GLU A 34 15.35 58.43 28.41
C GLU A 34 14.66 59.64 29.05
N GLN A 35 14.26 60.63 28.23
CA GLN A 35 13.63 61.88 28.67
C GLN A 35 12.09 61.81 28.73
N VAL A 36 11.50 60.62 28.58
CA VAL A 36 10.03 60.41 28.57
C VAL A 36 9.58 59.82 29.89
N THR A 37 8.47 60.33 30.44
CA THR A 37 7.87 59.83 31.69
C THR A 37 7.21 58.46 31.50
N ASP A 38 7.14 57.66 32.56
CA ASP A 38 6.64 56.28 32.50
C ASP A 38 5.18 56.19 32.02
N THR A 39 4.36 57.19 32.35
CA THR A 39 2.97 57.32 31.85
C THR A 39 2.89 57.45 30.34
N VAL A 40 3.77 58.24 29.72
CA VAL A 40 3.81 58.37 28.25
C VAL A 40 4.32 57.07 27.63
N ARG A 41 5.29 56.41 28.27
CA ARG A 41 5.85 55.13 27.82
C ARG A 41 4.77 54.03 27.77
N GLU A 42 3.98 53.88 28.83
CA GLU A 42 2.88 52.92 28.89
C GLU A 42 1.77 53.20 27.88
N THR A 43 1.46 54.47 27.65
CA THR A 43 0.43 54.87 26.67
C THR A 43 0.81 54.40 25.26
N PHE A 44 2.08 54.57 24.88
CA PHE A 44 2.56 54.12 23.58
C PHE A 44 2.73 52.59 23.49
N HIS A 45 3.01 51.90 24.60
CA HIS A 45 2.96 50.43 24.66
C HIS A 45 1.56 49.91 24.32
N LYS A 46 0.51 50.43 24.99
CA LYS A 46 -0.89 50.03 24.76
C LYS A 46 -1.37 50.36 23.34
N MET A 47 -0.93 51.48 22.75
CA MET A 47 -1.26 51.83 21.35
C MET A 47 -0.62 50.88 20.33
N ILE A 48 0.56 50.33 20.62
CA ILE A 48 1.23 49.37 19.73
C ILE A 48 0.51 48.02 19.80
N GLU A 49 0.12 47.57 21.00
CA GLU A 49 -0.60 46.31 21.21
C GLU A 49 -2.01 46.31 20.58
N THR A 50 -2.74 47.43 20.67
CA THR A 50 -4.09 47.55 20.08
C THR A 50 -4.11 47.68 18.56
N SER A 51 -2.98 48.02 17.92
CA SER A 51 -2.89 48.13 16.46
C SER A 51 -2.68 46.80 15.71
N GLY A 52 -2.55 45.69 16.44
CA GLY A 52 -2.37 44.33 15.88
C GLY A 52 -3.66 43.57 15.52
N GLN A 53 -4.85 44.12 15.79
CA GLN A 53 -6.14 43.47 15.48
C GLN A 53 -7.17 44.49 14.95
N LYS A 54 -7.25 44.66 13.62
CA LYS A 54 -8.50 44.83 12.83
C LYS A 54 -8.24 45.38 11.41
N ARG A 55 -8.77 44.62 10.43
CA ARG A 55 -9.48 44.98 9.18
C ARG A 55 -8.83 44.60 7.85
N GLY A 56 -9.53 43.70 7.16
CA GLY A 56 -9.39 43.45 5.73
C GLY A 56 -10.39 44.24 4.87
N ARG A 57 -10.00 44.35 3.59
CA ARG A 57 -10.75 44.42 2.32
C ARG A 57 -11.54 45.68 1.91
N SER A 58 -11.10 46.29 0.79
CA SER A 58 -11.96 46.76 -0.32
C SER A 58 -11.16 46.78 -1.65
N GLN A 59 -11.84 46.50 -2.75
CA GLN A 59 -11.37 46.41 -4.15
C GLN A 59 -10.94 47.78 -4.73
N ASP A 60 -9.91 47.84 -5.60
CA ASP A 60 -10.07 47.93 -7.08
C ASP A 60 -8.79 48.41 -7.83
N SER A 61 -8.48 47.70 -8.91
CA SER A 61 -7.88 48.09 -10.21
C SER A 61 -6.53 48.81 -10.36
N SER A 62 -5.81 48.38 -11.42
CA SER A 62 -4.92 49.16 -12.31
C SER A 62 -3.39 49.25 -12.02
N SER A 63 -2.68 48.24 -12.55
CA SER A 63 -1.50 48.27 -13.44
C SER A 63 -0.18 49.01 -13.09
N GLN A 64 0.89 48.24 -13.34
CA GLN A 64 2.22 48.57 -13.90
C GLN A 64 3.45 48.77 -13.00
N SER A 65 4.25 47.68 -12.97
CA SER A 65 5.70 47.57 -13.23
C SER A 65 6.72 48.41 -12.45
N VAL A 66 7.65 47.73 -11.76
CA VAL A 66 9.09 47.61 -12.10
C VAL A 66 9.82 47.00 -10.88
N SER A 67 10.52 45.87 -11.08
CA SER A 67 11.49 45.27 -10.14
C SER A 67 12.90 45.84 -10.40
N PRO A 68 13.96 45.45 -9.65
CA PRO A 68 14.12 45.23 -8.21
C PRO A 68 15.34 46.01 -7.66
N GLU A 69 15.54 46.09 -6.34
CA GLU A 69 16.91 46.17 -5.80
C GLU A 69 16.99 45.62 -4.36
N ASN A 70 18.01 44.78 -4.15
CA ASN A 70 18.21 43.80 -3.09
C ASN A 70 18.53 44.42 -1.71
N GLY A 71 18.19 43.70 -0.63
CA GLY A 71 18.86 43.87 0.66
C GLY A 71 18.11 43.33 1.90
N ASP A 72 18.42 42.08 2.26
CA ASP A 72 18.34 41.44 3.59
C ASP A 72 16.98 41.15 4.25
N THR A 73 16.46 39.95 3.94
CA THR A 73 15.41 39.23 4.68
C THR A 73 15.99 37.95 5.28
N GLY A 74 16.41 37.99 6.55
CA GLY A 74 17.01 36.82 7.22
C GLY A 74 16.29 36.32 8.48
N VAL A 75 15.25 36.98 8.99
CA VAL A 75 14.66 36.63 10.31
C VAL A 75 13.11 36.52 10.32
N ALA A 76 12.43 37.01 9.29
CA ALA A 76 10.96 36.89 9.18
C ALA A 76 10.52 35.58 8.48
N THR A 77 11.40 34.98 7.68
CA THR A 77 11.19 33.73 6.93
C THR A 77 11.04 32.52 7.88
N ASP A 78 11.89 32.39 8.91
CA ASP A 78 11.92 31.22 9.79
C ASP A 78 10.61 30.94 10.56
N LYS A 79 9.89 31.97 11.02
CA LYS A 79 8.61 31.75 11.75
C LYS A 79 7.46 31.40 10.82
N GLN A 80 7.46 31.93 9.61
CA GLN A 80 6.42 31.65 8.62
C GLN A 80 6.65 30.26 7.98
N ASP A 81 7.91 29.88 7.78
CA ASP A 81 8.31 28.54 7.33
C ASP A 81 8.06 27.46 8.40
N LEU A 82 8.22 27.77 9.69
CA LEU A 82 7.90 26.83 10.77
C LEU A 82 6.39 26.61 10.92
N LEU A 83 5.57 27.65 10.75
CA LEU A 83 4.11 27.58 10.81
C LEU A 83 3.52 26.89 9.56
N SER A 84 4.06 27.15 8.37
CA SER A 84 3.68 26.44 7.14
C SER A 84 4.10 24.97 7.19
N SER A 85 5.27 24.67 7.76
CA SER A 85 5.74 23.30 7.98
C SER A 85 4.86 22.53 8.97
N LYS A 86 4.42 23.15 10.09
CA LYS A 86 3.48 22.52 11.02
C LYS A 86 2.11 22.26 10.39
N ALA A 87 1.59 23.22 9.62
CA ALA A 87 0.32 23.06 8.90
C ALA A 87 0.40 21.93 7.86
N HIS A 88 1.50 21.86 7.10
CA HIS A 88 1.74 20.81 6.11
C HIS A 88 1.78 19.42 6.74
N LYS A 89 2.56 19.24 7.82
CA LYS A 89 2.58 17.99 8.59
C LYS A 89 1.19 17.63 9.10
N LYS A 90 0.42 18.60 9.60
CA LYS A 90 -0.95 18.36 10.09
C LYS A 90 -1.89 17.83 9.01
N CYS A 91 -1.83 18.38 7.79
CA CYS A 91 -2.65 17.89 6.67
C CYS A 91 -2.25 16.48 6.24
N ILE A 92 -0.95 16.16 6.22
CA ILE A 92 -0.46 14.80 5.96
C ILE A 92 -0.98 13.85 7.06
N GLY A 93 -0.81 14.19 8.34
CA GLY A 93 -1.30 13.38 9.45
C GLY A 93 -2.81 13.13 9.38
N ARG A 94 -3.59 14.18 9.09
CA ARG A 94 -5.04 14.07 8.92
C ARG A 94 -5.42 13.07 7.82
N PHE A 95 -4.76 13.10 6.67
CA PHE A 95 -5.00 12.13 5.59
C PHE A 95 -4.77 10.68 6.06
N PHE A 96 -3.67 10.42 6.77
CA PHE A 96 -3.35 9.08 7.27
C PHE A 96 -4.36 8.60 8.32
N TYR A 97 -4.75 9.45 9.27
CA TYR A 97 -5.71 9.07 10.31
C TYR A 97 -7.15 8.94 9.76
N GLU A 98 -7.60 9.87 8.91
CA GLU A 98 -8.94 9.86 8.31
C GLU A 98 -9.17 8.61 7.44
N ASN A 99 -8.13 8.11 6.75
CA ASN A 99 -8.26 6.97 5.83
C ASN A 99 -7.59 5.68 6.35
N PHE A 100 -7.21 5.63 7.63
CA PHE A 100 -6.56 4.49 8.28
C PHE A 100 -5.38 3.90 7.48
N VAL A 101 -4.56 4.78 6.90
CA VAL A 101 -3.42 4.41 6.06
C VAL A 101 -2.25 3.97 6.93
N ASP A 102 -1.62 2.86 6.56
CA ASP A 102 -0.38 2.37 7.17
C ASP A 102 0.71 3.45 7.15
N PHE A 103 1.22 3.83 8.33
CA PHE A 103 2.17 4.93 8.48
C PHE A 103 3.47 4.71 7.69
N SER A 104 3.85 3.46 7.39
CA SER A 104 5.02 3.16 6.54
C SER A 104 4.90 3.73 5.13
N ALA A 105 3.69 4.00 4.65
CA ALA A 105 3.46 4.58 3.32
C ALA A 105 4.08 5.97 3.16
N VAL A 106 4.22 6.75 4.25
CA VAL A 106 4.82 8.09 4.22
C VAL A 106 6.32 8.03 3.85
N ASP A 107 6.96 6.91 4.18
CA ASP A 107 8.37 6.66 3.95
C ASP A 107 8.65 6.08 2.55
N SER A 108 7.61 5.83 1.75
CA SER A 108 7.75 5.34 0.37
C SER A 108 8.30 6.44 -0.56
N PRO A 109 9.22 6.10 -1.49
CA PRO A 109 9.71 7.03 -2.51
C PRO A 109 8.58 7.59 -3.37
N SER A 110 7.55 6.78 -3.71
CA SER A 110 6.40 7.26 -4.49
C SER A 110 5.56 8.27 -3.73
N PHE A 111 5.40 8.15 -2.41
CA PHE A 111 4.70 9.17 -1.61
C PHE A 111 5.50 10.47 -1.58
N LYS A 112 6.81 10.39 -1.34
CA LYS A 112 7.70 11.57 -1.35
C LYS A 112 7.71 12.26 -2.72
N ALA A 113 7.77 11.49 -3.80
CA ALA A 113 7.71 12.01 -5.16
C ALA A 113 6.34 12.62 -5.49
N MET A 114 5.24 11.98 -5.07
CA MET A 114 3.89 12.53 -5.18
C MET A 114 3.78 13.88 -4.47
N MET A 115 4.30 14.00 -3.24
CA MET A 115 4.29 15.26 -2.50
C MET A 115 5.17 16.33 -3.16
N THR A 116 6.31 15.94 -3.72
CA THR A 116 7.26 16.86 -4.38
C THR A 116 6.70 17.42 -5.70
N VAL A 117 6.05 16.57 -6.51
CA VAL A 117 5.44 16.97 -7.80
C VAL A 117 4.06 17.60 -7.61
N GLY A 118 3.35 17.20 -6.55
CA GLY A 118 1.99 17.62 -6.24
C GLY A 118 1.88 18.98 -5.53
N CYS A 119 2.89 19.36 -4.75
CA CYS A 119 2.86 20.60 -3.97
C CYS A 119 3.34 21.81 -4.78
N GLY A 120 2.41 22.61 -5.30
CA GLY A 120 2.65 23.94 -5.88
C GLY A 120 1.37 24.75 -6.01
N GLU A 121 1.43 26.02 -6.42
CA GLU A 121 0.27 26.96 -6.56
C GLU A 121 -0.85 26.49 -7.53
N MET A 122 -0.81 25.27 -8.04
CA MET A 122 -1.76 24.70 -8.99
C MET A 122 -2.94 24.02 -8.30
N ARG A 123 -4.15 24.34 -8.77
CA ARG A 123 -5.34 23.50 -8.58
C ARG A 123 -5.20 22.22 -9.41
N LEU A 124 -4.51 21.21 -8.89
CA LEU A 124 -4.51 19.87 -9.48
C LEU A 124 -5.95 19.35 -9.58
N LYS A 125 -6.34 18.85 -10.75
CA LYS A 125 -7.56 18.04 -10.87
C LYS A 125 -7.24 16.67 -10.28
N ILE A 126 -7.67 16.45 -9.04
CA ILE A 126 -7.57 15.17 -8.34
C ILE A 126 -8.18 14.08 -9.23
N PRO A 127 -7.47 12.96 -9.49
CA PRO A 127 -8.00 11.84 -10.27
C PRO A 127 -9.29 11.26 -9.67
N ASP A 128 -10.21 10.83 -10.52
CA ASP A 128 -11.37 10.02 -10.09
C ASP A 128 -10.89 8.59 -9.75
N PRO A 129 -11.53 7.87 -8.80
CA PRO A 129 -11.21 6.46 -8.54
C PRO A 129 -11.17 5.58 -9.81
N ARG A 130 -12.00 5.89 -10.82
CA ARG A 130 -12.01 5.22 -12.12
C ARG A 130 -10.79 5.54 -12.97
N ASP A 131 -10.16 6.71 -12.80
CA ASP A 131 -8.90 7.03 -13.47
C ASP A 131 -7.76 6.14 -12.93
N ILE A 132 -7.73 5.94 -11.61
CA ILE A 132 -6.72 5.12 -10.92
C ILE A 132 -6.86 3.65 -11.34
N ASN A 133 -8.07 3.11 -11.28
CA ASN A 133 -8.39 1.75 -11.73
C ASN A 133 -8.35 1.54 -13.25
N GLY A 134 -8.35 2.63 -14.02
CA GLY A 134 -8.38 2.62 -15.47
C GLY A 134 -7.00 2.82 -16.09
N TRP A 135 -6.82 3.96 -16.74
CA TRP A 135 -5.63 4.23 -17.55
C TRP A 135 -4.35 4.36 -16.71
N MET A 136 -4.44 4.77 -15.45
CA MET A 136 -3.27 4.95 -14.58
C MET A 136 -2.68 3.61 -14.16
N LEU A 137 -3.51 2.62 -13.79
CA LEU A 137 -3.06 1.25 -13.56
C LEU A 137 -2.43 0.65 -14.83
N GLN A 138 -3.03 0.87 -15.99
CA GLN A 138 -2.48 0.37 -17.26
C GLN A 138 -1.14 1.02 -17.64
N ASP A 139 -0.94 2.30 -17.34
CA ASP A 139 0.36 2.96 -17.55
C ASP A 139 1.43 2.42 -16.59
N ALA A 140 1.07 2.27 -15.31
CA ALA A 140 1.96 1.67 -14.31
C ALA A 140 2.32 0.23 -14.67
N LEU A 141 1.35 -0.57 -15.15
CA LEU A 141 1.56 -1.95 -15.61
C LEU A 141 2.59 -2.00 -16.74
N ARG A 142 2.45 -1.15 -17.75
CA ARG A 142 3.41 -1.06 -18.86
C ARG A 142 4.81 -0.67 -18.39
N GLU A 143 4.91 0.35 -17.53
CA GLU A 143 6.21 0.79 -16.99
C GLU A 143 6.91 -0.31 -16.19
N VAL A 144 6.16 -1.00 -15.34
CA VAL A 144 6.67 -2.12 -14.54
C VAL A 144 7.06 -3.29 -15.43
N GLN A 145 6.25 -3.63 -16.45
CA GLN A 145 6.59 -4.68 -17.41
C GLN A 145 7.88 -4.37 -18.17
N ASP A 146 8.07 -3.13 -18.61
CA ASP A 146 9.32 -2.70 -19.26
C ASP A 146 10.52 -2.78 -18.31
N HIS A 147 10.34 -2.43 -17.03
CA HIS A 147 11.38 -2.56 -16.01
C HIS A 147 11.74 -4.02 -15.74
N VAL A 148 10.74 -4.87 -15.50
CA VAL A 148 10.91 -6.31 -15.30
C VAL A 148 11.62 -6.93 -16.51
N LYS A 149 11.23 -6.56 -17.74
CA LYS A 149 11.88 -7.06 -18.94
C LYS A 149 13.38 -6.73 -18.98
N ARG A 150 13.77 -5.50 -18.64
CA ARG A 150 15.20 -5.11 -18.57
C ARG A 150 15.99 -5.95 -17.56
N ILE A 151 15.37 -6.31 -16.44
CA ILE A 151 15.98 -7.21 -15.45
C ILE A 151 16.05 -8.64 -16.00
N LYS A 152 14.95 -9.15 -16.59
CA LYS A 152 14.92 -10.50 -17.20
C LYS A 152 16.00 -10.66 -18.28
N ASP A 153 16.26 -9.62 -19.08
CA ASP A 153 17.29 -9.63 -20.11
C ASP A 153 18.72 -9.81 -19.54
N SER A 154 18.97 -9.46 -18.27
CA SER A 154 20.28 -9.65 -17.63
C SER A 154 20.52 -11.08 -17.15
N TRP A 155 19.47 -11.88 -16.93
CA TRP A 155 19.55 -13.22 -16.34
C TRP A 155 20.35 -14.20 -17.19
N ALA A 156 20.43 -14.00 -18.51
CA ALA A 156 21.29 -14.81 -19.37
C ALA A 156 22.78 -14.73 -18.98
N VAL A 157 23.21 -13.58 -18.48
CA VAL A 157 24.59 -13.29 -18.06
C VAL A 157 24.80 -13.62 -16.59
N THR A 158 23.94 -13.10 -15.71
CA THR A 158 24.14 -13.20 -14.25
C THR A 158 23.51 -14.44 -13.64
N GLY A 159 22.57 -15.09 -14.33
CA GLY A 159 21.61 -15.98 -13.71
C GLY A 159 20.69 -15.26 -12.72
N CYS A 160 19.82 -16.02 -12.06
CA CYS A 160 18.97 -15.56 -10.96
C CYS A 160 18.68 -16.66 -9.94
N SER A 161 18.43 -16.25 -8.69
CA SER A 161 17.91 -17.10 -7.61
C SER A 161 16.38 -16.99 -7.56
N ILE A 162 15.65 -18.10 -7.49
CA ILE A 162 14.22 -18.06 -7.16
C ILE A 162 14.06 -18.05 -5.65
N LEU A 163 13.35 -17.06 -5.10
CA LEU A 163 13.04 -16.96 -3.67
C LEU A 163 11.62 -17.47 -3.44
N LEU A 164 11.49 -18.49 -2.60
CA LEU A 164 10.22 -19.11 -2.22
C LEU A 164 9.82 -18.62 -0.82
N ASP A 165 8.80 -17.77 -0.76
CA ASP A 165 8.22 -17.26 0.49
C ASP A 165 6.91 -17.98 0.82
N ALA A 166 6.95 -18.93 1.75
CA ALA A 166 5.79 -19.66 2.22
C ALA A 166 5.29 -19.17 3.59
N TRP A 167 3.97 -19.11 3.77
CA TRP A 167 3.32 -18.81 5.06
C TRP A 167 1.94 -19.45 5.19
N VAL A 168 1.38 -19.40 6.40
CA VAL A 168 -0.01 -19.80 6.68
C VAL A 168 -0.78 -18.54 7.03
N ASP A 169 -1.90 -18.31 6.35
CA ASP A 169 -2.75 -17.14 6.63
C ASP A 169 -3.62 -17.36 7.89
N GLN A 170 -4.32 -16.31 8.32
CA GLN A 170 -5.18 -16.38 9.51
C GLN A 170 -6.36 -17.36 9.37
N ASN A 171 -6.68 -17.77 8.15
CA ASN A 171 -7.74 -18.73 7.85
C ASN A 171 -7.20 -20.18 7.76
N GLY A 172 -5.90 -20.38 8.04
CA GLY A 172 -5.25 -21.69 7.97
C GLY A 172 -4.89 -22.14 6.54
N ARG A 173 -4.93 -21.26 5.54
CA ARG A 173 -4.52 -21.57 4.16
C ARG A 173 -3.00 -21.52 4.04
N TYR A 174 -2.44 -22.45 3.30
CA TYR A 174 -1.01 -22.53 3.01
C TYR A 174 -0.74 -21.79 1.71
N LEU A 175 -0.04 -20.66 1.80
CA LEU A 175 0.21 -19.77 0.67
C LEU A 175 1.72 -19.71 0.38
N VAL A 176 2.06 -19.46 -0.88
CA VAL A 176 3.45 -19.27 -1.33
C VAL A 176 3.56 -18.17 -2.37
N SER A 177 4.61 -17.38 -2.29
CA SER A 177 5.00 -16.40 -3.31
C SER A 177 6.39 -16.68 -3.84
N PHE A 178 6.58 -16.47 -5.14
CA PHE A 178 7.83 -16.68 -5.84
C PHE A 178 8.38 -15.38 -6.39
N LEU A 179 9.65 -15.12 -6.11
CA LEU A 179 10.41 -14.00 -6.65
C LEU A 179 11.63 -14.52 -7.40
N ALA A 180 12.13 -13.76 -8.37
CA ALA A 180 13.44 -13.97 -8.97
C ALA A 180 14.37 -12.82 -8.57
N ASP A 181 15.52 -13.15 -7.98
CA ASP A 181 16.52 -12.19 -7.53
C ASP A 181 17.79 -12.26 -8.38
N SER A 182 18.32 -11.09 -8.74
CA SER A 182 19.54 -10.94 -9.52
C SER A 182 20.20 -9.60 -9.19
N PRO A 183 21.47 -9.37 -9.56
CA PRO A 183 22.12 -8.07 -9.35
C PRO A 183 21.37 -6.89 -10.00
N ALA A 184 20.71 -7.13 -11.13
CA ALA A 184 19.87 -6.14 -11.81
C ALA A 184 18.60 -5.79 -11.01
N GLY A 185 18.17 -6.65 -10.09
CA GLY A 185 17.11 -6.41 -9.11
C GLY A 185 16.19 -7.61 -8.92
N PRO A 186 15.38 -7.60 -7.84
CA PRO A 186 14.32 -8.58 -7.62
C PRO A 186 13.10 -8.33 -8.50
N VAL A 187 12.42 -9.42 -8.89
CA VAL A 187 11.19 -9.43 -9.70
C VAL A 187 10.18 -10.35 -9.05
N TYR A 188 8.95 -9.87 -8.85
CA TYR A 188 7.84 -10.73 -8.45
C TYR A 188 7.37 -11.57 -9.63
N LEU A 189 7.27 -12.89 -9.43
CA LEU A 189 6.80 -13.83 -10.45
C LEU A 189 5.31 -14.11 -10.27
N SER A 190 4.92 -14.69 -9.12
CA SER A 190 3.57 -15.18 -8.88
C SER A 190 3.34 -15.58 -7.41
N SER A 191 2.07 -15.79 -7.04
CA SER A 191 1.66 -16.32 -5.74
C SER A 191 0.58 -17.40 -5.94
N PHE A 192 0.57 -18.41 -5.08
CA PHE A 192 -0.35 -19.55 -5.15
C PHE A 192 -0.90 -19.94 -3.77
N ASP A 193 -2.14 -20.44 -3.77
CA ASP A 193 -2.72 -21.18 -2.66
C ASP A 193 -2.40 -22.66 -2.88
N VAL A 194 -1.59 -23.23 -1.99
CA VAL A 194 -1.14 -24.62 -2.04
C VAL A 194 -1.82 -25.50 -1.01
N SER A 195 -2.89 -25.01 -0.35
CA SER A 195 -3.60 -25.74 0.70
C SER A 195 -4.05 -27.14 0.27
N ASP A 196 -4.51 -27.28 -0.97
CA ASP A 196 -5.02 -28.54 -1.53
C ASP A 196 -3.91 -29.51 -1.96
N ILE A 197 -2.70 -29.01 -2.21
CA ILE A 197 -1.57 -29.79 -2.75
C ILE A 197 -0.37 -29.88 -1.80
N LYS A 198 -0.46 -29.31 -0.58
CA LYS A 198 0.66 -29.26 0.38
C LYS A 198 1.24 -30.63 0.77
N HIS A 199 0.45 -31.70 0.63
CA HIS A 199 0.88 -33.08 0.92
C HIS A 199 1.24 -33.87 -0.35
N ASP A 200 1.13 -33.25 -1.54
CA ASP A 200 1.50 -33.84 -2.82
C ASP A 200 2.76 -33.16 -3.37
N VAL A 201 3.91 -33.74 -3.02
CA VAL A 201 5.23 -33.26 -3.48
C VAL A 201 5.35 -33.28 -5.00
N THR A 202 4.60 -34.14 -5.71
CA THR A 202 4.65 -34.21 -7.18
C THR A 202 3.92 -33.01 -7.79
N ALA A 203 2.75 -32.66 -7.25
CA ALA A 203 2.00 -31.47 -7.68
C ALA A 203 2.77 -30.18 -7.36
N LEU A 204 3.34 -30.07 -6.15
CA LEU A 204 4.19 -28.94 -5.76
C LEU A 204 5.42 -28.78 -6.67
N ARG A 205 6.06 -29.90 -7.03
CA ARG A 205 7.18 -29.90 -7.98
C ARG A 205 6.75 -29.46 -9.37
N SER A 206 5.60 -29.92 -9.86
CA SER A 206 5.09 -29.51 -11.16
C SER A 206 4.80 -28.01 -11.23
N LEU A 207 4.34 -27.42 -10.13
CA LEU A 207 4.13 -25.97 -10.02
C LEU A 207 5.46 -25.22 -10.13
N LEU A 208 6.48 -25.68 -9.41
CA LEU A 208 7.81 -25.05 -9.42
C LEU A 208 8.55 -25.24 -10.76
N ASP A 209 8.46 -26.42 -11.38
CA ASP A 209 9.00 -26.68 -12.71
C ASP A 209 8.39 -25.73 -13.76
N GLY A 210 7.07 -25.46 -13.68
CA GLY A 210 6.42 -24.49 -14.55
C GLY A 210 6.96 -23.06 -14.40
N LEU A 211 7.34 -22.65 -13.18
CA LEU A 211 7.97 -21.35 -12.94
C LEU A 211 9.41 -21.30 -13.46
N ILE A 212 10.17 -22.39 -13.30
CA ILE A 212 11.52 -22.51 -13.85
C ILE A 212 11.49 -22.43 -15.38
N ASP A 213 10.49 -23.05 -16.02
CA ASP A 213 10.29 -22.98 -17.46
C ASP A 213 9.94 -21.54 -17.93
N GLU A 214 9.14 -20.80 -17.16
CA GLU A 214 8.80 -19.40 -17.45
C GLU A 214 10.04 -18.48 -17.35
N VAL A 215 10.89 -18.70 -16.35
CA VAL A 215 12.16 -17.95 -16.15
C VAL A 215 13.23 -18.36 -17.17
N GLY A 216 13.15 -19.61 -17.62
CA GLY A 216 14.15 -20.28 -18.45
C GLY A 216 15.13 -21.09 -17.59
N VAL A 217 15.14 -22.41 -17.79
CA VAL A 217 15.95 -23.38 -17.02
C VAL A 217 17.43 -23.00 -16.92
N HIS A 218 18.01 -22.36 -17.96
CA HIS A 218 19.43 -21.98 -18.00
C HIS A 218 19.77 -20.69 -17.22
N ASN A 219 18.74 -19.96 -16.80
CA ASN A 219 18.87 -18.72 -16.03
C ASN A 219 18.79 -18.98 -14.52
N VAL A 220 18.08 -20.02 -14.10
CA VAL A 220 17.89 -20.34 -12.68
C VAL A 220 19.12 -21.07 -12.14
N ILE A 221 19.82 -20.47 -11.17
CA ILE A 221 21.00 -21.07 -10.54
C ILE A 221 20.62 -21.82 -9.26
N GLN A 222 19.75 -21.22 -8.45
CA GLN A 222 19.29 -21.81 -7.19
C GLN A 222 17.86 -21.41 -6.83
N ILE A 223 17.29 -22.15 -5.89
CA ILE A 223 16.02 -21.86 -5.22
C ILE A 223 16.31 -21.72 -3.72
N ILE A 224 15.89 -20.60 -3.14
CA ILE A 224 16.07 -20.27 -1.73
C ILE A 224 14.73 -20.33 -1.03
N ALA A 225 14.58 -21.27 -0.10
CA ALA A 225 13.39 -21.45 0.70
C ALA A 225 13.38 -20.55 1.94
N SER A 226 12.21 -19.98 2.25
CA SER A 226 11.96 -19.24 3.50
C SER A 226 11.84 -20.14 4.74
N SER A 227 11.75 -21.46 4.56
CA SER A 227 11.59 -22.41 5.66
C SER A 227 12.37 -23.70 5.42
N ALA A 228 12.92 -24.25 6.50
CA ALA A 228 13.56 -25.56 6.52
C ALA A 228 12.63 -26.70 6.98
N SER A 229 11.31 -26.48 7.07
CA SER A 229 10.36 -27.48 7.58
C SER A 229 9.08 -27.62 6.74
N GLY A 230 8.26 -28.61 7.09
CA GLY A 230 6.98 -28.88 6.42
C GLY A 230 7.11 -29.26 4.95
N TRP A 231 6.10 -28.90 4.16
CA TRP A 231 6.04 -29.22 2.73
C TRP A 231 7.17 -28.57 1.91
N VAL A 232 7.73 -27.46 2.38
CA VAL A 232 8.85 -26.77 1.73
C VAL A 232 10.12 -27.61 1.83
N ALA A 233 10.37 -28.23 2.98
CA ALA A 233 11.50 -29.15 3.16
C ALA A 233 11.36 -30.40 2.28
N GLU A 234 10.17 -31.01 2.25
CA GLU A 234 9.88 -32.17 1.41
C GLU A 234 10.07 -31.88 -0.09
N LEU A 235 9.66 -30.68 -0.53
CA LEU A 235 9.90 -30.20 -1.89
C LEU A 235 11.40 -30.05 -2.17
N GLY A 236 12.18 -29.47 -1.26
CA GLY A 236 13.62 -29.33 -1.39
C GLY A 236 14.39 -30.65 -1.46
N GLU A 237 13.98 -31.64 -0.67
CA GLU A 237 14.54 -32.99 -0.75
C GLU A 237 14.27 -33.65 -2.11
N SER A 238 13.08 -33.41 -2.68
CA SER A 238 12.71 -33.90 -4.01
C SER A 238 13.63 -33.35 -5.12
N TYR A 239 13.95 -32.05 -5.07
CA TYR A 239 14.90 -31.42 -5.99
C TYR A 239 16.33 -31.95 -5.80
N SER A 240 16.75 -32.15 -4.54
CA SER A 240 18.07 -32.69 -4.21
C SER A 240 18.29 -34.10 -4.77
N ARG A 241 17.23 -34.93 -4.85
CA ARG A 241 17.29 -36.30 -5.38
C ARG A 241 17.35 -36.37 -6.91
N THR A 242 16.76 -35.40 -7.61
CA THR A 242 16.52 -35.47 -9.06
C THR A 242 17.61 -34.83 -9.92
N LYS A 243 18.58 -34.11 -9.33
CA LYS A 243 19.73 -33.47 -10.00
C LYS A 243 19.32 -32.66 -11.26
N GLN A 244 18.29 -31.83 -11.14
CA GLN A 244 17.69 -31.07 -12.25
C GLN A 244 18.52 -29.88 -12.78
N GLY A 245 19.76 -29.68 -12.30
CA GLY A 245 20.62 -28.58 -12.76
C GLY A 245 20.43 -27.26 -11.98
N VAL A 246 19.68 -27.29 -10.87
CA VAL A 246 19.39 -26.14 -10.00
C VAL A 246 19.72 -26.50 -8.55
N PHE A 247 20.31 -25.57 -7.80
CA PHE A 247 20.58 -25.75 -6.38
C PHE A 247 19.36 -25.46 -5.51
N TRP A 248 19.27 -26.11 -4.35
CA TRP A 248 18.28 -25.80 -3.32
C TRP A 248 18.99 -25.35 -2.05
N SER A 249 18.53 -24.26 -1.44
CA SER A 249 19.08 -23.71 -0.20
C SER A 249 17.98 -23.12 0.69
N VAL A 250 18.33 -22.86 1.94
CA VAL A 250 17.48 -22.15 2.90
C VAL A 250 18.07 -20.76 3.12
N SER A 251 17.21 -19.74 3.30
CA SER A 251 17.68 -18.37 3.50
C SER A 251 18.61 -18.22 4.70
N VAL A 252 19.66 -17.40 4.56
CA VAL A 252 20.60 -17.08 5.65
C VAL A 252 19.89 -16.54 6.89
N SER A 253 18.95 -15.60 6.75
CA SER A 253 18.19 -15.08 7.90
C SER A 253 17.46 -16.18 8.67
N HIS A 254 16.79 -17.11 7.99
CA HIS A 254 16.13 -18.23 8.66
C HIS A 254 17.13 -19.19 9.30
N CYS A 255 18.29 -19.42 8.69
CA CYS A 255 19.35 -20.22 9.33
C CYS A 255 19.88 -19.56 10.61
N PHE A 256 20.06 -18.23 10.61
CA PHE A 256 20.48 -17.48 11.80
C PHE A 256 19.38 -17.46 12.88
N GLU A 257 18.11 -17.36 12.49
CA GLU A 257 16.97 -17.52 13.39
C GLU A 257 17.02 -18.90 14.09
N LEU A 258 17.22 -19.98 13.33
CA LEU A 258 17.37 -21.33 13.89
C LEU A 258 18.57 -21.45 14.83
N MET A 259 19.71 -20.82 14.51
CA MET A 259 20.88 -20.79 15.40
C MET A 259 20.54 -20.08 16.71
N LEU A 260 19.91 -18.90 16.65
CA LEU A 260 19.51 -18.14 17.84
C LEU A 260 18.48 -18.89 18.69
N MET A 261 17.49 -19.54 18.07
CA MET A 261 16.51 -20.37 18.76
C MET A 261 17.18 -21.53 19.51
N LYS A 262 18.03 -22.31 18.83
CA LYS A 262 18.77 -23.41 19.46
C LYS A 262 19.73 -22.94 20.55
N ILE A 263 20.35 -21.76 20.39
CA ILE A 263 21.19 -21.15 21.44
C ILE A 263 20.34 -20.76 22.65
N ALA A 264 19.13 -20.22 22.45
CA ALA A 264 18.22 -19.89 23.55
C ALA A 264 17.79 -21.14 24.33
N GLU A 265 17.71 -22.31 23.69
CA GLU A 265 17.45 -23.60 24.35
C GLU A 265 18.63 -24.09 25.22
N LEU A 266 19.86 -23.64 24.96
CA LEU A 266 21.02 -24.02 25.77
C LEU A 266 20.92 -23.42 27.18
N HIS A 267 21.19 -24.23 28.21
CA HIS A 267 21.33 -23.79 29.61
C HIS A 267 20.24 -22.82 30.10
N SER A 268 18.98 -23.07 29.73
CA SER A 268 17.81 -22.26 30.11
C SER A 268 17.96 -20.76 29.81
N LEU A 269 18.67 -20.40 28.73
CA LEU A 269 18.78 -19.03 28.26
C LEU A 269 17.43 -18.45 27.80
N GLY A 270 16.49 -19.29 27.37
CA GLY A 270 15.10 -18.93 27.08
C GLY A 270 14.40 -18.27 28.29
N ASP A 271 14.68 -18.72 29.51
CA ASP A 271 14.11 -18.14 30.73
C ASP A 271 14.49 -16.65 30.89
N VAL A 272 15.66 -16.25 30.38
CA VAL A 272 16.12 -14.85 30.39
C VAL A 272 15.30 -14.01 29.43
N LEU A 273 14.98 -14.54 28.25
CA LEU A 273 14.13 -13.86 27.26
C LEU A 273 12.67 -13.77 27.75
N ASP A 274 12.17 -14.79 28.45
CA ASP A 274 10.85 -14.76 29.08
C ASP A 274 10.79 -13.74 30.23
N LYS A 275 11.82 -13.69 31.08
CA LYS A 275 11.96 -12.67 32.13
C LYS A 275 12.08 -11.28 31.53
N LEU A 276 12.85 -11.11 30.45
CA LEU A 276 12.96 -9.85 29.71
C LEU A 276 11.60 -9.38 29.18
N LYS A 277 10.81 -10.29 28.60
CA LYS A 277 9.47 -9.99 28.10
C LYS A 277 8.58 -9.44 29.21
N LYS A 278 8.60 -10.07 30.40
CA LYS A 278 7.87 -9.57 31.59
C LYS A 278 8.32 -8.18 32.03
N VAL A 279 9.62 -7.90 32.05
CA VAL A 279 10.14 -6.56 32.40
C VAL A 279 9.75 -5.53 31.34
N THR A 280 9.81 -5.89 30.06
CA THR A 280 9.49 -4.98 28.95
C THR A 280 7.99 -4.68 28.90
N GLU A 281 7.13 -5.70 29.08
CA GLU A 281 5.67 -5.53 29.21
C GLU A 281 5.32 -4.64 30.40
N PHE A 282 5.96 -4.85 31.56
CA PHE A 282 5.76 -4.01 32.72
C PHE A 282 6.14 -2.55 32.50
N VAL A 283 7.33 -2.30 31.92
CA VAL A 283 7.77 -0.93 31.61
C VAL A 283 6.82 -0.28 30.60
N ASN A 284 6.42 -0.99 29.54
CA ASN A 284 5.54 -0.44 28.50
C ASN A 284 4.09 -0.22 28.96
N ASN A 285 3.58 -1.04 29.88
CA ASN A 285 2.20 -0.95 30.37
C ASN A 285 2.01 0.11 31.48
N ASN A 286 3.10 0.67 32.02
CA ASN A 286 3.02 1.64 33.12
C ASN A 286 3.49 3.05 32.68
N PRO A 287 2.56 4.01 32.46
CA PRO A 287 2.87 5.35 31.97
C PRO A 287 3.79 6.16 32.89
N LEU A 288 3.80 5.87 34.20
CA LEU A 288 4.67 6.51 35.18
C LEU A 288 6.11 5.99 35.08
N VAL A 289 6.28 4.69 34.77
CA VAL A 289 7.58 4.03 34.57
C VAL A 289 8.22 4.49 33.27
N LEU A 290 7.46 4.62 32.18
CA LEU A 290 7.96 5.22 30.92
C LEU A 290 8.39 6.69 31.09
N LYS A 291 7.73 7.43 31.98
CA LYS A 291 8.10 8.82 32.28
C LYS A 291 9.38 8.89 33.12
N LEU A 292 9.49 8.06 34.15
CA LEU A 292 10.69 7.94 34.99
C LEU A 292 11.89 7.41 34.20
N ASP A 293 11.71 6.42 33.32
CA ASP A 293 12.75 5.90 32.43
C ASP A 293 13.29 7.01 31.51
N ARG A 294 12.43 7.87 30.94
CA ARG A 294 12.83 9.04 30.14
C ARG A 294 13.57 10.12 30.95
N ASP A 295 13.15 10.36 32.18
CA ASP A 295 13.76 11.36 33.07
C ASP A 295 15.14 10.90 33.58
N HIS A 296 15.35 9.58 33.76
CA HIS A 296 16.61 8.99 34.27
C HIS A 296 17.58 8.49 33.17
N SER A 297 17.13 8.27 31.93
CA SER A 297 17.95 7.78 30.81
C SER A 297 18.56 8.87 29.91
N HIS A 298 18.37 10.15 30.25
CA HIS A 298 18.78 11.32 29.43
C HIS A 298 18.30 11.26 27.97
N GLY A 299 17.17 10.59 27.69
CA GLY A 299 16.57 10.52 26.35
C GLY A 299 17.02 9.32 25.50
N THR A 300 17.63 8.30 26.10
CA THR A 300 17.93 7.03 25.39
C THR A 300 16.78 6.06 25.61
N ASP A 301 15.96 5.81 24.60
CA ASP A 301 14.77 4.95 24.70
C ASP A 301 15.19 3.50 25.00
N VAL A 302 14.84 2.96 26.18
CA VAL A 302 15.31 1.65 26.66
C VAL A 302 14.48 0.50 26.06
N THR A 303 13.26 0.75 25.56
CA THR A 303 12.26 -0.32 25.31
C THR A 303 11.87 -0.57 23.86
N VAL A 304 12.24 0.30 22.90
CA VAL A 304 11.89 0.11 21.47
C VAL A 304 13.14 0.20 20.61
N CYS A 305 13.83 -0.92 20.46
CA CYS A 305 14.74 -1.09 19.33
C CYS A 305 13.90 -1.25 18.04
N SER A 306 14.48 -1.01 16.87
CA SER A 306 13.90 -1.42 15.59
C SER A 306 14.96 -2.21 14.83
N SER A 307 14.55 -3.27 14.13
CA SER A 307 15.42 -4.12 13.32
C SER A 307 14.65 -4.57 12.09
N GLU A 308 15.41 -4.86 11.03
CA GLU A 308 14.88 -5.50 9.82
C GLU A 308 14.40 -6.93 10.07
N PHE A 309 14.87 -7.55 11.16
CA PHE A 309 14.55 -8.91 11.57
C PHE A 309 13.80 -8.92 12.91
N GLU A 310 12.51 -9.28 12.89
CA GLU A 310 11.67 -9.31 14.10
C GLU A 310 12.22 -10.26 15.17
N PHE A 311 12.75 -11.43 14.79
CA PHE A 311 13.34 -12.39 15.74
C PHE A 311 14.60 -11.89 16.46
N VAL A 312 15.25 -10.83 15.95
CA VAL A 312 16.44 -10.20 16.56
C VAL A 312 16.04 -9.18 17.64
N MET A 313 14.80 -8.68 17.59
CA MET A 313 14.30 -7.63 18.48
C MET A 313 14.52 -7.91 19.97
N PRO A 314 14.19 -9.10 20.51
CA PRO A 314 14.39 -9.38 21.93
C PRO A 314 15.84 -9.22 22.36
N TYR A 315 16.80 -9.62 21.53
CA TYR A 315 18.23 -9.54 21.84
C TYR A 315 18.77 -8.10 21.79
N LEU A 316 18.28 -7.26 20.87
CA LEU A 316 18.64 -5.85 20.83
C LEU A 316 18.06 -5.08 22.02
N THR A 317 16.81 -5.37 22.39
CA THR A 317 16.20 -4.81 23.61
C THR A 317 16.96 -5.26 24.85
N LEU A 318 17.35 -6.54 24.92
CA LEU A 318 18.19 -7.07 26.00
C LEU A 318 19.53 -6.33 26.10
N LYS A 319 20.18 -6.06 24.97
CA LYS A 319 21.43 -5.29 24.90
C LYS A 319 21.26 -3.85 25.36
N SER A 320 20.15 -3.21 24.98
CA SER A 320 19.82 -1.85 25.44
C SER A 320 19.59 -1.81 26.95
N MET A 321 18.78 -2.73 27.46
CA MET A 321 18.50 -2.86 28.90
C MET A 321 19.77 -3.17 29.71
N PHE A 322 20.65 -4.04 29.20
CA PHE A 322 21.92 -4.32 29.85
C PHE A 322 22.81 -3.08 29.98
N LYS A 323 22.85 -2.23 28.94
CA LYS A 323 23.55 -0.93 29.00
C LYS A 323 22.89 0.03 29.99
N ALA A 324 21.56 -0.01 30.09
CA ALA A 324 20.77 0.84 30.99
C ALA A 324 20.62 0.29 32.41
N LYS A 325 21.22 -0.86 32.76
CA LYS A 325 20.96 -1.58 34.03
C LYS A 325 21.14 -0.72 35.29
N ASN A 326 22.14 0.17 35.30
CA ASN A 326 22.40 1.05 36.44
C ASN A 326 21.33 2.17 36.55
N HIS A 327 20.81 2.65 35.42
CA HIS A 327 19.71 3.63 35.40
C HIS A 327 18.39 2.99 35.85
N LEU A 328 18.10 1.77 35.36
CA LEU A 328 16.94 1.00 35.80
C LEU A 328 17.01 0.76 37.32
N ALA A 329 18.16 0.33 37.84
CA ALA A 329 18.35 0.14 39.28
C ALA A 329 18.19 1.43 40.10
N ALA A 330 18.57 2.59 39.55
CA ALA A 330 18.41 3.90 40.18
C ALA A 330 16.94 4.38 40.15
N MET A 331 16.22 4.16 39.05
CA MET A 331 14.79 4.45 38.91
C MET A 331 13.97 3.71 39.97
N PHE A 332 14.21 2.41 40.09
CA PHE A 332 13.61 1.54 41.09
C PHE A 332 13.96 1.91 42.53
N ALA A 333 15.03 2.67 42.75
CA ALA A 333 15.45 3.15 44.07
C ALA A 333 15.00 4.60 44.36
N SER A 334 14.24 5.23 43.46
CA SER A 334 13.78 6.61 43.61
C SER A 334 12.64 6.73 44.62
N SER A 335 12.55 7.88 45.30
CA SER A 335 11.46 8.17 46.25
C SER A 335 10.10 8.36 45.57
N ASP A 336 10.09 8.49 44.25
CA ASP A 336 8.91 8.71 43.42
C ASP A 336 8.27 7.38 42.97
N TRP A 337 8.89 6.24 43.32
CA TRP A 337 8.39 4.89 43.03
C TRP A 337 7.41 4.42 44.12
N ASN A 338 6.18 4.12 43.74
CA ASN A 338 5.19 3.49 44.63
C ASN A 338 5.29 1.96 44.50
N GLU A 339 5.46 1.24 45.62
CA GLU A 339 5.60 -0.22 45.60
C GLU A 339 4.22 -0.93 45.53
N GLU A 340 3.89 -1.55 44.39
CA GLU A 340 2.84 -2.58 44.24
C GLU A 340 3.42 -4.01 44.21
N GLU A 341 2.59 -5.06 44.31
CA GLU A 341 3.06 -6.47 44.42
C GLU A 341 3.84 -6.97 43.18
N GLU A 342 3.42 -6.58 41.97
CA GLU A 342 4.14 -6.92 40.72
C GLU A 342 5.48 -6.17 40.61
N ASP A 343 5.54 -4.94 41.12
CA ASP A 343 6.74 -4.09 41.14
C ASP A 343 7.88 -4.74 41.96
N ILE A 344 7.55 -5.37 43.08
CA ILE A 344 8.52 -6.01 43.98
C ILE A 344 9.23 -7.16 43.29
N THR A 345 8.54 -7.90 42.42
CA THR A 345 9.10 -9.06 41.73
C THR A 345 10.09 -8.64 40.64
N ILE A 346 9.75 -7.60 39.88
CA ILE A 346 10.61 -7.03 38.83
C ILE A 346 11.79 -6.27 39.45
N PHE A 347 11.55 -5.54 40.53
CA PHE A 347 12.59 -4.89 41.32
C PHE A 347 13.65 -5.88 41.82
N LYS A 348 13.22 -7.01 42.38
CA LYS A 348 14.12 -8.08 42.84
C LYS A 348 14.92 -8.67 41.69
N LEU A 349 14.31 -8.86 40.52
CA LEU A 349 14.97 -9.36 39.32
C LEU A 349 16.02 -8.38 38.79
N VAL A 350 15.70 -7.09 38.71
CA VAL A 350 16.62 -6.04 38.23
C VAL A 350 17.79 -5.81 39.19
N LYS A 351 17.63 -6.12 40.47
CA LYS A 351 18.73 -6.09 41.46
C LYS A 351 19.52 -7.39 41.56
N ASP A 352 19.07 -8.48 40.94
CA ASP A 352 19.75 -9.76 40.98
C ASP A 352 21.00 -9.74 40.09
N SER A 353 22.18 -9.85 40.70
CA SER A 353 23.45 -9.88 39.96
C SER A 353 23.56 -11.12 39.07
N SER A 354 23.01 -12.27 39.49
CA SER A 354 23.07 -13.52 38.74
C SER A 354 22.24 -13.47 37.46
N PHE A 355 21.14 -12.70 37.47
CA PHE A 355 20.36 -12.40 36.27
C PHE A 355 21.23 -11.67 35.25
N TRP A 356 21.91 -10.58 35.65
CA TRP A 356 22.74 -9.79 34.73
C TRP A 356 23.98 -10.53 34.22
N GLU A 357 24.59 -11.39 35.02
CA GLU A 357 25.66 -12.29 34.57
C GLU A 357 25.16 -13.25 33.47
N THR A 358 23.94 -13.76 33.63
CA THR A 358 23.31 -14.61 32.62
C THR A 358 22.97 -13.82 31.36
N VAL A 359 22.46 -12.59 31.48
CA VAL A 359 22.21 -11.67 30.36
C VAL A 359 23.51 -11.38 29.59
N GLU A 360 24.60 -11.08 30.28
CA GLU A 360 25.91 -10.84 29.66
C GLU A 360 26.36 -12.06 28.86
N ARG A 361 26.22 -13.27 29.41
CA ARG A 361 26.52 -14.52 28.70
C ARG A 361 25.68 -14.69 27.43
N VAL A 362 24.36 -14.40 27.47
CA VAL A 362 23.50 -14.42 26.27
C VAL A 362 24.02 -13.46 25.22
N LEU A 363 24.34 -12.22 25.62
CA LEU A 363 24.81 -11.19 24.69
C LEU A 363 26.16 -11.55 24.07
N LYS A 364 27.08 -12.16 24.83
CA LYS A 364 28.36 -12.68 24.30
C LYS A 364 28.16 -13.78 23.26
N CYS A 365 27.21 -14.69 23.47
CA CYS A 365 26.90 -15.74 22.48
C CYS A 365 26.19 -15.20 21.22
N THR A 366 25.27 -14.25 21.38
CA THR A 366 24.31 -13.87 20.32
C THR A 366 24.70 -12.60 19.57
N SER A 367 25.45 -11.68 20.18
CA SER A 367 25.84 -10.42 19.53
C SER A 367 26.68 -10.64 18.26
N PRO A 368 27.68 -11.54 18.22
CA PRO A 368 28.43 -11.80 17.00
C PRO A 368 27.57 -12.34 15.86
N LEU A 369 26.60 -13.22 16.15
CA LEU A 369 25.64 -13.73 15.18
C LEU A 369 24.74 -12.62 14.63
N ILE A 370 24.18 -11.79 15.51
CA ILE A 370 23.32 -10.66 15.12
C ILE A 370 24.10 -9.65 14.28
N ASN A 371 25.32 -9.29 14.69
CA ASN A 371 26.15 -8.37 13.94
C ASN A 371 26.54 -8.95 12.57
N GLY A 372 26.85 -10.25 12.50
CA GLY A 372 27.12 -10.94 11.24
C GLY A 372 25.91 -10.97 10.30
N LEU A 373 24.71 -11.23 10.84
CA LEU A 373 23.46 -11.16 10.07
C LEU A 373 23.21 -9.75 9.53
N LEU A 374 23.39 -8.72 10.36
CA LEU A 374 23.26 -7.33 9.93
C LEU A 374 24.31 -6.95 8.88
N TRP A 375 25.53 -7.51 8.96
CA TRP A 375 26.56 -7.33 7.94
C TRP A 375 26.16 -7.97 6.60
N PHE A 376 25.62 -9.19 6.60
CA PHE A 376 25.08 -9.82 5.37
C PHE A 376 23.94 -9.00 4.74
N PHE A 377 23.19 -8.28 5.56
CA PHE A 377 22.07 -7.47 5.11
C PHE A 377 22.50 -6.20 4.33
N THR A 378 23.77 -5.79 4.44
CA THR A 378 24.30 -4.67 3.66
C THR A 378 24.41 -5.02 2.17
N ALA A 379 24.10 -4.07 1.28
CA ALA A 379 23.80 -4.32 -0.14
C ALA A 379 24.90 -5.05 -0.93
N ASN A 380 26.16 -4.96 -0.51
CA ASN A 380 27.31 -5.56 -1.21
C ASN A 380 27.74 -6.93 -0.66
N ASN A 381 27.18 -7.38 0.48
CA ASN A 381 27.71 -8.53 1.22
C ASN A 381 26.85 -9.80 1.16
N GLN A 382 25.65 -9.70 0.58
CA GLN A 382 24.63 -10.75 0.45
C GLN A 382 24.93 -11.89 -0.55
N HIS A 383 26.12 -11.90 -1.14
CA HIS A 383 26.47 -12.84 -2.20
C HIS A 383 27.06 -14.12 -1.61
N VAL A 384 26.81 -15.24 -2.29
CA VAL A 384 27.27 -16.58 -1.86
C VAL A 384 28.77 -16.68 -1.57
N GLY A 385 29.59 -15.81 -2.17
CA GLY A 385 31.04 -15.77 -1.99
C GLY A 385 31.55 -15.24 -0.64
N ASN A 386 30.68 -14.65 0.19
CA ASN A 386 31.07 -14.07 1.49
C ASN A 386 30.72 -14.96 2.69
N ILE A 387 29.94 -16.03 2.49
CA ILE A 387 29.34 -16.79 3.59
C ILE A 387 30.41 -17.45 4.46
N TYR A 388 31.39 -18.11 3.85
CA TYR A 388 32.42 -18.87 4.58
C TYR A 388 33.26 -17.97 5.50
N ASP A 389 33.86 -16.91 4.96
CA ASP A 389 34.68 -15.99 5.74
C ASP A 389 33.88 -15.36 6.89
N THR A 390 32.62 -15.00 6.65
CA THR A 390 31.77 -14.38 7.68
C THR A 390 31.45 -15.36 8.80
N MET A 391 31.13 -16.61 8.48
CA MET A 391 30.87 -17.64 9.48
C MET A 391 32.11 -17.95 10.33
N ASP A 392 33.30 -17.93 9.72
CA ASP A 392 34.58 -18.04 10.44
C ASP A 392 34.78 -16.85 11.38
N VAL A 393 34.59 -15.62 10.91
CA VAL A 393 34.72 -14.41 11.74
C VAL A 393 33.71 -14.40 12.89
N ILE A 394 32.47 -14.86 12.66
CA ILE A 394 31.46 -15.00 13.73
C ILE A 394 31.96 -15.97 14.81
N LYS A 395 32.44 -17.15 14.42
CA LYS A 395 32.94 -18.14 15.37
C LYS A 395 34.14 -17.63 16.16
N GLU A 396 35.10 -17.01 15.49
CA GLU A 396 36.27 -16.38 16.11
C GLU A 396 35.85 -15.26 17.08
N SER A 397 34.88 -14.43 16.69
CA SER A 397 34.35 -13.37 17.56
C SER A 397 33.69 -13.95 18.82
N ILE A 398 32.90 -15.02 18.70
CA ILE A 398 32.32 -15.71 19.87
C ILE A 398 33.42 -16.24 20.78
N ALA A 399 34.45 -16.90 20.23
CA ALA A 399 35.55 -17.41 21.04
C ALA A 399 36.31 -16.28 21.78
N ASN A 400 36.50 -15.14 21.13
CA ASN A 400 37.14 -13.96 21.72
C ASN A 400 36.31 -13.33 22.85
N GLU A 401 34.98 -13.31 22.75
CA GLU A 401 34.09 -12.81 23.82
C GLU A 401 34.20 -13.63 25.13
N PHE A 402 34.69 -14.88 25.03
CA PHE A 402 34.96 -15.79 26.13
C PHE A 402 36.46 -15.98 26.40
N ASP A 403 37.32 -15.05 25.95
CA ASP A 403 38.77 -15.08 26.16
C ASP A 403 39.45 -16.40 25.71
N GLY A 404 38.84 -17.10 24.75
CA GLY A 404 39.31 -18.41 24.27
C GLY A 404 38.99 -19.60 25.17
N GLU A 405 38.09 -19.46 26.15
CA GLU A 405 37.66 -20.57 27.00
C GLU A 405 36.75 -21.56 26.25
N GLU A 406 37.34 -22.67 25.79
CA GLU A 406 36.67 -23.65 24.92
C GLU A 406 35.36 -24.20 25.50
N LEU A 407 35.30 -24.45 26.81
CA LEU A 407 34.08 -24.97 27.46
C LEU A 407 32.89 -24.00 27.38
N CYS A 408 33.13 -22.70 27.21
CA CYS A 408 32.08 -21.69 27.15
C CYS A 408 31.49 -21.51 25.74
N TYR A 409 32.34 -21.48 24.71
CA TYR A 409 31.89 -21.22 23.34
C TYR A 409 31.62 -22.49 22.52
N LYS A 410 32.21 -23.64 22.89
CA LYS A 410 32.07 -24.89 22.11
C LYS A 410 30.62 -25.35 21.94
N PRO A 411 29.74 -25.31 22.96
CA PRO A 411 28.33 -25.65 22.77
C PRO A 411 27.61 -24.75 21.75
N VAL A 412 27.98 -23.47 21.69
CA VAL A 412 27.44 -22.52 20.71
C VAL A 412 27.96 -22.84 19.31
N TRP A 413 29.25 -23.16 19.17
CA TRP A 413 29.83 -23.61 17.90
C TRP A 413 29.17 -24.89 17.40
N ASP A 414 28.88 -25.85 18.28
CA ASP A 414 28.23 -27.11 17.90
C ASP A 414 26.81 -26.85 17.36
N VAL A 415 26.07 -25.88 17.91
CA VAL A 415 24.78 -25.44 17.37
C VAL A 415 24.94 -24.80 15.99
N ILE A 416 25.94 -23.92 15.82
CA ILE A 416 26.25 -23.28 14.54
C ILE A 416 26.62 -24.35 13.49
N ASP A 417 27.45 -25.31 13.85
CA ASP A 417 27.88 -26.43 13.01
C ASP A 417 26.73 -27.33 12.59
N ASP A 418 25.80 -27.61 13.52
CA ASP A 418 24.60 -28.39 13.23
C ASP A 418 23.70 -27.71 12.19
N VAL A 419 23.43 -26.41 12.35
CA VAL A 419 22.61 -25.64 11.40
C VAL A 419 23.35 -25.46 10.08
N TRP A 420 24.66 -25.20 10.13
CA TRP A 420 25.51 -25.10 8.95
C TRP A 420 25.42 -26.37 8.10
N GLY A 421 25.73 -27.54 8.67
CA GLY A 421 25.78 -28.79 7.94
C GLY A 421 24.42 -29.27 7.42
N LYS A 422 23.33 -28.97 8.13
CA LYS A 422 21.97 -29.44 7.76
C LYS A 422 21.22 -28.54 6.80
N HIS A 423 21.42 -27.22 6.88
CA HIS A 423 20.53 -26.26 6.22
C HIS A 423 21.23 -25.19 5.38
N LEU A 424 22.40 -24.70 5.83
CA LEU A 424 23.05 -23.55 5.18
C LEU A 424 24.14 -23.95 4.18
N HIS A 425 24.90 -25.01 4.45
CA HIS A 425 26.02 -25.43 3.61
C HIS A 425 25.54 -26.16 2.35
N ILE A 426 25.89 -25.61 1.18
CA ILE A 426 25.63 -26.22 -0.13
C ILE A 426 26.85 -26.05 -1.05
N PRO A 427 27.00 -26.88 -2.09
CA PRO A 427 28.12 -26.79 -3.05
C PRO A 427 28.30 -25.40 -3.70
N LEU A 428 27.21 -24.67 -3.92
CA LEU A 428 27.24 -23.32 -4.49
C LEU A 428 27.96 -22.32 -3.60
N HIS A 429 27.79 -22.40 -2.27
CA HIS A 429 28.48 -21.51 -1.31
C HIS A 429 29.99 -21.79 -1.30
N ALA A 430 30.38 -23.06 -1.32
CA ALA A 430 31.77 -23.50 -1.46
C ALA A 430 32.43 -22.99 -2.75
N ALA A 431 31.73 -23.13 -3.89
CA ALA A 431 32.21 -22.61 -5.16
C ALA A 431 32.32 -21.08 -5.15
N GLY A 432 31.35 -20.38 -4.53
CA GLY A 432 31.39 -18.94 -4.32
C GLY A 432 32.62 -18.50 -3.52
N TYR A 433 32.94 -19.22 -2.43
CA TYR A 433 34.13 -18.93 -1.61
C TYR A 433 35.42 -19.06 -2.41
N PHE A 434 35.57 -20.15 -3.18
CA PHE A 434 36.73 -20.37 -4.04
C PHE A 434 36.90 -19.30 -5.12
N LEU A 435 35.78 -18.86 -5.72
CA LEU A 435 35.78 -17.90 -6.83
C LEU A 435 35.83 -16.45 -6.34
N ASN A 436 35.70 -16.19 -5.05
CA ASN A 436 35.83 -14.85 -4.50
C ASN A 436 37.33 -14.46 -4.47
N PRO A 437 37.80 -13.51 -5.29
CA PRO A 437 39.22 -13.19 -5.40
C PRO A 437 39.80 -12.62 -4.10
N ALA A 438 39.00 -11.85 -3.36
CA ALA A 438 39.41 -11.26 -2.08
C ALA A 438 39.63 -12.35 -1.01
N ALA A 439 38.81 -13.40 -1.04
CA ALA A 439 38.97 -14.55 -0.15
C ALA A 439 40.10 -15.46 -0.64
N PHE A 440 40.12 -15.83 -1.92
CA PHE A 440 41.03 -16.81 -2.51
C PHE A 440 42.50 -16.41 -2.43
N TYR A 441 42.83 -15.15 -2.72
CA TYR A 441 44.21 -14.66 -2.65
C TYR A 441 44.60 -14.16 -1.24
N SER A 442 43.69 -14.23 -0.26
CA SER A 442 44.01 -13.91 1.13
C SER A 442 45.00 -14.91 1.72
N SER A 443 45.87 -14.44 2.62
CA SER A 443 46.78 -15.33 3.36
C SER A 443 46.08 -16.33 4.27
N ASP A 444 44.79 -16.11 4.56
CA ASP A 444 43.99 -16.95 5.44
C ASP A 444 43.16 -18.00 4.71
N PHE A 445 43.12 -17.98 3.37
CA PHE A 445 42.34 -18.91 2.55
C PHE A 445 42.65 -20.38 2.87
N TYR A 446 41.61 -21.20 2.90
CA TYR A 446 41.73 -22.62 3.17
C TYR A 446 40.97 -23.44 2.12
N LEU A 447 41.71 -24.29 1.39
CA LEU A 447 41.13 -25.23 0.43
C LEU A 447 41.00 -26.60 1.07
N ASP A 448 39.80 -26.94 1.51
CA ASP A 448 39.47 -28.27 2.01
C ASP A 448 38.74 -29.14 0.97
N SER A 449 38.42 -30.37 1.39
CA SER A 449 37.70 -31.33 0.55
C SER A 449 36.29 -30.86 0.19
N ASP A 450 35.62 -30.12 1.06
CA ASP A 450 34.24 -29.66 0.86
C ASP A 450 34.21 -28.50 -0.13
N VAL A 451 35.16 -27.56 -0.04
CA VAL A 451 35.35 -26.45 -1.00
C VAL A 451 35.70 -27.00 -2.38
N ALA A 452 36.65 -27.94 -2.46
CA ALA A 452 37.02 -28.57 -3.72
C ALA A 452 35.86 -29.38 -4.35
N THR A 453 35.15 -30.16 -3.55
CA THR A 453 33.98 -30.94 -3.99
C THR A 453 32.83 -30.02 -4.40
N GLY A 454 32.65 -28.91 -3.69
CA GLY A 454 31.63 -27.91 -3.96
C GLY A 454 31.83 -27.22 -5.31
N LEU A 455 33.07 -26.84 -5.63
CA LEU A 455 33.44 -26.27 -6.93
C LEU A 455 33.17 -27.25 -8.08
N ILE A 456 33.61 -28.51 -7.94
CA ILE A 456 33.40 -29.55 -8.97
C ILE A 456 31.91 -29.84 -9.15
N SER A 457 31.16 -29.97 -8.05
CA SER A 457 29.72 -30.22 -8.09
C SER A 457 28.98 -29.09 -8.78
N SER A 458 29.41 -27.83 -8.55
CA SER A 458 28.85 -26.65 -9.21
C SER A 458 29.17 -26.59 -10.69
N LEU A 459 30.39 -26.97 -11.09
CA LEU A 459 30.76 -27.06 -12.50
C LEU A 459 29.91 -28.11 -13.23
N VAL A 460 29.77 -29.30 -12.64
CA VAL A 460 29.01 -30.41 -13.23
C VAL A 460 27.51 -30.09 -13.31
N LEU A 461 26.95 -29.43 -12.28
CA LEU A 461 25.52 -29.14 -12.22
C LEU A 461 25.12 -28.02 -13.20
N LEU A 462 25.90 -26.94 -13.27
CA LEU A 462 25.56 -25.73 -14.04
C LEU A 462 25.99 -25.81 -15.52
N VAL A 463 27.06 -26.55 -15.83
CA VAL A 463 27.61 -26.66 -17.19
C VAL A 463 27.43 -28.09 -17.69
N LYS A 464 26.42 -28.38 -18.49
CA LYS A 464 26.17 -29.75 -18.98
C LYS A 464 27.12 -30.21 -20.09
N GLU A 465 27.77 -29.28 -20.78
CA GLU A 465 28.63 -29.55 -21.93
C GLU A 465 30.07 -29.87 -21.49
N CYS A 466 30.50 -31.13 -21.64
CA CYS A 466 31.85 -31.58 -21.30
C CYS A 466 32.98 -30.74 -21.95
N PRO A 467 32.89 -30.27 -23.21
CA PRO A 467 33.92 -29.42 -23.78
C PRO A 467 34.10 -28.08 -23.06
N ILE A 468 32.99 -27.48 -22.58
CA ILE A 468 33.02 -26.22 -21.82
C ILE A 468 33.59 -26.49 -20.42
N GLN A 469 33.19 -27.59 -19.76
CA GLN A 469 33.76 -27.99 -18.47
C GLN A 469 35.29 -28.11 -18.54
N ALA A 470 35.83 -28.79 -19.57
CA ALA A 470 37.28 -28.97 -19.71
C ALA A 470 38.03 -27.64 -19.91
N LYS A 471 37.43 -26.69 -20.64
CA LYS A 471 37.97 -25.33 -20.78
C LYS A 471 37.98 -24.59 -19.46
N ILE A 472 36.87 -24.63 -18.71
CA ILE A 472 36.77 -24.02 -17.39
C ILE A 472 37.81 -24.62 -16.45
N SER A 473 38.00 -25.93 -16.44
CA SER A 473 39.04 -26.59 -15.63
C SER A 473 40.44 -26.09 -15.98
N THR A 474 40.75 -25.90 -17.27
CA THR A 474 42.04 -25.34 -17.70
C THR A 474 42.20 -23.88 -17.26
N GLN A 475 41.16 -23.07 -17.40
CA GLN A 475 41.17 -21.66 -16.98
C GLN A 475 41.23 -21.49 -15.45
N LEU A 476 40.66 -22.43 -14.70
CA LEU A 476 40.75 -22.46 -13.23
C LEU A 476 42.20 -22.63 -12.75
N ASP A 477 43.01 -23.42 -13.45
CA ASP A 477 44.43 -23.56 -13.09
C ASP A 477 45.19 -22.23 -13.31
N ILE A 478 44.85 -21.47 -14.35
CA ILE A 478 45.41 -20.12 -14.61
C ILE A 478 45.03 -19.16 -13.48
N TYR A 479 43.76 -19.16 -13.05
CA TYR A 479 43.29 -18.38 -11.90
C TYR A 479 44.03 -18.76 -10.62
N ARG A 480 44.18 -20.07 -10.34
CA ARG A 480 44.88 -20.55 -9.14
C ARG A 480 46.34 -20.11 -9.09
N LEU A 481 47.01 -20.08 -10.24
CA LEU A 481 48.41 -19.65 -10.34
C LEU A 481 48.58 -18.13 -10.32
N GLY A 482 47.49 -17.36 -10.42
CA GLY A 482 47.55 -15.90 -10.52
C GLY A 482 48.23 -15.45 -11.81
N GLU A 483 48.01 -16.18 -12.90
CA GLU A 483 48.61 -15.89 -14.21
C GLU A 483 47.68 -15.00 -15.07
N ASP A 484 48.20 -14.48 -16.19
CA ASP A 484 47.48 -13.61 -17.12
C ASP A 484 46.76 -12.43 -16.45
N CYS A 485 45.47 -12.25 -16.73
CA CYS A 485 44.62 -11.19 -16.20
C CYS A 485 44.35 -11.29 -14.69
N PHE A 486 44.81 -12.36 -14.02
CA PHE A 486 44.65 -12.57 -12.59
C PHE A 486 45.90 -12.18 -11.78
N TYR A 487 47.01 -11.87 -12.44
CA TYR A 487 48.26 -11.50 -11.79
C TYR A 487 48.11 -10.32 -10.84
N GLU A 488 47.44 -9.25 -11.26
CA GLU A 488 47.25 -8.07 -10.41
C GLU A 488 46.46 -8.37 -9.13
N ALA A 489 45.44 -9.23 -9.20
CA ALA A 489 44.67 -9.65 -8.04
C ALA A 489 45.46 -10.57 -7.10
N SER A 490 46.35 -11.41 -7.64
CA SER A 490 47.24 -12.27 -6.84
C SER A 490 48.28 -11.48 -6.02
N GLN A 491 48.53 -10.22 -6.37
CA GLN A 491 49.51 -9.34 -5.72
C GLN A 491 48.85 -8.23 -4.88
N ALA A 492 47.52 -8.11 -4.90
CA ALA A 492 46.80 -7.02 -4.23
C ALA A 492 46.44 -7.40 -2.78
N ASP A 493 46.94 -6.62 -1.81
CA ASP A 493 46.68 -6.86 -0.37
C ASP A 493 45.26 -6.47 0.09
N GLN A 494 44.41 -5.88 -0.77
CA GLN A 494 42.97 -5.72 -0.53
C GLN A 494 42.27 -5.38 -1.86
N ILE A 495 41.57 -6.33 -2.46
CA ILE A 495 40.60 -6.08 -3.54
C ILE A 495 39.37 -5.45 -2.87
N SER A 496 39.43 -4.14 -2.59
CA SER A 496 38.41 -3.44 -1.81
C SER A 496 37.46 -2.61 -2.69
N GLY A 497 36.18 -2.56 -2.30
CA GLY A 497 35.18 -1.67 -2.87
C GLY A 497 34.47 -2.13 -4.15
N ILE A 498 34.77 -3.32 -4.68
CA ILE A 498 34.10 -3.89 -5.87
C ILE A 498 33.52 -5.27 -5.50
N SER A 499 32.29 -5.55 -5.91
CA SER A 499 31.69 -6.88 -5.66
C SER A 499 32.44 -7.99 -6.43
N PRO A 500 32.54 -9.22 -5.90
CA PRO A 500 33.25 -10.30 -6.59
C PRO A 500 32.73 -10.55 -8.02
N ALA A 501 31.42 -10.52 -8.22
CA ALA A 501 30.82 -10.70 -9.54
C ALA A 501 31.20 -9.59 -10.53
N GLU A 502 31.24 -8.34 -10.08
CA GLU A 502 31.65 -7.20 -10.88
C GLU A 502 33.14 -7.24 -11.22
N TRP A 503 33.98 -7.65 -10.27
CA TRP A 503 35.40 -7.86 -10.51
C TRP A 503 35.63 -8.90 -11.62
N TRP A 504 34.91 -10.02 -11.59
CA TRP A 504 35.00 -11.04 -12.65
C TRP A 504 34.54 -10.50 -14.00
N ALA A 505 33.44 -9.72 -14.03
CA ALA A 505 32.93 -9.12 -15.26
C ALA A 505 33.92 -8.13 -15.90
N GLN A 506 34.70 -7.40 -15.10
CA GLN A 506 35.66 -6.41 -15.58
C GLN A 506 37.02 -7.01 -15.96
N ASN A 507 37.53 -7.97 -15.18
CA ASN A 507 38.95 -8.36 -15.25
C ASN A 507 39.21 -9.69 -15.97
N ALA A 508 38.22 -10.59 -16.08
CA ALA A 508 38.44 -11.95 -16.60
C ALA A 508 38.11 -12.12 -18.11
N SER A 509 38.08 -11.05 -18.91
CA SER A 509 37.65 -11.09 -20.32
C SER A 509 38.49 -11.99 -21.24
N GLN A 510 39.72 -12.33 -20.84
CA GLN A 510 40.60 -13.24 -21.58
C GLN A 510 40.20 -14.72 -21.43
N HIS A 511 39.39 -15.05 -20.42
CA HIS A 511 38.96 -16.40 -20.07
C HIS A 511 37.42 -16.45 -19.98
N PRO A 512 36.70 -16.36 -21.12
CA PRO A 512 35.26 -16.07 -21.15
C PRO A 512 34.39 -17.20 -20.57
N GLU A 513 34.79 -18.47 -20.69
CA GLU A 513 34.03 -19.58 -20.12
C GLU A 513 34.06 -19.57 -18.58
N LEU A 514 35.23 -19.41 -17.98
CA LEU A 514 35.38 -19.25 -16.52
C LEU A 514 34.76 -17.94 -16.05
N GLN A 515 34.93 -16.83 -16.79
CA GLN A 515 34.28 -15.57 -16.47
C GLN A 515 32.76 -15.72 -16.37
N SER A 516 32.14 -16.33 -17.39
CA SER A 516 30.68 -16.54 -17.39
C SER A 516 30.23 -17.44 -16.24
N PHE A 517 31.00 -18.48 -15.92
CA PHE A 517 30.72 -19.38 -14.81
C PHE A 517 30.81 -18.66 -13.45
N SER A 518 31.89 -17.90 -13.22
CA SER A 518 32.13 -17.15 -11.99
C SER A 518 31.12 -16.03 -11.78
N VAL A 519 30.81 -15.26 -12.83
CA VAL A 519 29.79 -14.20 -12.75
C VAL A 519 28.44 -14.79 -12.36
N LYS A 520 28.04 -15.93 -12.95
CA LYS A 520 26.77 -16.57 -12.59
C LYS A 520 26.73 -17.00 -11.13
N ILE A 521 27.77 -17.63 -10.60
CA ILE A 521 27.79 -18.08 -9.20
C ILE A 521 27.80 -16.89 -8.24
N LEU A 522 28.71 -15.93 -8.44
CA LEU A 522 28.92 -14.82 -7.50
C LEU A 522 27.80 -13.77 -7.56
N SER A 523 26.99 -13.77 -8.61
CA SER A 523 25.80 -12.92 -8.71
C SER A 523 24.63 -13.38 -7.84
N GLN A 524 24.68 -14.59 -7.29
CA GLN A 524 23.55 -15.13 -6.54
C GLN A 524 23.49 -14.59 -5.11
N THR A 525 22.28 -14.29 -4.65
CA THR A 525 21.98 -13.95 -3.24
C THR A 525 21.97 -15.21 -2.37
N CYS A 526 22.23 -15.08 -1.08
CA CYS A 526 21.99 -16.12 -0.07
C CYS A 526 20.81 -15.82 0.86
N GLU A 527 20.13 -14.70 0.63
CA GLU A 527 18.99 -14.24 1.43
C GLU A 527 17.64 -14.54 0.76
N GLY A 528 16.62 -14.80 1.59
CA GLY A 528 15.25 -15.08 1.16
C GLY A 528 14.43 -13.82 0.89
N ALA A 529 13.14 -14.00 0.55
CA ALA A 529 12.26 -12.89 0.18
C ALA A 529 11.81 -12.00 1.35
N SER A 530 11.95 -12.48 2.60
CA SER A 530 11.58 -11.76 3.83
C SER A 530 12.22 -10.38 3.92
N ARG A 531 13.44 -10.24 3.40
CA ARG A 531 14.18 -8.96 3.29
C ARG A 531 13.42 -7.85 2.56
N TYR A 532 12.53 -8.23 1.65
CA TYR A 532 11.76 -7.29 0.84
C TYR A 532 10.46 -6.87 1.53
N LYS A 533 10.14 -7.43 2.71
CA LYS A 533 8.98 -7.06 3.54
C LYS A 533 7.69 -6.95 2.72
N LEU A 534 7.47 -7.95 1.84
CA LEU A 534 6.28 -7.97 0.99
C LEU A 534 5.02 -8.07 1.85
N LYS A 535 4.03 -7.23 1.56
CA LYS A 535 2.73 -7.31 2.25
C LYS A 535 2.03 -8.61 1.86
N ARG A 536 1.95 -9.59 2.77
CA ARG A 536 1.31 -10.90 2.54
C ARG A 536 -0.20 -10.81 2.35
N SER A 537 -0.83 -9.84 3.00
CA SER A 537 -2.28 -9.52 2.86
C SER A 537 -2.71 -9.25 1.42
N ALA A 538 -1.78 -8.80 0.58
CA ALA A 538 -2.00 -8.59 -0.84
C ALA A 538 -2.22 -9.89 -1.62
N ALA A 539 -1.34 -10.86 -1.43
CA ALA A 539 -1.44 -12.19 -2.01
C ALA A 539 -2.63 -12.95 -1.42
N GLU A 540 -2.87 -12.83 -0.11
CA GLU A 540 -4.02 -13.43 0.56
C GLU A 540 -5.35 -13.02 -0.07
N LYS A 541 -5.52 -11.71 -0.37
CA LYS A 541 -6.68 -11.18 -1.07
C LYS A 541 -6.77 -11.62 -2.52
N LEU A 542 -5.65 -11.63 -3.25
CA LEU A 542 -5.62 -12.10 -4.64
C LEU A 542 -6.06 -13.57 -4.76
N LEU A 543 -5.72 -14.39 -3.76
CA LEU A 543 -6.01 -15.81 -3.75
C LEU A 543 -7.41 -16.15 -3.18
N LEU A 544 -8.18 -15.17 -2.70
CA LEU A 544 -9.61 -15.31 -2.37
C LEU A 544 -10.46 -15.31 -3.66
N THR A 545 -10.32 -16.35 -4.49
CA THR A 545 -10.92 -16.37 -5.84
C THR A 545 -12.29 -17.05 -5.94
N ARG A 546 -12.88 -17.50 -4.83
CA ARG A 546 -14.19 -18.16 -4.82
C ARG A 546 -15.30 -17.13 -5.06
N GLY A 547 -16.09 -17.32 -6.13
CA GLY A 547 -17.21 -16.44 -6.48
C GLY A 547 -16.88 -15.25 -7.39
N MET A 548 -15.60 -15.00 -7.70
CA MET A 548 -15.19 -13.88 -8.58
C MET A 548 -15.28 -14.24 -10.07
N SER A 549 -15.67 -13.26 -10.89
CA SER A 549 -15.64 -13.36 -12.34
C SER A 549 -14.19 -13.44 -12.88
N HIS A 550 -14.03 -13.92 -14.11
CA HIS A 550 -12.70 -14.01 -14.75
C HIS A 550 -12.02 -12.64 -14.91
N GLY A 551 -12.80 -11.59 -15.22
CA GLY A 551 -12.28 -10.23 -15.37
C GLY A 551 -11.75 -9.64 -14.06
N GLU A 552 -12.43 -9.88 -12.94
CA GLU A 552 -11.99 -9.40 -11.63
C GLU A 552 -10.69 -10.10 -11.18
N LYS A 553 -10.54 -11.40 -11.47
CA LYS A 553 -9.31 -12.14 -11.19
C LYS A 553 -8.12 -11.59 -11.98
N GLN A 554 -8.32 -11.30 -13.26
CA GLN A 554 -7.27 -10.70 -14.09
C GLN A 554 -6.87 -9.32 -13.56
N HIS A 555 -7.85 -8.48 -13.23
CA HIS A 555 -7.60 -7.14 -12.70
C HIS A 555 -6.83 -7.15 -11.37
N LEU A 556 -7.19 -8.04 -10.43
CA LEU A 556 -6.43 -8.23 -9.19
C LEU A 556 -5.01 -8.73 -9.44
N GLY A 557 -4.83 -9.61 -10.43
CA GLY A 557 -3.51 -10.08 -10.86
C GLY A 557 -2.62 -8.94 -11.35
N GLU A 558 -3.13 -8.07 -12.22
CA GLU A 558 -2.42 -6.89 -12.71
C GLU A 558 -2.05 -5.94 -11.56
N LEU A 559 -2.96 -5.72 -10.63
CA LEU A 559 -2.74 -4.86 -9.46
C LEU A 559 -1.67 -5.43 -8.52
N ALA A 560 -1.70 -6.74 -8.24
CA ALA A 560 -0.68 -7.39 -7.44
C ALA A 560 0.70 -7.35 -8.10
N PHE A 561 0.76 -7.59 -9.41
CA PHE A 561 2.00 -7.53 -10.18
C PHE A 561 2.62 -6.13 -10.14
N VAL A 562 1.82 -5.08 -10.34
CA VAL A 562 2.27 -3.68 -10.23
C VAL A 562 2.72 -3.35 -8.81
N HIS A 563 1.89 -3.67 -7.82
CA HIS A 563 2.16 -3.41 -6.41
C HIS A 563 3.49 -4.02 -5.96
N TYR A 564 3.68 -5.33 -6.17
CA TYR A 564 4.87 -6.02 -5.70
C TYR A 564 6.14 -5.57 -6.41
N ASN A 565 6.12 -5.41 -7.74
CA ASN A 565 7.32 -4.99 -8.45
C ASN A 565 7.69 -3.52 -8.19
N LEU A 566 6.73 -2.61 -7.96
CA LEU A 566 7.03 -1.24 -7.54
C LEU A 566 7.66 -1.21 -6.14
N HIS A 567 7.12 -1.99 -5.20
CA HIS A 567 7.67 -2.13 -3.86
C HIS A 567 9.09 -2.70 -3.88
N LEU A 568 9.33 -3.75 -4.68
CA LEU A 568 10.65 -4.34 -4.89
C LEU A 568 11.67 -3.35 -5.46
N GLN A 569 11.26 -2.53 -6.44
CA GLN A 569 12.09 -1.47 -7.00
C GLN A 569 12.47 -0.42 -5.93
N SER A 570 11.51 -0.05 -5.08
CA SER A 570 11.68 0.89 -3.96
C SER A 570 12.63 0.35 -2.89
N CYS A 571 12.47 -0.90 -2.46
CA CYS A 571 13.37 -1.57 -1.52
C CYS A 571 14.81 -1.60 -2.02
N LYS A 572 15.02 -1.86 -3.32
CA LYS A 572 16.37 -1.86 -3.91
C LYS A 572 17.06 -0.50 -3.78
N ALA A 573 16.32 0.59 -4.02
CA ALA A 573 16.85 1.95 -3.90
C ALA A 573 17.23 2.29 -2.44
N LYS A 574 16.38 1.93 -1.47
CA LYS A 574 16.67 2.16 -0.03
C LYS A 574 17.94 1.45 0.43
N LEU A 575 18.09 0.18 0.07
CA LEU A 575 19.27 -0.63 0.40
C LEU A 575 20.57 -0.02 -0.16
N SER A 576 20.51 0.64 -1.32
CA SER A 576 21.67 1.35 -1.88
C SER A 576 22.02 2.66 -1.17
N GLU A 577 21.03 3.35 -0.54
CA GLU A 577 21.25 4.62 0.18
C GLU A 577 21.72 4.41 1.63
N GLU A 578 21.18 3.41 2.34
CA GLU A 578 21.54 3.11 3.75
C GLU A 578 22.99 2.66 3.93
N THR A 579 23.65 2.25 2.84
CA THR A 579 25.06 1.85 2.80
C THR A 579 26.01 2.97 3.29
N VAL A 580 25.57 4.24 3.28
CA VAL A 580 26.40 5.39 3.71
C VAL A 580 26.32 5.68 5.23
N LEU A 581 25.33 5.13 5.95
CA LEU A 581 25.06 5.47 7.36
C LEU A 581 25.43 4.36 8.36
N GLN A 582 25.56 3.10 7.94
CA GLN A 582 25.86 1.97 8.83
C GLN A 582 27.37 1.70 9.06
N ASP A 583 28.27 2.38 8.36
CA ASP A 583 29.73 2.26 8.55
C ASP A 583 30.20 2.62 9.98
N ILE A 584 29.34 3.24 10.80
CA ILE A 584 29.64 3.61 12.19
C ILE A 584 29.50 2.42 13.16
N PHE A 585 28.77 1.36 12.81
CA PHE A 585 28.52 0.21 13.72
C PHE A 585 29.36 -1.04 13.42
N VAL A 586 30.01 -1.12 12.25
CA VAL A 586 30.51 -2.40 11.70
C VAL A 586 32.05 -2.48 11.61
N GLY A 587 32.77 -1.52 12.20
CA GLY A 587 34.24 -1.43 12.15
C GLY A 587 35.04 -2.64 12.66
N HIS A 588 34.40 -3.68 13.21
CA HIS A 588 35.04 -4.92 13.65
C HIS A 588 35.12 -6.03 12.58
N PHE A 589 34.40 -5.90 11.45
CA PHE A 589 34.40 -6.95 10.39
C PHE A 589 35.30 -6.62 9.19
N VAL A 590 35.98 -5.46 9.19
CA VAL A 590 37.01 -5.10 8.20
C VAL A 590 38.38 -5.42 8.80
N LYS A 591 39.10 -6.41 8.28
CA LYS A 591 40.47 -6.73 8.74
C LYS A 591 41.38 -5.51 8.56
N PRO A 592 42.08 -5.04 9.62
CA PRO A 592 43.02 -3.94 9.49
C PRO A 592 44.22 -4.37 8.61
N PRO A 593 44.82 -3.44 7.83
CA PRO A 593 46.05 -3.71 7.11
C PRO A 593 47.20 -4.04 8.08
N LYS A 594 48.13 -4.89 7.62
CA LYS A 594 49.13 -5.70 8.36
C LYS A 594 50.10 -5.01 9.33
N ASP A 595 49.91 -3.75 9.71
CA ASP A 595 50.98 -2.96 10.36
C ASP A 595 50.75 -2.61 11.84
N LEU A 596 49.78 -3.19 12.54
CA LEU A 596 49.60 -2.97 13.98
C LEU A 596 49.45 -4.28 14.77
N GLU A 597 50.50 -4.53 15.55
CA GLU A 597 50.60 -5.45 16.71
C GLU A 597 50.65 -6.96 16.44
N ALA A 598 51.79 -7.38 15.89
CA ALA A 598 52.38 -8.67 16.23
C ALA A 598 52.84 -8.65 17.70
N ASN A 599 51.95 -8.90 18.65
CA ASN A 599 52.27 -9.52 19.94
C ASN A 599 50.98 -9.91 20.68
N GLN A 600 50.85 -11.22 20.98
CA GLN A 600 49.82 -11.87 21.82
C GLN A 600 48.49 -12.30 21.18
N VAL A 601 48.50 -13.03 20.06
CA VAL A 601 47.47 -14.07 19.80
C VAL A 601 48.13 -15.26 19.12
N SER A 602 48.65 -16.20 19.91
CA SER A 602 49.23 -17.45 19.40
C SER A 602 48.75 -18.63 20.23
N SER A 603 47.43 -18.84 20.36
CA SER A 603 46.89 -20.07 20.96
C SER A 603 45.38 -20.31 20.80
N LEU A 604 44.67 -19.66 19.86
CA LEU A 604 43.28 -20.03 19.57
C LEU A 604 43.24 -21.08 18.45
N PRO A 605 42.54 -22.23 18.62
CA PRO A 605 42.29 -23.15 17.52
C PRO A 605 41.28 -22.51 16.56
N SER A 606 41.77 -21.84 15.52
CA SER A 606 40.91 -21.40 14.43
C SER A 606 40.52 -22.62 13.57
N ARG A 607 39.22 -22.77 13.31
CA ARG A 607 38.58 -23.21 12.04
C ARG A 607 37.66 -24.43 12.10
N PHE A 608 36.59 -24.33 11.30
CA PHE A 608 35.49 -25.28 11.04
C PHE A 608 35.89 -26.73 10.72
N LEU A 609 37.17 -27.03 10.49
CA LEU A 609 37.64 -28.34 10.05
C LEU A 609 38.88 -28.74 10.84
N GLY A 610 38.72 -29.65 11.79
CA GLY A 610 39.81 -30.24 12.57
C GLY A 610 40.73 -31.13 11.73
N LYS A 611 41.47 -30.56 10.76
CA LYS A 611 42.54 -31.22 9.99
C LYS A 611 43.68 -30.25 9.65
N GLU A 612 44.91 -30.80 9.63
CA GLU A 612 46.17 -30.07 9.44
C GLU A 612 46.22 -29.25 8.13
N ARG A 613 46.90 -28.09 8.19
CA ARG A 613 47.20 -27.22 7.04
C ARG A 613 47.99 -28.00 5.98
N THR A 614 47.42 -28.14 4.79
CA THR A 614 48.17 -28.43 3.55
C THR A 614 48.26 -27.14 2.73
N ARG A 615 49.45 -26.79 2.20
CA ARG A 615 49.59 -25.58 1.38
C ARG A 615 48.88 -25.81 0.04
N VAL A 616 48.34 -24.74 -0.56
CA VAL A 616 47.72 -24.74 -1.90
C VAL A 616 48.67 -25.29 -2.98
N SER A 617 49.99 -25.23 -2.75
CA SER A 617 51.04 -25.82 -3.60
C SER A 617 51.10 -27.35 -3.61
N ASP A 618 50.45 -28.02 -2.66
CA ASP A 618 50.65 -29.45 -2.41
C ASP A 618 49.50 -30.34 -2.91
N PHE A 619 48.46 -29.76 -3.54
CA PHE A 619 47.35 -30.52 -4.13
C PHE A 619 47.62 -30.88 -5.60
N PRO A 620 47.60 -32.18 -5.98
CA PRO A 620 47.61 -32.59 -7.37
C PRO A 620 46.43 -32.00 -8.15
N SER A 621 46.59 -31.78 -9.44
CA SER A 621 45.53 -31.42 -10.40
C SER A 621 44.22 -32.16 -10.10
N LEU A 622 43.13 -31.41 -9.86
CA LEU A 622 41.83 -31.87 -9.32
C LEU A 622 41.05 -32.86 -10.23
N LEU A 623 41.63 -33.31 -11.34
CA LEU A 623 40.99 -34.22 -12.29
C LEU A 623 41.99 -35.25 -12.83
N VAL A 624 42.22 -36.33 -12.07
CA VAL A 624 42.65 -37.61 -12.65
C VAL A 624 41.76 -38.70 -12.06
N SER A 625 40.72 -39.09 -12.80
CA SER A 625 40.23 -40.47 -12.76
C SER A 625 39.64 -40.88 -14.11
N ASP A 626 40.03 -42.10 -14.48
CA ASP A 626 39.88 -42.76 -15.77
C ASP A 626 38.46 -42.79 -16.34
N SER A 627 38.34 -42.36 -17.60
CA SER A 627 37.57 -43.08 -18.60
C SER A 627 38.08 -42.76 -20.01
N ALA A 628 39.35 -43.16 -20.24
CA ALA A 628 39.88 -43.30 -21.59
C ALA A 628 39.19 -44.47 -22.31
N ASN A 629 38.19 -44.17 -23.15
CA ASN A 629 38.03 -44.66 -24.52
C ASN A 629 36.58 -44.50 -25.01
N ARG A 630 36.36 -43.55 -25.92
CA ARG A 630 35.71 -43.82 -27.22
C ARG A 630 35.94 -42.63 -28.17
N MET A 631 36.42 -43.01 -29.35
CA MET A 631 36.76 -42.17 -30.51
C MET A 631 35.74 -41.06 -30.81
N ASN A 632 36.22 -39.85 -31.06
CA ASN A 632 35.69 -38.99 -32.13
C ASN A 632 36.70 -37.89 -32.46
N LEU A 633 37.41 -38.05 -33.59
CA LEU A 633 38.15 -36.96 -34.23
C LEU A 633 37.13 -35.94 -34.77
N SER A 634 37.28 -34.66 -34.44
CA SER A 634 36.75 -33.60 -35.31
C SER A 634 37.62 -33.58 -36.58
N MET A 635 37.08 -34.01 -37.72
CA MET A 635 37.79 -33.92 -39.01
C MET A 635 37.99 -32.44 -39.39
N ASP A 636 39.24 -31.99 -39.44
CA ASP A 636 39.60 -30.64 -39.92
C ASP A 636 39.60 -30.63 -41.46
N ILE A 637 38.89 -29.67 -42.07
CA ILE A 637 38.86 -29.44 -43.53
C ILE A 637 40.27 -29.30 -44.13
N ARG A 638 41.26 -28.85 -43.34
CA ARG A 638 42.66 -28.69 -43.75
C ARG A 638 43.39 -30.02 -43.95
N GLU A 639 42.90 -31.12 -43.41
CA GLU A 639 43.44 -32.47 -43.67
C GLU A 639 42.99 -33.01 -45.05
N HIS A 640 41.93 -32.42 -45.61
CA HIS A 640 41.31 -32.87 -46.86
C HIS A 640 41.68 -32.02 -48.10
N GLY A 641 42.47 -30.96 -47.92
CA GLY A 641 43.04 -30.19 -49.02
C GLY A 641 44.33 -29.46 -48.66
N SER A 642 45.19 -29.31 -49.66
CA SER A 642 46.53 -28.73 -49.51
C SER A 642 46.62 -27.40 -50.26
N TRP A 643 47.26 -26.40 -49.66
CA TRP A 643 47.50 -25.11 -50.32
C TRP A 643 48.42 -25.28 -51.55
N VAL A 644 48.02 -24.69 -52.67
CA VAL A 644 48.87 -24.56 -53.88
C VAL A 644 49.47 -23.17 -53.96
N ASP A 645 48.68 -22.13 -53.67
CA ASP A 645 49.16 -20.75 -53.57
C ASP A 645 48.35 -20.00 -52.50
N LYS A 646 48.99 -19.72 -51.35
CA LYS A 646 48.36 -19.01 -50.23
C LYS A 646 48.04 -17.55 -50.56
N LYS A 647 48.76 -16.90 -51.48
CA LYS A 647 48.53 -15.49 -51.84
C LYS A 647 47.35 -15.32 -52.80
N LYS A 648 47.04 -16.35 -53.60
CA LYS A 648 45.90 -16.35 -54.55
C LYS A 648 44.71 -17.18 -54.08
N ASP A 649 44.74 -17.61 -52.81
CA ASP A 649 43.73 -18.42 -52.17
C ASP A 649 43.38 -19.71 -52.96
N ARG A 650 44.40 -20.46 -53.40
CA ARG A 650 44.23 -21.68 -54.22
C ARG A 650 44.54 -22.94 -53.40
N VAL A 651 43.55 -23.83 -53.30
CA VAL A 651 43.61 -25.09 -52.53
C VAL A 651 43.34 -26.27 -53.47
N LYS A 652 44.15 -27.32 -53.35
CA LYS A 652 44.00 -28.59 -54.07
C LYS A 652 43.33 -29.63 -53.19
N CYS A 653 42.31 -30.31 -53.70
CA CYS A 653 41.69 -31.43 -53.00
C CYS A 653 42.66 -32.62 -52.90
N ASN A 654 42.85 -33.17 -51.70
CA ASN A 654 43.76 -34.30 -51.47
C ASN A 654 43.26 -35.62 -52.06
N TYR A 655 41.97 -35.73 -52.43
CA TYR A 655 41.37 -36.94 -53.00
C TYR A 655 41.45 -36.98 -54.53
N CYS A 656 40.82 -36.02 -55.22
CA CYS A 656 40.77 -36.02 -56.70
C CYS A 656 41.84 -35.13 -57.35
N GLY A 657 42.61 -34.38 -56.57
CA GLY A 657 43.67 -33.52 -57.06
C GLY A 657 43.22 -32.23 -57.79
N LYS A 658 41.92 -31.91 -57.82
CA LYS A 658 41.42 -30.66 -58.43
C LYS A 658 41.78 -29.43 -57.58
N GLU A 659 42.22 -28.37 -58.26
CA GLU A 659 42.50 -27.07 -57.64
C GLU A 659 41.30 -26.12 -57.70
N MET A 660 41.10 -25.39 -56.61
CA MET A 660 39.92 -24.56 -56.40
C MET A 660 40.29 -23.31 -55.60
N ARG A 661 39.40 -22.32 -55.56
CA ARG A 661 39.62 -21.11 -54.76
C ARG A 661 39.05 -21.29 -53.35
N GLY A 662 39.92 -21.31 -52.35
CA GLY A 662 39.59 -21.36 -50.93
C GLY A 662 39.12 -22.71 -50.39
N PHE A 663 39.23 -22.88 -49.07
CA PHE A 663 38.76 -24.07 -48.36
C PHE A 663 37.23 -24.17 -48.30
N ASP A 664 36.50 -23.07 -48.43
CA ASP A 664 35.03 -23.10 -48.44
C ASP A 664 34.51 -23.82 -49.68
N ARG A 665 35.06 -23.52 -50.86
CA ARG A 665 34.71 -24.28 -52.06
C ARG A 665 35.08 -25.75 -51.91
N LEU A 666 36.19 -26.05 -51.21
CA LEU A 666 36.61 -27.43 -50.93
C LEU A 666 35.58 -28.17 -50.07
N LYS A 667 34.97 -27.50 -49.07
CA LYS A 667 33.83 -28.05 -48.32
C LYS A 667 32.69 -28.46 -49.26
N PHE A 668 32.26 -27.59 -50.17
CA PHE A 668 31.20 -27.90 -51.14
C PHE A 668 31.57 -29.02 -52.13
N HIS A 669 32.83 -29.05 -52.58
CA HIS A 669 33.37 -30.11 -53.44
C HIS A 669 33.34 -31.49 -52.76
N LEU A 670 33.71 -31.56 -51.48
CA LEU A 670 33.71 -32.79 -50.69
C LEU A 670 32.29 -33.21 -50.26
N ALA A 671 31.42 -32.25 -49.95
CA ALA A 671 30.02 -32.49 -49.55
C ALA A 671 29.10 -32.93 -50.72
N GLY A 672 29.49 -32.65 -51.97
CA GLY A 672 28.69 -33.02 -53.15
C GLY A 672 27.32 -32.34 -53.20
N VAL A 673 27.23 -31.10 -52.69
CA VAL A 673 26.01 -30.27 -52.69
C VAL A 673 26.07 -29.32 -53.88
N ARG A 674 25.00 -29.24 -54.68
CA ARG A 674 24.93 -28.38 -55.87
C ARG A 674 24.68 -26.91 -55.47
N GLY A 675 25.72 -26.23 -55.01
CA GLY A 675 25.74 -24.78 -54.79
C GLY A 675 26.98 -24.15 -55.42
N GLY A 676 26.80 -23.33 -56.46
CA GLY A 676 27.85 -22.48 -57.04
C GLY A 676 28.95 -23.19 -57.85
N HIS A 677 28.66 -23.69 -59.06
CA HIS A 677 29.64 -24.09 -60.10
C HIS A 677 30.90 -24.89 -59.65
N VAL A 678 30.81 -25.71 -58.60
CA VAL A 678 31.91 -26.58 -58.15
C VAL A 678 31.52 -28.04 -58.41
N THR A 679 32.28 -28.75 -59.25
CA THR A 679 32.05 -30.18 -59.55
C THR A 679 32.33 -31.04 -58.32
N PRO A 680 31.48 -31.99 -57.91
CA PRO A 680 31.73 -32.86 -56.75
C PRO A 680 33.01 -33.71 -56.84
N CYS A 681 33.51 -34.16 -55.69
CA CYS A 681 34.58 -35.15 -55.62
C CYS A 681 34.01 -36.56 -55.75
N GLU A 682 34.32 -37.24 -56.85
CA GLU A 682 33.93 -38.65 -57.07
C GLU A 682 34.82 -39.64 -56.29
N GLN A 683 35.97 -39.18 -55.75
CA GLN A 683 36.96 -40.02 -55.07
C GLN A 683 37.00 -39.85 -53.54
N VAL A 684 36.09 -39.06 -52.96
CA VAL A 684 35.94 -38.97 -51.51
C VAL A 684 35.03 -40.08 -51.00
N THR A 685 35.31 -40.64 -49.81
CA THR A 685 34.50 -41.69 -49.18
C THR A 685 33.14 -41.17 -48.73
N ASP A 686 32.13 -42.05 -48.69
CA ASP A 686 30.75 -41.67 -48.34
C ASP A 686 30.64 -41.10 -46.92
N THR A 687 31.43 -41.61 -45.98
CA THR A 687 31.51 -41.08 -44.60
C THR A 687 32.02 -39.65 -44.55
N VAL A 688 33.05 -39.30 -45.32
CA VAL A 688 33.59 -37.94 -45.36
C VAL A 688 32.62 -36.99 -46.07
N ARG A 689 31.98 -37.47 -47.15
CA ARG A 689 30.97 -36.71 -47.90
C ARG A 689 29.77 -36.32 -47.04
N GLU A 690 29.24 -37.25 -46.25
CA GLU A 690 28.05 -37.02 -45.42
C GLU A 690 28.34 -36.08 -44.23
N THR A 691 29.52 -36.18 -43.63
CA THR A 691 29.97 -35.27 -42.55
C THR A 691 30.05 -33.83 -43.03
N PHE A 692 30.69 -33.58 -44.18
CA PHE A 692 30.75 -32.22 -44.75
C PHE A 692 29.38 -31.74 -45.28
N ARG A 693 28.47 -32.65 -45.64
CA ARG A 693 27.08 -32.32 -46.00
C ARG A 693 26.31 -31.72 -44.83
N LYS A 694 26.42 -32.32 -43.63
CA LYS A 694 25.77 -31.80 -42.41
C LYS A 694 26.30 -30.42 -42.03
N MET A 695 27.62 -30.23 -42.05
CA MET A 695 28.25 -28.93 -41.77
C MET A 695 27.76 -27.83 -42.72
N VAL A 696 27.64 -28.13 -44.02
CA VAL A 696 27.14 -27.17 -45.02
C VAL A 696 25.65 -26.85 -44.81
N MET A 697 24.82 -27.83 -44.41
CA MET A 697 23.39 -27.60 -44.16
C MET A 697 23.13 -26.76 -42.90
N GLU A 698 23.92 -26.94 -41.84
CA GLU A 698 23.86 -26.13 -40.62
C GLU A 698 24.24 -24.66 -40.89
N GLU A 699 25.28 -24.40 -41.68
CA GLU A 699 25.69 -23.03 -42.07
C GLU A 699 24.60 -22.31 -42.91
N THR A 700 23.85 -23.03 -43.77
CA THR A 700 22.76 -22.43 -44.57
C THR A 700 21.50 -22.08 -43.76
N SER A 701 21.30 -22.71 -42.60
CA SER A 701 20.17 -22.42 -41.70
C SER A 701 20.42 -21.14 -40.87
N SER A 702 21.67 -20.87 -40.50
CA SER A 702 22.09 -19.65 -39.80
C SER A 702 22.05 -18.39 -40.68
N ALA A 703 22.25 -18.54 -42.01
CA ALA A 703 22.17 -17.42 -42.96
C ALA A 703 20.74 -16.91 -43.21
N ALA A 704 19.71 -17.75 -43.00
CA ALA A 704 18.30 -17.32 -43.10
C ALA A 704 17.83 -16.54 -41.86
N ALA A 705 18.46 -16.75 -40.68
CA ALA A 705 18.20 -15.99 -39.46
C ALA A 705 18.89 -14.61 -39.43
N ASN A 706 20.07 -14.48 -40.06
CA ASN A 706 20.83 -13.23 -40.08
C ASN A 706 20.27 -12.14 -41.00
N ASN A 707 19.40 -12.47 -41.97
CA ASN A 707 18.72 -11.47 -42.81
C ASN A 707 17.58 -10.71 -42.10
N ARG A 708 17.35 -10.94 -40.80
CA ARG A 708 16.46 -10.12 -39.96
C ARG A 708 17.17 -9.25 -38.93
N VAL A 709 18.51 -9.28 -38.87
CA VAL A 709 19.30 -8.56 -37.84
C VAL A 709 20.04 -7.33 -38.40
N ASP A 710 20.29 -7.24 -39.70
CA ASP A 710 21.05 -6.14 -40.35
C ASP A 710 20.28 -4.83 -40.62
N LYS A 711 19.30 -4.47 -39.77
CA LYS A 711 18.63 -3.15 -39.88
C LYS A 711 18.55 -2.34 -38.58
N VAL A 712 19.25 -2.74 -37.52
CA VAL A 712 19.21 -2.02 -36.23
C VAL A 712 20.57 -1.48 -35.76
N GLN A 713 21.69 -1.83 -36.37
CA GLN A 713 23.01 -1.28 -36.01
C GLN A 713 23.55 -0.28 -37.04
N MET A 714 23.15 0.99 -36.87
CA MET A 714 24.00 2.14 -37.17
C MET A 714 23.51 3.35 -36.38
N GLY A 715 24.20 3.67 -35.28
CA GLY A 715 24.00 4.92 -34.54
C GLY A 715 24.54 4.89 -33.12
N ASN A 716 25.84 5.21 -33.00
CA ASN A 716 26.53 5.84 -31.86
C ASN A 716 27.61 5.01 -31.15
N SER A 717 28.79 4.99 -31.77
CA SER A 717 30.06 5.09 -31.05
C SER A 717 30.45 6.58 -30.98
N GLY A 718 30.66 7.10 -29.77
CA GLY A 718 31.05 8.50 -29.55
C GLY A 718 31.20 8.87 -28.08
N SER A 719 32.31 8.41 -27.48
CA SER A 719 33.04 8.99 -26.35
C SER A 719 32.27 9.51 -25.12
N LEU A 720 32.38 8.76 -24.03
CA LEU A 720 32.31 9.26 -22.65
C LEU A 720 33.38 10.34 -22.41
N SER A 721 33.00 11.43 -21.73
CA SER A 721 33.85 12.04 -20.71
C SER A 721 32.98 12.85 -19.72
N VAL A 722 32.97 12.38 -18.48
CA VAL A 722 32.88 13.13 -17.20
C VAL A 722 31.76 14.17 -17.07
N PHE A 723 30.73 13.85 -16.28
CA PHE A 723 30.23 14.70 -15.19
C PHE A 723 29.52 13.82 -14.15
N SER A 724 30.16 13.66 -13.01
CA SER A 724 29.60 13.18 -11.75
C SER A 724 28.73 14.27 -11.12
N GLY A 725 27.55 13.89 -10.59
CA GLY A 725 26.84 14.67 -9.57
C GLY A 725 25.38 14.99 -9.87
N LEU A 726 24.50 14.35 -9.10
CA LEU A 726 23.16 14.79 -8.65
C LEU A 726 22.14 15.27 -9.70
N GLY A 727 21.02 14.52 -9.79
CA GLY A 727 19.72 15.03 -10.25
C GLY A 727 19.04 14.13 -11.27
N GLU A 728 18.29 13.13 -10.83
CA GLU A 728 17.33 12.43 -11.69
C GLU A 728 16.16 13.36 -12.04
N SER A 729 16.38 14.15 -13.09
CA SER A 729 15.35 14.79 -13.89
C SER A 729 14.87 13.78 -14.94
N LEU A 730 13.55 13.55 -15.01
CA LEU A 730 12.79 12.91 -16.09
C LEU A 730 13.60 12.72 -17.38
N THR A 731 13.88 11.47 -17.74
CA THR A 731 14.66 11.11 -18.93
C THR A 731 13.96 11.58 -20.22
N ALA A 732 14.77 11.98 -21.21
CA ALA A 732 14.31 12.64 -22.43
C ALA A 732 13.40 11.79 -23.34
N ASP A 733 13.36 10.47 -23.13
CA ASP A 733 12.56 9.54 -23.94
C ASP A 733 11.07 9.51 -23.56
N THR A 734 10.74 9.76 -22.28
CA THR A 734 9.34 9.92 -21.82
C THR A 734 8.70 11.19 -22.38
N PHE A 735 9.51 12.23 -22.61
CA PHE A 735 9.08 13.52 -23.17
C PHE A 735 8.58 13.43 -24.63
N VAL A 736 8.92 12.35 -25.36
CA VAL A 736 8.58 12.20 -26.77
C VAL A 736 7.18 11.60 -26.98
N MET A 737 6.70 10.74 -26.08
CA MET A 737 5.39 10.07 -26.20
C MET A 737 4.23 11.03 -25.87
N ASP A 738 4.34 11.86 -24.83
CA ASP A 738 3.23 12.72 -24.39
C ASP A 738 2.93 13.90 -25.34
N ILE A 739 3.93 14.36 -26.11
CA ILE A 739 3.73 15.44 -27.10
C ILE A 739 2.73 15.01 -28.19
N TYR A 740 2.61 13.71 -28.47
CA TYR A 740 1.68 13.18 -29.48
C TYR A 740 0.22 13.31 -29.07
N ASP A 741 -0.08 13.30 -27.78
CA ASP A 741 -1.45 13.44 -27.26
C ASP A 741 -1.99 14.87 -27.38
N HIS A 742 -1.15 15.85 -27.68
CA HIS A 742 -1.57 17.24 -27.89
C HIS A 742 -1.90 17.57 -29.36
N GLY A 743 -1.96 16.54 -30.23
CA GLY A 743 -2.33 16.66 -31.65
C GLY A 743 -3.50 15.76 -32.05
N VAL A 744 -4.36 16.23 -32.96
CA VAL A 744 -5.43 15.43 -33.59
C VAL A 744 -5.09 15.21 -35.06
N ILE A 745 -5.02 13.95 -35.50
CA ILE A 745 -4.79 13.63 -36.91
C ILE A 745 -6.05 13.95 -37.71
N VAL A 746 -6.01 15.02 -38.48
CA VAL A 746 -7.15 15.46 -39.31
C VAL A 746 -7.21 14.69 -40.62
N ASN A 747 -6.05 14.24 -41.14
CA ASN A 747 -6.01 13.46 -42.38
C ASN A 747 -4.78 12.54 -42.42
N LYS A 748 -5.01 11.21 -42.30
CA LYS A 748 -3.95 10.18 -42.34
C LYS A 748 -3.17 10.15 -43.67
N LYS A 749 -3.83 10.43 -44.81
CA LYS A 749 -3.19 10.41 -46.15
C LYS A 749 -2.31 11.63 -46.40
N ARG A 750 -2.62 12.79 -45.79
CA ARG A 750 -1.87 14.06 -45.98
C ARG A 750 -0.94 14.43 -44.82
N ARG A 751 -0.79 13.54 -43.82
CA ARG A 751 0.00 13.77 -42.59
C ARG A 751 -0.33 15.11 -41.90
N ARG A 752 -1.60 15.51 -41.92
CA ARG A 752 -2.05 16.75 -41.27
C ARG A 752 -2.45 16.49 -39.81
N VAL A 753 -1.93 17.30 -38.91
CA VAL A 753 -2.15 17.22 -37.48
C VAL A 753 -2.53 18.60 -36.95
N LYS A 754 -3.63 18.67 -36.20
CA LYS A 754 -4.15 19.90 -35.60
C LYS A 754 -3.76 19.95 -34.12
N CYS A 755 -3.17 21.05 -33.68
CA CYS A 755 -2.86 21.25 -32.27
C CYS A 755 -4.16 21.38 -31.44
N LYS A 756 -4.27 20.64 -30.34
CA LYS A 756 -5.44 20.69 -29.43
C LYS A 756 -5.59 22.04 -28.73
N HIS A 757 -4.47 22.74 -28.48
CA HIS A 757 -4.43 24.00 -27.71
C HIS A 757 -4.83 25.24 -28.52
N CYS A 758 -4.34 25.38 -29.76
CA CYS A 758 -4.65 26.55 -30.59
C CYS A 758 -5.43 26.24 -31.87
N GLY A 759 -5.74 24.97 -32.13
CA GLY A 759 -6.45 24.56 -33.33
C GLY A 759 -5.67 24.75 -34.64
N LYS A 760 -4.37 25.09 -34.61
CA LYS A 760 -3.57 25.26 -35.83
C LYS A 760 -3.34 23.92 -36.52
N ASP A 761 -3.65 23.88 -37.82
CA ASP A 761 -3.40 22.74 -38.69
C ASP A 761 -1.96 22.75 -39.21
N MET A 762 -1.25 21.63 -39.09
CA MET A 762 0.17 21.50 -39.38
C MET A 762 0.46 20.26 -40.22
N PHE A 763 1.43 20.37 -41.13
CA PHE A 763 1.92 19.24 -41.91
C PHE A 763 3.04 18.50 -41.16
N GLY A 764 2.69 17.35 -40.59
CA GLY A 764 3.60 16.40 -39.96
C GLY A 764 3.82 16.65 -38.46
N LEU A 765 3.95 15.55 -37.71
CA LEU A 765 4.16 15.53 -36.26
C LEU A 765 5.41 16.31 -35.80
N HIS A 766 6.45 16.37 -36.64
CA HIS A 766 7.64 17.18 -36.36
C HIS A 766 7.30 18.68 -36.21
N ARG A 767 6.34 19.21 -36.98
CA ARG A 767 5.96 20.63 -36.87
C ARG A 767 5.15 20.91 -35.61
N LEU A 768 4.33 19.94 -35.19
CA LEU A 768 3.65 19.99 -33.89
C LEU A 768 4.68 19.99 -32.74
N LYS A 769 5.68 19.11 -32.78
CA LYS A 769 6.77 19.07 -31.78
C LYS A 769 7.52 20.41 -31.68
N ARG A 770 7.85 21.03 -32.82
CA ARG A 770 8.47 22.36 -32.85
C ARG A 770 7.54 23.46 -32.33
N HIS A 771 6.23 23.34 -32.58
CA HIS A 771 5.24 24.30 -32.11
C HIS A 771 5.02 24.25 -30.59
N LEU A 772 5.02 23.05 -30.02
CA LEU A 772 4.86 22.79 -28.58
C LEU A 772 6.18 22.88 -27.80
N GLY A 773 7.33 22.85 -28.48
CA GLY A 773 8.67 22.97 -27.89
C GLY A 773 9.37 24.32 -28.12
N GLY A 774 8.69 25.33 -28.65
CA GLY A 774 9.25 26.70 -28.81
C GLY A 774 9.16 27.53 -27.52
N ASN A 775 9.85 28.67 -27.44
CA ASN A 775 9.73 29.58 -26.29
C ASN A 775 8.62 30.62 -26.48
N GLY A 776 7.82 30.85 -25.43
CA GLY A 776 6.98 32.04 -25.29
C GLY A 776 5.60 32.03 -25.97
N ASN A 777 5.02 30.85 -26.25
CA ASN A 777 3.64 30.76 -26.74
C ASN A 777 2.70 30.07 -25.73
N ALA A 778 1.41 30.44 -25.73
CA ALA A 778 0.42 29.90 -24.79
C ALA A 778 0.24 28.37 -24.88
N CYS A 779 0.50 27.77 -26.06
CA CYS A 779 0.41 26.32 -26.23
C CYS A 779 1.56 25.57 -25.54
N VAL A 780 2.75 26.18 -25.47
CA VAL A 780 3.91 25.62 -24.77
C VAL A 780 3.65 25.64 -23.26
N GLU A 781 3.13 26.74 -22.73
CA GLU A 781 2.79 26.82 -21.30
C GLU A 781 1.62 25.90 -20.95
N ALA A 782 0.60 25.79 -21.80
CA ALA A 782 -0.48 24.80 -21.64
C ALA A 782 0.06 23.36 -21.70
N THR A 783 0.98 23.06 -22.61
CA THR A 783 1.60 21.72 -22.71
C THR A 783 2.50 21.43 -21.51
N LYS A 784 3.30 22.39 -21.02
CA LYS A 784 4.07 22.23 -19.79
C LYS A 784 3.17 22.02 -18.57
N GLN A 785 2.04 22.73 -18.51
CA GLN A 785 1.06 22.59 -17.44
C GLN A 785 0.36 21.22 -17.50
N ASP A 786 -0.03 20.75 -18.68
CA ASP A 786 -0.60 19.42 -18.88
C ASP A 786 0.42 18.31 -18.57
N LEU A 787 1.67 18.44 -19.01
CA LEU A 787 2.75 17.47 -18.71
C LEU A 787 3.03 17.40 -17.21
N ARG A 788 3.04 18.54 -16.51
CA ARG A 788 3.17 18.57 -15.04
C ARG A 788 1.95 17.99 -14.34
N SER A 789 0.74 18.28 -14.83
CA SER A 789 -0.49 17.69 -14.30
C SER A 789 -0.55 16.18 -14.52
N ASN A 790 -0.16 15.68 -15.69
CA ASN A 790 -0.10 14.26 -16.01
C ASN A 790 1.00 13.57 -15.21
N GLY A 791 2.15 14.22 -15.02
CA GLY A 791 3.21 13.75 -14.12
C GLY A 791 2.72 13.61 -12.67
N ALA A 792 2.01 14.61 -12.14
CA ALA A 792 1.41 14.54 -10.80
C ALA A 792 0.40 13.39 -10.69
N LYS A 793 -0.50 13.25 -11.67
CA LYS A 793 -1.46 12.13 -11.71
C LYS A 793 -0.76 10.78 -11.77
N LYS A 794 0.30 10.64 -12.56
CA LYS A 794 1.09 9.42 -12.65
C LYS A 794 1.71 9.04 -11.30
N TRP A 795 2.28 10.00 -10.57
CA TRP A 795 2.81 9.76 -9.22
C TRP A 795 1.72 9.44 -8.19
N ILE A 796 0.54 10.06 -8.28
CA ILE A 796 -0.62 9.68 -7.46
C ILE A 796 -0.98 8.21 -7.72
N GLY A 797 -1.11 7.80 -8.99
CA GLY A 797 -1.41 6.41 -9.34
C GLY A 797 -0.34 5.42 -8.89
N ARG A 798 0.94 5.77 -9.08
CA ARG A 798 2.07 4.95 -8.61
C ARG A 798 2.06 4.79 -7.09
N CYS A 799 1.86 5.89 -6.37
CA CYS A 799 1.79 5.90 -4.91
C CYS A 799 0.60 5.11 -4.38
N SER A 800 -0.59 5.30 -4.98
CA SER A 800 -1.79 4.53 -4.63
C SER A 800 -1.60 3.03 -4.85
N ASN A 801 -0.97 2.62 -5.95
CA ASN A 801 -0.73 1.21 -6.26
C ASN A 801 0.38 0.59 -5.40
N GLU A 802 1.48 1.31 -5.15
CA GLU A 802 2.57 0.85 -4.26
C GLU A 802 2.09 0.73 -2.82
N ASN A 803 1.36 1.72 -2.29
CA ASN A 803 0.98 1.76 -0.87
C ASN A 803 -0.42 1.18 -0.58
N ARG A 804 -1.19 0.82 -1.61
CA ARG A 804 -2.58 0.34 -1.51
C ARG A 804 -3.50 1.31 -0.78
N PHE A 805 -3.45 2.58 -1.16
CA PHE A 805 -4.51 3.50 -0.75
C PHE A 805 -5.84 2.98 -1.31
N ASP A 806 -6.89 2.95 -0.49
CA ASP A 806 -8.23 2.81 -1.05
C ASP A 806 -8.40 3.94 -2.08
N PHE A 807 -8.91 3.62 -3.27
CA PHE A 807 -9.13 4.61 -4.31
C PHE A 807 -10.08 5.71 -3.84
N SER A 808 -10.97 5.40 -2.88
CA SER A 808 -11.81 6.37 -2.19
C SER A 808 -11.00 7.42 -1.41
N ALA A 809 -9.83 7.05 -0.86
CA ALA A 809 -8.97 7.91 -0.06
C ALA A 809 -8.39 9.09 -0.85
N VAL A 810 -8.13 8.91 -2.15
CA VAL A 810 -7.70 9.99 -3.05
C VAL A 810 -8.80 11.05 -3.24
N GLY A 811 -10.06 10.68 -3.04
CA GLY A 811 -11.22 11.58 -3.02
C GLY A 811 -11.55 12.16 -1.64
N SER A 812 -10.77 11.85 -0.59
CA SER A 812 -11.02 12.37 0.77
C SER A 812 -10.72 13.86 0.88
N THR A 813 -11.34 14.52 1.87
CA THR A 813 -11.03 15.93 2.16
C THR A 813 -9.61 16.07 2.67
N GLY A 814 -9.13 15.13 3.49
CA GLY A 814 -7.74 15.04 3.93
C GLY A 814 -6.73 14.98 2.78
N PHE A 815 -6.98 14.20 1.73
CA PHE A 815 -6.09 14.14 0.57
C PHE A 815 -6.05 15.48 -0.19
N ARG A 816 -7.21 16.14 -0.36
CA ARG A 816 -7.29 17.46 -0.99
C ARG A 816 -6.52 18.50 -0.19
N GLU A 817 -6.74 18.56 1.13
CA GLU A 817 -6.00 19.45 2.04
C GLU A 817 -4.48 19.20 1.94
N MET A 818 -4.06 17.93 2.00
CA MET A 818 -2.67 17.50 1.87
C MET A 818 -2.02 18.01 0.56
N MET A 819 -2.70 17.89 -0.58
CA MET A 819 -2.17 18.31 -1.88
C MET A 819 -2.18 19.84 -2.06
N THR A 820 -2.98 20.58 -1.30
CA THR A 820 -3.09 22.05 -1.42
C THR A 820 -2.06 22.81 -0.58
N VAL A 821 -1.58 22.23 0.52
CA VAL A 821 -0.59 22.88 1.39
C VAL A 821 0.81 22.58 0.87
N SER A 822 1.53 23.57 0.34
CA SER A 822 2.87 23.40 -0.22
C SER A 822 4.00 23.89 0.70
N GLY A 823 5.14 23.20 0.68
CA GLY A 823 6.43 23.74 1.16
C GLY A 823 6.89 23.34 2.57
N GLY A 824 6.25 22.37 3.23
CA GLY A 824 6.67 21.87 4.55
C GLY A 824 7.53 20.61 4.51
N LYS A 825 8.20 20.27 5.62
CA LYS A 825 8.90 18.97 5.75
C LYS A 825 7.87 17.83 5.89
N ILE A 826 8.01 16.79 5.07
CA ILE A 826 7.22 15.55 5.18
C ILE A 826 7.56 14.88 6.53
N PRO A 827 6.58 14.46 7.34
CA PRO A 827 6.83 13.71 8.57
C PRO A 827 7.26 12.27 8.25
N ASP A 828 8.01 11.65 9.15
CA ASP A 828 8.29 10.21 9.08
C ASP A 828 7.19 9.39 9.79
N SER A 829 7.26 8.06 9.65
CA SER A 829 6.27 7.16 10.29
C SER A 829 6.28 7.26 11.82
N CYS A 830 7.41 7.54 12.45
CA CYS A 830 7.54 7.72 13.90
C CYS A 830 6.84 9.00 14.38
N ASP A 831 6.98 10.12 13.66
CA ASP A 831 6.29 11.39 13.91
C ASP A 831 4.77 11.20 13.89
N LEU A 832 4.27 10.45 12.89
CA LEU A 832 2.85 10.10 12.73
C LEU A 832 2.35 9.21 13.87
N ASN A 833 3.11 8.18 14.25
CA ASN A 833 2.70 7.24 15.30
C ASN A 833 2.87 7.81 16.73
N GLY A 834 3.72 8.82 16.90
CA GLY A 834 4.04 9.42 18.19
C GLY A 834 3.26 10.72 18.45
N ARG A 835 3.95 11.85 18.31
CA ARG A 835 3.46 13.18 18.72
C ARG A 835 2.21 13.60 17.96
N MET A 836 2.17 13.36 16.65
CA MET A 836 1.08 13.84 15.81
C MET A 836 -0.24 13.14 16.12
N ARG A 837 -0.20 11.84 16.46
CA ARG A 837 -1.38 11.10 16.92
C ARG A 837 -1.96 11.75 18.16
N GLN A 838 -1.13 12.09 19.13
CA GLN A 838 -1.59 12.71 20.39
C GLN A 838 -2.16 14.12 20.17
N GLU A 839 -1.57 14.91 19.26
CA GLU A 839 -2.14 16.21 18.86
C GLU A 839 -3.51 16.03 18.18
N ALA A 840 -3.65 15.06 17.28
CA ALA A 840 -4.91 14.74 16.59
C ALA A 840 -5.98 14.22 17.55
N LEU A 841 -5.62 13.32 18.47
CA LEU A 841 -6.51 12.79 19.51
C LEU A 841 -7.13 13.92 20.33
N LYS A 842 -6.30 14.86 20.79
CA LYS A 842 -6.77 16.01 21.57
C LYS A 842 -7.71 16.91 20.75
N GLU A 843 -7.38 17.18 19.49
CA GLU A 843 -8.22 18.01 18.61
C GLU A 843 -9.58 17.37 18.36
N VAL A 844 -9.62 16.06 18.08
CA VAL A 844 -10.85 15.31 17.89
C VAL A 844 -11.67 15.28 19.19
N GLN A 845 -11.04 15.04 20.34
CA GLN A 845 -11.73 15.09 21.64
C GLN A 845 -12.35 16.47 21.92
N ASP A 846 -11.64 17.56 21.61
CA ASP A 846 -12.16 18.91 21.77
C ASP A 846 -13.32 19.21 20.79
N HIS A 847 -13.28 18.66 19.58
CA HIS A 847 -14.39 18.76 18.62
C HIS A 847 -15.62 17.98 19.09
N VAL A 848 -15.43 16.72 19.51
CA VAL A 848 -16.48 15.87 20.05
C VAL A 848 -17.13 16.52 21.27
N ARG A 849 -16.34 17.11 22.18
CA ARG A 849 -16.87 17.83 23.36
C ARG A 849 -17.85 18.95 22.96
N LYS A 850 -17.51 19.75 21.94
CA LYS A 850 -18.40 20.81 21.44
C LYS A 850 -19.72 20.28 20.87
N ILE A 851 -19.70 19.10 20.25
CA ILE A 851 -20.91 18.43 19.78
C ILE A 851 -21.70 17.90 20.98
N LYS A 852 -21.05 17.24 21.95
CA LYS A 852 -21.69 16.74 23.18
C LYS A 852 -22.40 17.86 23.96
N ASP A 853 -21.83 19.06 24.00
CA ASP A 853 -22.44 20.24 24.65
C ASP A 853 -23.80 20.63 24.03
N SER A 854 -24.06 20.30 22.75
CA SER A 854 -25.33 20.58 22.09
C SER A 854 -26.45 19.60 22.45
N TRP A 855 -26.12 18.40 22.93
CA TRP A 855 -27.08 17.32 23.18
C TRP A 855 -28.13 17.68 24.24
N ALA A 856 -27.79 18.55 25.19
CA ALA A 856 -28.75 19.05 26.18
C ALA A 856 -29.93 19.80 25.54
N ILE A 857 -29.68 20.49 24.42
CA ILE A 857 -30.65 21.31 23.69
C ILE A 857 -31.40 20.48 22.65
N THR A 858 -30.66 19.78 21.78
CA THR A 858 -31.26 19.08 20.63
C THR A 858 -31.65 17.63 20.93
N GLY A 859 -31.14 17.06 22.02
CA GLY A 859 -31.04 15.60 22.15
C GLY A 859 -30.13 14.99 21.09
N CYS A 860 -30.03 13.66 21.12
CA CYS A 860 -29.33 12.86 20.11
C CYS A 860 -30.02 11.50 19.89
N SER A 861 -29.83 10.96 18.69
CA SER A 861 -30.19 9.60 18.31
C SER A 861 -28.96 8.70 18.38
N ILE A 862 -29.03 7.55 19.05
CA ILE A 862 -27.96 6.54 19.00
C ILE A 862 -28.22 5.63 17.80
N LEU A 863 -27.27 5.55 16.88
CA LEU A 863 -27.31 4.71 15.70
C LEU A 863 -26.53 3.43 16.01
N LEU A 864 -27.21 2.28 15.91
CA LEU A 864 -26.66 0.95 16.12
C LEU A 864 -26.48 0.28 14.75
N ASP A 865 -25.24 0.12 14.30
CA ASP A 865 -24.92 -0.66 13.10
C ASP A 865 -24.28 -1.99 13.46
N ALA A 866 -25.02 -3.08 13.28
CA ALA A 866 -24.56 -4.44 13.53
C ALA A 866 -24.34 -5.22 12.23
N TRP A 867 -23.30 -6.07 12.21
CA TRP A 867 -23.02 -6.98 11.10
C TRP A 867 -22.26 -8.22 11.58
N VAL A 868 -22.19 -9.22 10.70
CA VAL A 868 -21.37 -10.42 10.90
C VAL A 868 -20.16 -10.32 9.99
N ASP A 869 -18.96 -10.46 10.55
CA ASP A 869 -17.71 -10.41 9.76
C ASP A 869 -17.46 -11.73 8.99
N GLU A 870 -16.43 -11.74 8.13
CA GLU A 870 -16.07 -12.93 7.35
C GLU A 870 -15.65 -14.14 8.22
N LYS A 871 -15.28 -13.89 9.48
CA LYS A 871 -14.92 -14.92 10.48
C LYS A 871 -16.12 -15.43 11.26
N GLY A 872 -17.32 -14.89 11.01
CA GLY A 872 -18.55 -15.28 11.69
C GLY A 872 -18.76 -14.62 13.05
N ARG A 873 -18.01 -13.55 13.38
CA ARG A 873 -18.18 -12.77 14.62
C ARG A 873 -19.30 -11.76 14.45
N ASP A 874 -20.12 -11.61 15.48
CA ASP A 874 -21.17 -10.59 15.54
C ASP A 874 -20.58 -9.29 16.10
N LEU A 875 -20.47 -8.28 15.25
CA LEU A 875 -19.88 -6.99 15.58
C LEU A 875 -20.95 -5.89 15.56
N VAL A 876 -20.76 -4.85 16.38
CA VAL A 876 -21.63 -3.68 16.42
C VAL A 876 -20.83 -2.39 16.61
N THR A 877 -21.27 -1.33 15.93
CA THR A 877 -20.76 0.04 16.10
C THR A 877 -21.89 0.97 16.53
N PHE A 878 -21.60 1.83 17.50
CA PHE A 878 -22.51 2.83 18.02
C PHE A 878 -22.04 4.25 17.66
N VAL A 879 -22.96 5.05 17.12
CA VAL A 879 -22.72 6.46 16.75
C VAL A 879 -23.83 7.32 17.34
N ALA A 880 -23.51 8.41 18.03
CA ALA A 880 -24.51 9.40 18.44
C ALA A 880 -24.68 10.47 17.36
N ASP A 881 -25.91 10.71 16.90
CA ASP A 881 -26.22 11.70 15.86
C ASP A 881 -27.09 12.84 16.40
N CYS A 882 -26.71 14.07 16.06
CA CYS A 882 -27.49 15.28 16.33
C CYS A 882 -27.22 16.35 15.25
N PRO A 883 -27.99 17.45 15.21
CA PRO A 883 -27.77 18.52 14.23
C PRO A 883 -26.35 19.13 14.27
N ALA A 884 -25.69 19.15 15.44
CA ALA A 884 -24.32 19.61 15.56
C ALA A 884 -23.28 18.64 14.96
N GLY A 885 -23.64 17.37 14.78
CA GLY A 885 -22.91 16.38 14.00
C GLY A 885 -22.91 14.98 14.64
N PRO A 886 -22.54 13.94 13.87
CA PRO A 886 -22.34 12.61 14.40
C PRO A 886 -21.06 12.47 15.22
N VAL A 887 -21.08 11.59 16.22
CA VAL A 887 -19.95 11.25 17.09
C VAL A 887 -19.86 9.73 17.19
N TYR A 888 -18.69 9.18 16.88
CA TYR A 888 -18.41 7.77 17.12
C TYR A 888 -18.26 7.53 18.63
N LEU A 889 -19.00 6.54 19.15
CA LEU A 889 -18.95 6.12 20.55
C LEU A 889 -17.98 4.94 20.71
N ILE A 890 -18.35 3.78 20.16
CA ILE A 890 -17.60 2.53 20.35
C ILE A 890 -17.92 1.49 19.28
N SER A 891 -17.00 0.55 19.06
CA SER A 891 -17.19 -0.69 18.30
C SER A 891 -16.92 -1.88 19.23
N LEU A 892 -17.75 -2.91 19.18
CA LEU A 892 -17.69 -4.06 20.09
C LEU A 892 -17.92 -5.38 19.36
N ASP A 893 -17.24 -6.43 19.84
CA ASP A 893 -17.54 -7.82 19.50
C ASP A 893 -18.55 -8.36 20.52
N VAL A 894 -19.74 -8.73 20.04
CA VAL A 894 -20.84 -9.22 20.87
C VAL A 894 -21.08 -10.71 20.69
N SER A 895 -20.17 -11.43 20.01
CA SER A 895 -20.33 -12.85 19.68
C SER A 895 -20.61 -13.73 20.90
N GLU A 896 -19.98 -13.44 22.04
CA GLU A 896 -20.15 -14.20 23.29
C GLU A 896 -21.44 -13.87 24.04
N ILE A 897 -21.97 -12.65 23.86
CA ILE A 897 -23.11 -12.13 24.63
C ILE A 897 -24.40 -12.03 23.81
N LYS A 898 -24.37 -12.30 22.50
CA LYS A 898 -25.52 -12.15 21.58
C LYS A 898 -26.76 -12.94 21.98
N SER A 899 -26.59 -14.06 22.71
CA SER A 899 -27.69 -14.89 23.21
C SER A 899 -28.17 -14.50 24.61
N ASN A 900 -27.53 -13.53 25.26
CA ASN A 900 -27.86 -13.05 26.59
C ASN A 900 -28.44 -11.64 26.53
N SER A 901 -29.77 -11.56 26.46
CA SER A 901 -30.49 -10.28 26.35
C SER A 901 -30.18 -9.31 27.51
N ASN A 902 -29.95 -9.80 28.73
CA ASN A 902 -29.62 -8.93 29.87
C ASN A 902 -28.24 -8.29 29.73
N ALA A 903 -27.26 -9.03 29.20
CA ALA A 903 -25.91 -8.51 28.94
C ALA A 903 -25.93 -7.44 27.85
N LEU A 904 -26.70 -7.66 26.78
CA LEU A 904 -26.90 -6.69 25.70
C LEU A 904 -27.61 -5.42 26.20
N ILE A 905 -28.64 -5.55 27.04
CA ILE A 905 -29.33 -4.41 27.65
C ILE A 905 -28.37 -3.61 28.53
N SER A 906 -27.59 -4.29 29.38
CA SER A 906 -26.59 -3.65 30.25
C SER A 906 -25.54 -2.88 29.46
N LEU A 907 -25.11 -3.43 28.32
CA LEU A 907 -24.17 -2.77 27.40
C LEU A 907 -24.77 -1.47 26.84
N VAL A 908 -26.02 -1.50 26.37
CA VAL A 908 -26.69 -0.30 25.84
C VAL A 908 -26.98 0.71 26.94
N HIS A 909 -27.34 0.28 28.16
CA HIS A 909 -27.47 1.18 29.31
C HIS A 909 -26.17 1.89 29.65
N GLY A 910 -25.03 1.18 29.65
CA GLY A 910 -23.73 1.80 29.84
C GLY A 910 -23.43 2.92 28.82
N LEU A 911 -23.83 2.72 27.56
CA LEU A 911 -23.71 3.76 26.52
C LEU A 911 -24.66 4.93 26.73
N ILE A 912 -25.91 4.65 27.13
CA ILE A 912 -26.88 5.70 27.47
C ILE A 912 -26.39 6.54 28.65
N ASP A 913 -25.79 5.92 29.66
CA ASP A 913 -25.21 6.61 30.81
C ASP A 913 -24.02 7.50 30.41
N GLU A 914 -23.17 7.05 29.48
CA GLU A 914 -22.06 7.84 28.94
C GLU A 914 -22.54 9.08 28.16
N VAL A 915 -23.62 8.92 27.38
CA VAL A 915 -24.24 10.01 26.61
C VAL A 915 -25.08 10.94 27.50
N GLY A 916 -25.60 10.39 28.59
CA GLY A 916 -26.57 11.00 29.50
C GLY A 916 -28.00 10.64 29.10
N MET A 917 -28.71 9.97 30.00
CA MET A 917 -30.08 9.46 29.78
C MET A 917 -31.08 10.53 29.30
N HIS A 918 -30.93 11.80 29.71
CA HIS A 918 -31.82 12.89 29.29
C HIS A 918 -31.53 13.48 27.90
N ASN A 919 -30.40 13.08 27.30
CA ASN A 919 -29.96 13.50 25.98
C ASN A 919 -30.39 12.50 24.90
N VAL A 920 -30.49 11.21 25.23
CA VAL A 920 -30.88 10.17 24.28
C VAL A 920 -32.39 10.20 24.03
N ILE A 921 -32.80 10.48 22.81
CA ILE A 921 -34.24 10.50 22.42
C ILE A 921 -34.66 9.16 21.83
N GLN A 922 -33.81 8.60 20.96
CA GLN A 922 -34.10 7.33 20.30
C GLN A 922 -32.83 6.52 20.01
N ILE A 923 -33.02 5.22 19.77
CA ILE A 923 -32.04 4.29 19.21
C ILE A 923 -32.55 3.82 17.85
N ILE A 924 -31.71 3.97 16.82
CA ILE A 924 -31.99 3.54 15.45
C ILE A 924 -31.14 2.33 15.12
N ALA A 925 -31.78 1.20 14.87
CA ALA A 925 -31.12 -0.05 14.53
C ALA A 925 -30.97 -0.25 13.01
N SER A 926 -29.87 -0.88 12.59
CA SER A 926 -29.64 -1.30 11.20
C SER A 926 -30.31 -2.65 10.84
N SER A 927 -30.82 -3.40 11.82
CA SER A 927 -31.44 -4.71 11.63
C SER A 927 -32.66 -4.89 12.53
N ALA A 928 -33.71 -5.54 11.99
CA ALA A 928 -34.92 -5.94 12.71
C ALA A 928 -34.88 -7.40 13.19
N SER A 929 -33.79 -8.11 12.91
CA SER A 929 -33.66 -9.56 13.09
C SER A 929 -32.43 -9.93 13.92
N GLY A 930 -32.43 -11.14 14.46
CA GLY A 930 -31.38 -11.63 15.34
C GLY A 930 -31.40 -10.93 16.70
N TRP A 931 -30.23 -10.88 17.36
CA TRP A 931 -30.09 -10.28 18.69
C TRP A 931 -30.48 -8.80 18.74
N VAL A 932 -30.32 -8.05 17.63
CA VAL A 932 -30.72 -6.64 17.53
C VAL A 932 -32.25 -6.48 17.60
N GLY A 933 -33.00 -7.39 16.98
CA GLY A 933 -34.46 -7.39 17.04
C GLY A 933 -34.97 -7.70 18.45
N GLU A 934 -34.41 -8.73 19.10
CA GLU A 934 -34.74 -9.11 20.47
C GLU A 934 -34.42 -7.99 21.48
N LEU A 935 -33.32 -7.28 21.25
CA LEU A 935 -32.94 -6.09 22.03
C LEU A 935 -33.98 -4.98 21.85
N GLY A 936 -34.42 -4.72 20.63
CA GLY A 936 -35.46 -3.73 20.34
C GLY A 936 -36.81 -4.05 20.97
N GLU A 937 -37.24 -5.31 20.96
CA GLU A 937 -38.44 -5.74 21.68
C GLU A 937 -38.33 -5.52 23.19
N SER A 938 -37.14 -5.78 23.75
CA SER A 938 -36.89 -5.61 25.17
C SER A 938 -36.96 -4.13 25.59
N PHE A 939 -36.35 -3.24 24.80
CA PHE A 939 -36.45 -1.80 25.00
C PHE A 939 -37.89 -1.28 24.82
N SER A 940 -38.63 -1.82 23.85
CA SER A 940 -40.04 -1.46 23.61
C SER A 940 -40.97 -1.87 24.76
N ARG A 941 -40.63 -2.95 25.50
CA ARG A 941 -41.35 -3.38 26.72
C ARG A 941 -40.92 -2.62 27.98
N SER A 942 -39.74 -2.01 27.95
CA SER A 942 -39.20 -1.21 29.06
C SER A 942 -39.95 0.13 29.19
N LYS A 943 -39.99 0.71 30.40
CA LYS A 943 -40.55 2.06 30.62
C LYS A 943 -39.51 3.18 30.49
N GLU A 944 -38.40 2.91 29.82
CA GLU A 944 -37.16 3.70 29.94
C GLU A 944 -37.17 5.04 29.21
N GLY A 945 -38.27 5.44 28.56
CA GLY A 945 -38.39 6.79 28.01
C GLY A 945 -37.62 7.04 26.71
N ILE A 946 -36.98 6.01 26.15
CA ILE A 946 -36.20 6.08 24.90
C ILE A 946 -36.96 5.33 23.80
N PHE A 947 -37.05 5.94 22.62
CA PHE A 947 -37.69 5.29 21.45
C PHE A 947 -36.75 4.30 20.77
N TRP A 948 -37.29 3.18 20.28
CA TRP A 948 -36.56 2.25 19.42
C TRP A 948 -37.17 2.29 18.02
N SER A 949 -36.35 2.40 16.98
CA SER A 949 -36.81 2.47 15.59
C SER A 949 -35.82 1.83 14.63
N LEU A 950 -36.28 1.45 13.44
CA LEU A 950 -35.42 1.03 12.34
C LEU A 950 -35.13 2.21 11.42
N SER A 951 -33.95 2.21 10.79
CA SER A 951 -33.64 3.26 9.80
C SER A 951 -34.61 3.22 8.60
N VAL A 952 -34.97 4.40 8.09
CA VAL A 952 -35.83 4.56 6.90
C VAL A 952 -35.26 3.77 5.72
N SER A 953 -33.96 3.86 5.46
CA SER A 953 -33.30 3.09 4.40
C SER A 953 -33.55 1.58 4.52
N ARG A 954 -33.49 1.03 5.74
CA ARG A 954 -33.74 -0.40 5.97
C ARG A 954 -35.22 -0.77 5.79
N CYS A 955 -36.14 0.08 6.23
CA CYS A 955 -37.57 -0.12 6.00
C CYS A 955 -37.90 -0.12 4.49
N PHE A 956 -37.35 0.81 3.73
CA PHE A 956 -37.54 0.87 2.28
C PHE A 956 -36.91 -0.34 1.58
N GLU A 957 -35.76 -0.83 2.04
CA GLU A 957 -35.19 -2.08 1.54
C GLU A 957 -36.14 -3.26 1.75
N TYR A 958 -36.78 -3.39 2.92
CA TYR A 958 -37.80 -4.41 3.16
C TYR A 958 -39.03 -4.25 2.26
N MET A 959 -39.50 -3.03 2.02
CA MET A 959 -40.60 -2.78 1.07
C MET A 959 -40.22 -3.24 -0.33
N LEU A 960 -39.02 -2.88 -0.80
CA LEU A 960 -38.52 -3.27 -2.12
C LEU A 960 -38.34 -4.79 -2.23
N LEU A 961 -37.81 -5.46 -1.21
CA LEU A 961 -37.66 -6.92 -1.19
C LEU A 961 -39.01 -7.63 -1.28
N LYS A 962 -40.01 -7.20 -0.49
CA LYS A 962 -41.36 -7.78 -0.54
C LYS A 962 -42.07 -7.47 -1.87
N ILE A 963 -41.88 -6.28 -2.45
CA ILE A 963 -42.40 -5.95 -3.79
C ILE A 963 -41.69 -6.75 -4.88
N ALA A 964 -40.39 -7.03 -4.72
CA ALA A 964 -39.63 -7.86 -5.64
C ALA A 964 -40.16 -9.29 -5.71
N GLU A 965 -40.66 -9.84 -4.60
CA GLU A 965 -41.34 -11.14 -4.56
C GLU A 965 -42.64 -11.15 -5.38
N ILE A 966 -43.45 -10.08 -5.29
CA ILE A 966 -44.71 -9.93 -6.06
C ILE A 966 -44.46 -10.01 -7.57
N HIS A 967 -43.38 -9.38 -8.04
CA HIS A 967 -43.08 -9.27 -9.48
C HIS A 967 -42.02 -10.25 -9.98
N SER A 968 -41.53 -11.18 -9.15
CA SER A 968 -40.43 -12.11 -9.50
C SER A 968 -39.19 -11.39 -10.04
N LEU A 969 -38.74 -10.36 -9.32
CA LEU A 969 -37.67 -9.45 -9.78
C LEU A 969 -36.34 -10.16 -10.10
N GLY A 970 -36.01 -11.25 -9.41
CA GLY A 970 -34.79 -12.02 -9.67
C GLY A 970 -34.68 -12.44 -11.14
N ASP A 971 -35.77 -12.98 -11.70
CA ASP A 971 -35.80 -13.40 -13.11
C ASP A 971 -35.67 -12.22 -14.09
N ILE A 972 -36.20 -11.05 -13.71
CA ILE A 972 -36.15 -9.82 -14.51
C ILE A 972 -34.73 -9.24 -14.50
N VAL A 973 -34.10 -9.19 -13.32
CA VAL A 973 -32.74 -8.69 -13.14
C VAL A 973 -31.74 -9.61 -13.84
N ASP A 974 -31.91 -10.93 -13.78
CA ASP A 974 -31.07 -11.87 -14.53
C ASP A 974 -31.16 -11.66 -16.05
N LYS A 975 -32.37 -11.44 -16.56
CA LYS A 975 -32.61 -11.08 -17.97
C LYS A 975 -31.96 -9.74 -18.33
N ALA A 976 -32.08 -8.72 -17.48
CA ALA A 976 -31.47 -7.41 -17.69
C ALA A 976 -29.94 -7.43 -17.60
N ASN A 977 -29.38 -8.23 -16.69
CA ASN A 977 -27.94 -8.42 -16.54
C ASN A 977 -27.35 -9.12 -17.77
N LYS A 978 -28.04 -10.11 -18.35
CA LYS A 978 -27.63 -10.73 -19.63
C LYS A 978 -27.51 -9.72 -20.76
N ILE A 979 -28.48 -8.80 -20.88
CA ILE A 979 -28.44 -7.71 -21.87
C ILE A 979 -27.25 -6.77 -21.58
N THR A 980 -27.06 -6.39 -20.32
CA THR A 980 -26.02 -5.45 -19.90
C THR A 980 -24.61 -6.03 -20.07
N GLU A 981 -24.39 -7.28 -19.71
CA GLU A 981 -23.11 -7.99 -19.88
C GLU A 981 -22.76 -8.14 -21.36
N PHE A 982 -23.73 -8.51 -22.20
CA PHE A 982 -23.54 -8.61 -23.65
C PHE A 982 -23.13 -7.28 -24.28
N VAL A 983 -23.84 -6.20 -23.92
CA VAL A 983 -23.49 -4.85 -24.39
C VAL A 983 -22.08 -4.49 -23.93
N ASN A 984 -21.77 -4.63 -22.63
CA ASN A 984 -20.50 -4.20 -22.06
C ASN A 984 -19.28 -5.01 -22.53
N LYS A 985 -19.46 -6.29 -22.87
CA LYS A 985 -18.38 -7.18 -23.31
C LYS A 985 -17.96 -6.94 -24.76
N ASN A 986 -18.85 -6.39 -25.60
CA ASN A 986 -18.60 -6.20 -27.01
C ASN A 986 -18.40 -4.71 -27.34
N SER A 987 -17.15 -4.31 -27.57
CA SER A 987 -16.77 -2.92 -27.88
C SER A 987 -17.44 -2.34 -29.14
N VAL A 988 -17.90 -3.20 -30.06
CA VAL A 988 -18.63 -2.80 -31.27
C VAL A 988 -20.10 -2.52 -30.92
N VAL A 989 -20.74 -3.40 -30.15
CA VAL A 989 -22.12 -3.21 -29.64
C VAL A 989 -22.22 -1.99 -28.74
N LEU A 990 -21.27 -1.79 -27.82
CA LEU A 990 -21.18 -0.58 -26.98
C LEU A 990 -21.13 0.71 -27.80
N LYS A 991 -20.41 0.69 -28.94
CA LYS A 991 -20.31 1.83 -29.84
C LYS A 991 -21.61 2.05 -30.61
N LEU A 992 -22.22 0.97 -31.12
CA LEU A 992 -23.54 1.01 -31.78
C LEU A 992 -24.64 1.53 -30.84
N VAL A 993 -24.66 1.08 -29.58
CA VAL A 993 -25.55 1.59 -28.53
C VAL A 993 -25.38 3.09 -28.36
N ARG A 994 -24.14 3.58 -28.22
CA ARG A 994 -23.87 5.02 -28.07
C ARG A 994 -24.26 5.85 -29.29
N ASP A 995 -24.08 5.30 -30.48
CA ASP A 995 -24.44 5.95 -31.74
C ASP A 995 -25.97 6.04 -31.93
N HIS A 996 -26.74 5.05 -31.45
CA HIS A 996 -28.21 5.00 -31.52
C HIS A 996 -28.93 5.63 -30.30
N SER A 997 -28.26 5.73 -29.14
CA SER A 997 -28.83 6.30 -27.89
C SER A 997 -28.60 7.80 -27.72
N HIS A 998 -28.00 8.48 -28.72
CA HIS A 998 -27.64 9.90 -28.67
C HIS A 998 -26.84 10.32 -27.43
N GLY A 999 -26.04 9.42 -26.86
CA GLY A 999 -25.23 9.69 -25.66
C GLY A 999 -25.94 9.43 -24.34
N THR A 1000 -27.10 8.78 -24.33
CA THR A 1000 -27.74 8.29 -23.10
C THR A 1000 -26.94 7.09 -22.59
N ASP A 1001 -26.34 7.22 -21.40
CA ASP A 1001 -25.47 6.18 -20.82
C ASP A 1001 -26.33 5.04 -20.25
N MET A 1002 -26.17 3.82 -20.78
CA MET A 1002 -26.81 2.60 -20.24
C MET A 1002 -26.02 1.98 -19.08
N THR A 1003 -24.94 2.62 -18.63
CA THR A 1003 -24.05 2.08 -17.60
C THR A 1003 -24.77 1.96 -16.26
N VAL A 1004 -24.34 0.95 -15.47
CA VAL A 1004 -24.74 0.73 -14.08
C VAL A 1004 -24.77 2.06 -13.33
N SER A 1005 -25.97 2.53 -12.98
CA SER A 1005 -26.12 3.73 -12.16
C SER A 1005 -25.65 3.36 -10.75
N SER A 1006 -24.42 3.74 -10.42
CA SER A 1006 -23.84 3.58 -9.08
C SER A 1006 -24.61 4.47 -8.10
N SER A 1007 -25.63 3.92 -7.45
CA SER A 1007 -26.24 4.52 -6.26
C SER A 1007 -25.38 4.25 -5.03
N GLU A 1008 -25.38 5.18 -4.08
CA GLU A 1008 -24.76 4.97 -2.76
C GLU A 1008 -25.44 3.82 -1.99
N LEU A 1009 -26.72 3.57 -2.29
CA LEU A 1009 -27.49 2.45 -1.76
C LEU A 1009 -27.43 1.26 -2.73
N LYS A 1010 -26.52 0.33 -2.48
CA LYS A 1010 -26.25 -0.81 -3.38
C LYS A 1010 -27.49 -1.63 -3.73
N PHE A 1011 -28.45 -1.78 -2.82
CA PHE A 1011 -29.70 -2.53 -3.05
C PHE A 1011 -30.66 -1.85 -4.04
N VAL A 1012 -30.47 -0.56 -4.32
CA VAL A 1012 -31.30 0.23 -5.25
C VAL A 1012 -30.75 0.15 -6.69
N SER A 1013 -29.47 -0.15 -6.85
CA SER A 1013 -28.79 -0.20 -8.16
C SER A 1013 -29.47 -1.07 -9.23
N PRO A 1014 -30.02 -2.27 -8.92
CA PRO A 1014 -30.73 -3.06 -9.91
C PRO A 1014 -31.94 -2.34 -10.52
N TYR A 1015 -32.69 -1.59 -9.70
CA TYR A 1015 -33.88 -0.86 -10.12
C TYR A 1015 -33.55 0.38 -10.96
N LEU A 1016 -32.52 1.14 -10.59
CA LEU A 1016 -32.06 2.30 -11.38
C LEU A 1016 -31.48 1.88 -12.74
N THR A 1017 -30.81 0.72 -12.77
CA THR A 1017 -30.32 0.13 -14.01
C THR A 1017 -31.50 -0.27 -14.90
N LEU A 1018 -32.50 -0.95 -14.34
CA LEU A 1018 -33.76 -1.28 -15.02
C LEU A 1018 -34.47 -0.03 -15.57
N GLU A 1019 -34.53 1.05 -14.79
CA GLU A 1019 -35.16 2.31 -15.22
C GLU A 1019 -34.41 2.94 -16.40
N SER A 1020 -33.07 2.92 -16.35
CA SER A 1020 -32.21 3.44 -17.42
C SER A 1020 -32.36 2.61 -18.70
N MET A 1021 -32.38 1.27 -18.58
CA MET A 1021 -32.62 0.35 -19.68
C MET A 1021 -34.02 0.53 -20.29
N PHE A 1022 -35.04 0.70 -19.45
CA PHE A 1022 -36.42 0.91 -19.91
C PHE A 1022 -36.57 2.22 -20.69
N LYS A 1023 -35.89 3.29 -20.26
CA LYS A 1023 -35.81 4.55 -21.03
C LYS A 1023 -35.11 4.35 -22.37
N ALA A 1024 -34.11 3.46 -22.43
CA ALA A 1024 -33.36 3.16 -23.64
C ALA A 1024 -33.97 2.07 -24.55
N LYS A 1025 -35.12 1.47 -24.19
CA LYS A 1025 -35.65 0.27 -24.87
C LYS A 1025 -35.90 0.43 -26.37
N ASN A 1026 -36.39 1.59 -26.80
CA ASN A 1026 -36.66 1.86 -28.22
C ASN A 1026 -35.35 1.99 -29.00
N HIS A 1027 -34.34 2.64 -28.40
CA HIS A 1027 -33.00 2.75 -29.00
C HIS A 1027 -32.33 1.38 -29.13
N LEU A 1028 -32.52 0.48 -28.16
CA LEU A 1028 -32.06 -0.90 -28.23
C LEU A 1028 -32.76 -1.68 -29.34
N ALA A 1029 -34.10 -1.58 -29.44
CA ALA A 1029 -34.87 -2.22 -30.50
C ALA A 1029 -34.46 -1.72 -31.89
N ASP A 1030 -34.28 -0.41 -32.05
CA ASP A 1030 -33.83 0.22 -33.30
C ASP A 1030 -32.42 -0.24 -33.70
N MET A 1031 -31.51 -0.41 -32.72
CA MET A 1031 -30.17 -0.95 -32.95
C MET A 1031 -30.23 -2.38 -33.50
N PHE A 1032 -31.00 -3.28 -32.88
CA PHE A 1032 -31.16 -4.66 -33.35
C PHE A 1032 -31.88 -4.75 -34.71
N ALA A 1033 -32.67 -3.74 -35.07
CA ALA A 1033 -33.32 -3.62 -36.38
C ALA A 1033 -32.42 -2.96 -37.46
N SER A 1034 -31.26 -2.40 -37.08
CA SER A 1034 -30.39 -1.66 -38.00
C SER A 1034 -29.66 -2.58 -39.00
N SER A 1035 -29.35 -2.04 -40.19
CA SER A 1035 -28.54 -2.77 -41.19
C SER A 1035 -27.08 -2.97 -40.75
N ASP A 1036 -26.65 -2.23 -39.74
CA ASP A 1036 -25.30 -2.27 -39.18
C ASP A 1036 -25.14 -3.39 -38.13
N TRP A 1037 -26.25 -4.02 -37.72
CA TRP A 1037 -26.27 -5.16 -36.79
C TRP A 1037 -25.89 -6.49 -37.47
N ASN A 1038 -24.95 -7.23 -36.90
CA ASN A 1038 -24.61 -8.58 -37.38
C ASN A 1038 -25.57 -9.63 -36.78
N LYS A 1039 -26.37 -10.28 -37.64
CA LYS A 1039 -27.37 -11.29 -37.24
C LYS A 1039 -26.76 -12.58 -36.65
N GLU A 1040 -25.45 -12.74 -36.65
CA GLU A 1040 -24.74 -13.86 -36.02
C GLU A 1040 -24.44 -13.63 -34.52
N GLU A 1041 -24.61 -12.41 -33.98
CA GLU A 1041 -24.47 -12.12 -32.55
C GLU A 1041 -25.75 -12.48 -31.76
N ASP A 1042 -25.59 -12.95 -30.51
CA ASP A 1042 -26.56 -13.65 -29.64
C ASP A 1042 -28.07 -13.37 -29.92
N ILE A 1043 -28.68 -14.25 -30.73
CA ILE A 1043 -30.10 -14.21 -31.16
C ILE A 1043 -31.04 -14.16 -29.94
N THR A 1044 -30.66 -14.83 -28.85
CA THR A 1044 -31.45 -14.92 -27.62
C THR A 1044 -31.67 -13.56 -26.95
N ILE A 1045 -30.69 -12.65 -27.05
CA ILE A 1045 -30.75 -11.30 -26.48
C ILE A 1045 -31.60 -10.39 -27.36
N SER A 1046 -31.50 -10.54 -28.69
CA SER A 1046 -32.35 -9.83 -29.64
C SER A 1046 -33.82 -10.20 -29.48
N GLU A 1047 -34.12 -11.49 -29.29
CA GLU A 1047 -35.48 -11.97 -29.01
C GLU A 1047 -36.02 -11.42 -27.68
N LEU A 1048 -35.19 -11.39 -26.64
CA LEU A 1048 -35.56 -10.86 -25.31
C LEU A 1048 -35.82 -9.34 -25.33
N VAL A 1049 -35.01 -8.56 -26.05
CA VAL A 1049 -35.20 -7.11 -26.16
C VAL A 1049 -36.44 -6.75 -27.00
N ASN A 1050 -36.85 -7.63 -27.91
CA ASN A 1050 -38.08 -7.45 -28.70
C ASN A 1050 -39.32 -8.08 -28.05
N ASP A 1051 -39.18 -8.76 -26.90
CA ASP A 1051 -40.29 -9.34 -26.16
C ASP A 1051 -41.10 -8.25 -25.45
N SER A 1052 -42.31 -7.99 -25.94
CA SER A 1052 -43.22 -7.00 -25.34
C SER A 1052 -43.65 -7.38 -23.92
N SER A 1053 -43.76 -8.68 -23.62
CA SER A 1053 -44.18 -9.16 -22.31
C SER A 1053 -43.13 -8.88 -21.23
N PHE A 1054 -41.84 -8.97 -21.58
CA PHE A 1054 -40.74 -8.57 -20.70
C PHE A 1054 -40.84 -7.09 -20.31
N TRP A 1055 -41.05 -6.19 -21.27
CA TRP A 1055 -41.14 -4.76 -21.01
C TRP A 1055 -42.42 -4.34 -20.27
N GLU A 1056 -43.54 -5.05 -20.44
CA GLU A 1056 -44.75 -4.83 -19.64
C GLU A 1056 -44.52 -5.16 -18.16
N ILE A 1057 -43.78 -6.24 -17.88
CA ILE A 1057 -43.41 -6.60 -16.51
C ILE A 1057 -42.44 -5.56 -15.92
N VAL A 1058 -41.44 -5.12 -16.69
CA VAL A 1058 -40.50 -4.05 -16.25
C VAL A 1058 -41.26 -2.75 -15.97
N ASP A 1059 -42.23 -2.35 -16.80
CA ASP A 1059 -43.05 -1.16 -16.57
C ASP A 1059 -43.84 -1.26 -15.27
N ARG A 1060 -44.45 -2.42 -14.98
CA ARG A 1060 -45.15 -2.67 -13.71
C ARG A 1060 -44.21 -2.55 -12.51
N VAL A 1061 -43.01 -3.14 -12.57
CA VAL A 1061 -41.99 -3.04 -11.51
C VAL A 1061 -41.59 -1.59 -11.26
N LEU A 1062 -41.31 -0.81 -12.32
CA LEU A 1062 -40.91 0.58 -12.20
C LEU A 1062 -42.03 1.48 -11.68
N LYS A 1063 -43.29 1.21 -12.06
CA LYS A 1063 -44.46 1.90 -11.51
C LYS A 1063 -44.62 1.64 -10.00
N SER A 1064 -44.34 0.43 -9.54
CA SER A 1064 -44.37 0.08 -8.10
C SER A 1064 -43.17 0.62 -7.32
N THR A 1065 -41.97 0.61 -7.89
CA THR A 1065 -40.72 0.83 -7.13
C THR A 1065 -40.08 2.20 -7.30
N SER A 1066 -40.22 2.87 -8.46
CA SER A 1066 -39.60 4.20 -8.65
C SER A 1066 -40.08 5.24 -7.63
N PRO A 1067 -41.38 5.38 -7.29
CA PRO A 1067 -41.80 6.35 -6.26
C PRO A 1067 -41.13 6.11 -4.90
N LEU A 1068 -40.97 4.85 -4.48
CA LEU A 1068 -40.24 4.48 -3.26
C LEU A 1068 -38.76 4.87 -3.35
N ILE A 1069 -38.11 4.56 -4.47
CA ILE A 1069 -36.69 4.87 -4.68
C ILE A 1069 -36.45 6.39 -4.69
N HIS A 1070 -37.30 7.16 -5.37
CA HIS A 1070 -37.20 8.62 -5.38
C HIS A 1070 -37.46 9.21 -4.01
N GLY A 1071 -38.44 8.70 -3.26
CA GLY A 1071 -38.68 9.11 -1.87
C GLY A 1071 -37.49 8.80 -0.95
N LEU A 1072 -36.88 7.62 -1.10
CA LEU A 1072 -35.68 7.24 -0.35
C LEU A 1072 -34.49 8.14 -0.69
N LEU A 1073 -34.23 8.38 -1.97
CA LEU A 1073 -33.16 9.28 -2.41
C LEU A 1073 -33.39 10.71 -1.92
N TRP A 1074 -34.66 11.14 -1.82
CA TRP A 1074 -35.03 12.42 -1.22
C TRP A 1074 -34.72 12.45 0.27
N PHE A 1075 -35.03 11.39 1.04
CA PHE A 1075 -34.58 11.27 2.43
C PHE A 1075 -33.07 11.32 2.55
N CYS A 1076 -32.31 10.74 1.62
CA CYS A 1076 -30.85 10.79 1.67
C CYS A 1076 -30.25 12.20 1.47
N THR A 1077 -31.04 13.22 1.10
CA THR A 1077 -30.56 14.60 0.99
C THR A 1077 -30.45 15.30 2.35
N ALA A 1078 -29.44 16.15 2.52
CA ALA A 1078 -28.94 16.61 3.83
C ALA A 1078 -29.92 17.41 4.72
N ASN A 1079 -31.09 17.82 4.22
CA ASN A 1079 -32.10 18.58 5.00
C ASN A 1079 -33.42 17.82 5.23
N ASN A 1080 -33.56 16.61 4.70
CA ASN A 1080 -34.84 15.88 4.71
C ASN A 1080 -34.87 14.69 5.67
N GLN A 1081 -33.77 14.47 6.40
CA GLN A 1081 -33.48 13.30 7.22
C GLN A 1081 -34.13 13.35 8.61
N HIS A 1082 -35.07 14.25 8.83
CA HIS A 1082 -35.71 14.43 10.13
C HIS A 1082 -37.01 13.64 10.21
N VAL A 1083 -37.31 13.14 11.40
CA VAL A 1083 -38.51 12.33 11.68
C VAL A 1083 -39.83 12.99 11.26
N GLY A 1084 -39.88 14.32 11.19
CA GLY A 1084 -41.08 15.09 10.83
C GLY A 1084 -41.47 15.05 9.35
N ASN A 1085 -40.67 14.45 8.47
CA ASN A 1085 -40.98 14.32 7.04
C ASN A 1085 -41.54 12.95 6.65
N ILE A 1086 -41.53 11.98 7.57
CA ILE A 1086 -41.83 10.57 7.26
C ILE A 1086 -43.26 10.39 6.75
N TYR A 1087 -44.26 10.87 7.49
CA TYR A 1087 -45.68 10.71 7.17
C TYR A 1087 -46.04 11.30 5.80
N GLU A 1088 -45.75 12.59 5.61
CA GLU A 1088 -46.02 13.31 4.35
C GLU A 1088 -45.40 12.59 3.15
N THR A 1089 -44.14 12.15 3.28
CA THR A 1089 -43.45 11.48 2.17
C THR A 1089 -44.09 10.13 1.85
N MET A 1090 -44.53 9.37 2.86
CA MET A 1090 -45.20 8.08 2.64
C MET A 1090 -46.55 8.24 1.95
N ASP A 1091 -47.32 9.27 2.31
CA ASP A 1091 -48.58 9.58 1.63
C ASP A 1091 -48.35 10.00 0.17
N VAL A 1092 -47.36 10.86 -0.07
CA VAL A 1092 -46.94 11.25 -1.43
C VAL A 1092 -46.48 10.04 -2.26
N ILE A 1093 -45.74 9.11 -1.66
CA ILE A 1093 -45.30 7.88 -2.33
C ILE A 1093 -46.51 7.03 -2.73
N LYS A 1094 -47.44 6.77 -1.80
CA LYS A 1094 -48.63 5.96 -2.07
C LYS A 1094 -49.49 6.58 -3.17
N GLU A 1095 -49.70 7.89 -3.10
CA GLU A 1095 -50.47 8.63 -4.10
C GLU A 1095 -49.78 8.62 -5.47
N ASN A 1096 -48.45 8.75 -5.53
CA ASN A 1096 -47.69 8.65 -6.77
C ASN A 1096 -47.74 7.25 -7.39
N ILE A 1097 -47.74 6.19 -6.57
CA ILE A 1097 -47.94 4.82 -7.04
C ILE A 1097 -49.35 4.68 -7.64
N ALA A 1098 -50.39 5.13 -6.93
CA ALA A 1098 -51.76 5.08 -7.42
C ALA A 1098 -51.92 5.83 -8.76
N LYS A 1099 -51.37 7.05 -8.86
CA LYS A 1099 -51.34 7.85 -10.09
C LYS A 1099 -50.65 7.12 -11.25
N LYS A 1100 -49.50 6.47 -11.01
CA LYS A 1100 -48.77 5.70 -12.04
C LYS A 1100 -49.54 4.48 -12.56
N PHE A 1101 -50.46 3.95 -11.76
CA PHE A 1101 -51.41 2.90 -12.15
C PHE A 1101 -52.78 3.45 -12.56
N ASN A 1102 -52.90 4.75 -12.87
CA ASN A 1102 -54.15 5.41 -13.26
C ASN A 1102 -55.29 5.20 -12.25
N HIS A 1103 -54.97 5.08 -10.95
CA HIS A 1103 -55.90 4.77 -9.88
C HIS A 1103 -56.64 3.42 -10.05
N GLU A 1104 -56.05 2.45 -10.74
CA GLU A 1104 -56.57 1.09 -10.83
C GLU A 1104 -56.25 0.29 -9.56
N GLU A 1105 -57.25 0.16 -8.68
CA GLU A 1105 -57.09 -0.41 -7.32
C GLU A 1105 -56.45 -1.81 -7.31
N LEU A 1106 -56.85 -2.68 -8.25
CA LEU A 1106 -56.30 -4.05 -8.35
C LEU A 1106 -54.79 -4.09 -8.63
N CYS A 1107 -54.23 -3.03 -9.21
CA CYS A 1107 -52.82 -2.97 -9.60
C CYS A 1107 -51.91 -2.43 -8.49
N TYR A 1108 -52.35 -1.42 -7.74
CA TYR A 1108 -51.51 -0.79 -6.71
C TYR A 1108 -51.80 -1.31 -5.29
N LYS A 1109 -52.99 -1.85 -5.01
CA LYS A 1109 -53.36 -2.32 -3.66
C LYS A 1109 -52.41 -3.38 -3.09
N PRO A 1110 -51.96 -4.41 -3.84
CA PRO A 1110 -50.97 -5.36 -3.32
C PRO A 1110 -49.64 -4.70 -2.92
N VAL A 1111 -49.27 -3.59 -3.59
CA VAL A 1111 -48.06 -2.81 -3.26
C VAL A 1111 -48.30 -1.98 -1.99
N TRP A 1112 -49.48 -1.36 -1.86
CA TRP A 1112 -49.88 -0.65 -0.65
C TRP A 1112 -49.95 -1.58 0.56
N ASP A 1113 -50.49 -2.79 0.42
CA ASP A 1113 -50.55 -3.78 1.49
C ASP A 1113 -49.14 -4.13 2.01
N VAL A 1114 -48.14 -4.23 1.13
CA VAL A 1114 -46.73 -4.40 1.52
C VAL A 1114 -46.18 -3.17 2.24
N ILE A 1115 -46.46 -1.97 1.72
CA ILE A 1115 -46.04 -0.71 2.36
C ILE A 1115 -46.65 -0.58 3.75
N ASP A 1116 -47.95 -0.89 3.89
CA ASP A 1116 -48.69 -0.84 5.15
C ASP A 1116 -48.20 -1.88 6.15
N ASP A 1117 -47.88 -3.09 5.68
CA ASP A 1117 -47.27 -4.11 6.53
C ASP A 1117 -45.91 -3.65 7.08
N VAL A 1118 -45.04 -3.06 6.25
CA VAL A 1118 -43.76 -2.53 6.72
C VAL A 1118 -43.94 -1.29 7.61
N TRP A 1119 -44.89 -0.41 7.27
CA TRP A 1119 -45.26 0.76 8.06
C TRP A 1119 -45.64 0.37 9.48
N ASN A 1120 -46.63 -0.50 9.63
CA ASN A 1120 -47.21 -0.87 10.91
C ASN A 1120 -46.24 -1.67 11.80
N ASN A 1121 -45.36 -2.49 11.19
CA ASN A 1121 -44.47 -3.35 11.95
C ASN A 1121 -43.09 -2.73 12.26
N TYR A 1122 -42.61 -1.77 11.45
CA TYR A 1122 -41.21 -1.35 11.50
C TYR A 1122 -40.97 0.16 11.43
N LEU A 1123 -41.73 0.91 10.61
CA LEU A 1123 -41.43 2.33 10.33
C LEU A 1123 -42.25 3.30 11.20
N HIS A 1124 -43.50 2.97 11.52
CA HIS A 1124 -44.35 3.81 12.34
C HIS A 1124 -43.84 3.88 13.79
N SER A 1125 -43.82 5.09 14.37
CA SER A 1125 -43.43 5.33 15.76
C SER A 1125 -44.15 6.56 16.32
N PRO A 1126 -44.49 6.60 17.62
CA PRO A 1126 -45.02 7.80 18.28
C PRO A 1126 -44.16 9.05 18.05
N LEU A 1127 -42.83 8.89 17.98
CA LEU A 1127 -41.88 9.99 17.73
C LEU A 1127 -42.05 10.58 16.33
N HIS A 1128 -42.27 9.73 15.32
CA HIS A 1128 -42.49 10.16 13.93
C HIS A 1128 -43.81 10.93 13.81
N ALA A 1129 -44.85 10.46 14.49
CA ALA A 1129 -46.16 11.11 14.53
C ALA A 1129 -46.10 12.49 15.22
N ALA A 1130 -45.36 12.59 16.33
CA ALA A 1130 -45.09 13.87 16.98
C ALA A 1130 -44.30 14.82 16.07
N GLY A 1131 -43.31 14.30 15.34
CA GLY A 1131 -42.56 15.05 14.33
C GLY A 1131 -43.44 15.62 13.23
N TYR A 1132 -44.36 14.82 12.70
CA TYR A 1132 -45.34 15.24 11.67
C TYR A 1132 -46.21 16.40 12.18
N PHE A 1133 -46.73 16.29 13.40
CA PHE A 1133 -47.54 17.35 14.02
C PHE A 1133 -46.75 18.65 14.27
N LEU A 1134 -45.49 18.53 14.71
CA LEU A 1134 -44.67 19.67 15.12
C LEU A 1134 -43.96 20.35 13.94
N ASN A 1135 -44.01 19.77 12.75
CA ASN A 1135 -43.43 20.36 11.54
C ASN A 1135 -44.36 21.49 11.02
N PRO A 1136 -43.97 22.77 11.11
CA PRO A 1136 -44.85 23.88 10.74
C PRO A 1136 -45.22 23.89 9.26
N THR A 1137 -44.30 23.47 8.39
CA THR A 1137 -44.55 23.42 6.93
C THR A 1137 -45.64 22.42 6.57
N VAL A 1138 -45.73 21.33 7.33
CA VAL A 1138 -46.68 20.25 7.10
C VAL A 1138 -47.98 20.51 7.87
N PHE A 1139 -47.89 20.91 9.14
CA PHE A 1139 -49.06 21.15 10.00
C PHE A 1139 -50.01 22.23 9.46
N TYR A 1140 -49.47 23.33 8.90
CA TYR A 1140 -50.28 24.39 8.30
C TYR A 1140 -50.56 24.18 6.80
N SER A 1141 -50.20 23.03 6.24
CA SER A 1141 -50.58 22.65 4.87
C SER A 1141 -52.09 22.40 4.78
N THR A 1142 -52.67 22.58 3.58
CA THR A 1142 -54.08 22.25 3.32
C THR A 1142 -54.38 20.76 3.42
N ASP A 1143 -53.35 19.93 3.28
CA ASP A 1143 -53.46 18.47 3.17
C ASP A 1143 -53.12 17.76 4.50
N PHE A 1144 -52.98 18.51 5.60
CA PHE A 1144 -52.68 17.95 6.92
C PHE A 1144 -53.87 17.19 7.52
N HIS A 1145 -53.61 15.98 8.02
CA HIS A 1145 -54.61 15.11 8.64
C HIS A 1145 -54.29 14.83 10.11
N LEU A 1146 -55.14 15.33 11.03
CA LEU A 1146 -55.05 15.03 12.46
C LEU A 1146 -55.91 13.82 12.81
N ASP A 1147 -55.32 12.63 12.72
CA ASP A 1147 -55.97 11.38 13.11
C ASP A 1147 -55.63 10.96 14.55
N GLN A 1148 -56.37 9.97 15.06
CA GLN A 1148 -56.18 9.44 16.41
C GLN A 1148 -54.76 8.93 16.67
N GLU A 1149 -54.13 8.35 15.64
CA GLU A 1149 -52.73 7.91 15.67
C GLU A 1149 -51.78 9.07 15.95
N VAL A 1150 -51.89 10.15 15.18
CA VAL A 1150 -51.05 11.36 15.31
C VAL A 1150 -51.24 12.02 16.69
N ALA A 1151 -52.48 12.15 17.13
CA ALA A 1151 -52.78 12.71 18.46
C ALA A 1151 -52.20 11.84 19.59
N THR A 1152 -52.34 10.52 19.49
CA THR A 1152 -51.80 9.57 20.49
C THR A 1152 -50.27 9.57 20.49
N GLY A 1153 -49.66 9.63 19.32
CA GLY A 1153 -48.21 9.69 19.15
C GLY A 1153 -47.58 10.94 19.73
N LEU A 1154 -48.21 12.10 19.55
CA LEU A 1154 -47.78 13.38 20.17
C LEU A 1154 -47.81 13.30 21.69
N ILE A 1155 -48.91 12.82 22.28
CA ILE A 1155 -49.05 12.70 23.74
C ILE A 1155 -48.05 11.69 24.29
N SER A 1156 -47.90 10.54 23.64
CA SER A 1156 -46.92 9.53 24.03
C SER A 1156 -45.49 10.09 24.02
N SER A 1157 -45.13 10.85 22.97
CA SER A 1157 -43.83 11.50 22.86
C SER A 1157 -43.58 12.55 23.94
N LEU A 1158 -44.59 13.36 24.27
CA LEU A 1158 -44.50 14.33 25.36
C LEU A 1158 -44.22 13.66 26.71
N VAL A 1159 -44.94 12.57 27.02
CA VAL A 1159 -44.77 11.82 28.28
C VAL A 1159 -43.42 11.07 28.33
N HIS A 1160 -42.92 10.61 27.18
CA HIS A 1160 -41.63 9.92 27.12
C HIS A 1160 -40.47 10.89 27.32
N ILE A 1161 -40.46 12.04 26.61
CA ILE A 1161 -39.34 12.99 26.59
C ILE A 1161 -39.35 13.93 27.80
N VAL A 1162 -40.52 14.42 28.23
CA VAL A 1162 -40.65 15.35 29.35
C VAL A 1162 -41.20 14.60 30.55
N LYS A 1163 -40.38 14.35 31.58
CA LYS A 1163 -40.82 13.61 32.78
C LYS A 1163 -41.57 14.47 33.80
N GLU A 1164 -41.35 15.78 33.77
CA GLU A 1164 -41.91 16.75 34.72
C GLU A 1164 -43.34 17.13 34.34
N CYS A 1165 -44.30 16.82 35.22
CA CYS A 1165 -45.74 16.97 34.95
C CYS A 1165 -46.15 18.45 34.77
N ASP A 1166 -45.52 19.36 35.51
CA ASP A 1166 -45.73 20.80 35.37
C ASP A 1166 -45.24 21.34 34.01
N ILE A 1167 -44.11 20.85 33.51
CA ILE A 1167 -43.64 21.18 32.15
C ILE A 1167 -44.61 20.61 31.10
N GLN A 1168 -45.07 19.37 31.24
CA GLN A 1168 -46.04 18.76 30.31
C GLN A 1168 -47.32 19.61 30.18
N VAL A 1169 -47.86 20.11 31.30
CA VAL A 1169 -49.07 20.96 31.31
C VAL A 1169 -48.83 22.29 30.58
N ARG A 1170 -47.64 22.88 30.75
CA ARG A 1170 -47.25 24.12 30.07
C ARG A 1170 -47.07 23.91 28.57
N VAL A 1171 -46.46 22.79 28.17
CA VAL A 1171 -46.35 22.38 26.76
C VAL A 1171 -47.74 22.18 26.15
N ALA A 1172 -48.66 21.50 26.85
CA ALA A 1172 -50.04 21.31 26.38
C ALA A 1172 -50.77 22.64 26.14
N THR A 1173 -50.60 23.62 27.05
CA THR A 1173 -51.19 24.96 26.89
C THR A 1173 -50.61 25.69 25.68
N GLN A 1174 -49.29 25.59 25.47
CA GLN A 1174 -48.61 26.19 24.32
C GLN A 1174 -48.95 25.49 22.99
N LEU A 1175 -49.24 24.18 23.02
CA LEU A 1175 -49.69 23.43 21.83
C LEU A 1175 -51.04 23.95 21.32
N ASP A 1176 -51.96 24.32 22.20
CA ASP A 1176 -53.23 24.93 21.77
C ASP A 1176 -53.01 26.29 21.10
N MET A 1177 -52.06 27.10 21.61
CA MET A 1177 -51.67 28.36 20.96
C MET A 1177 -51.04 28.14 19.58
N TYR A 1178 -50.20 27.12 19.42
CA TYR A 1178 -49.63 26.73 18.13
C TYR A 1178 -50.73 26.29 17.16
N ARG A 1179 -51.67 25.44 17.59
CA ARG A 1179 -52.79 24.99 16.74
C ARG A 1179 -53.67 26.13 16.24
N LEU A 1180 -53.91 27.14 17.08
CA LEU A 1180 -54.69 28.32 16.73
C LEU A 1180 -53.88 29.38 15.96
N GLY A 1181 -52.55 29.21 15.85
CA GLY A 1181 -51.66 30.16 15.19
C GLY A 1181 -51.54 31.49 15.95
N GLU A 1182 -51.66 31.50 17.27
CA GLU A 1182 -51.70 32.72 18.09
C GLU A 1182 -50.31 33.22 18.54
N ASP A 1183 -50.21 34.48 18.99
CA ASP A 1183 -48.99 35.13 19.50
C ASP A 1183 -47.77 35.02 18.56
N CYS A 1184 -46.71 34.30 18.95
CA CYS A 1184 -45.50 34.14 18.13
C CYS A 1184 -45.66 33.12 16.98
N PHE A 1185 -46.78 32.40 16.94
CA PHE A 1185 -47.11 31.41 15.90
C PHE A 1185 -47.96 32.00 14.76
N ASN A 1186 -48.36 33.28 14.84
CA ASN A 1186 -49.07 33.97 13.75
C ASN A 1186 -48.31 33.92 12.42
N GLU A 1187 -46.98 34.06 12.45
CA GLU A 1187 -46.12 33.97 11.26
C GLU A 1187 -46.06 32.54 10.69
N ALA A 1188 -46.30 31.51 11.53
CA ALA A 1188 -46.35 30.10 11.14
C ALA A 1188 -47.57 29.78 10.26
N SER A 1189 -48.68 30.48 10.48
CA SER A 1189 -49.95 30.29 9.76
C SER A 1189 -49.89 30.70 8.28
N GLN A 1190 -48.78 31.31 7.82
CA GLN A 1190 -48.51 31.66 6.43
C GLN A 1190 -47.48 30.69 5.82
N ALA A 1191 -47.86 29.41 5.67
CA ALA A 1191 -46.99 28.30 5.27
C ALA A 1191 -46.11 28.57 4.03
N ASP A 1192 -46.60 29.35 3.06
CA ASP A 1192 -45.89 29.72 1.83
C ASP A 1192 -44.57 30.50 2.08
N GLN A 1193 -44.41 31.11 3.25
CA GLN A 1193 -43.22 31.91 3.63
C GLN A 1193 -42.17 31.11 4.44
N ILE A 1194 -42.42 29.84 4.77
CA ILE A 1194 -41.53 28.99 5.61
C ILE A 1194 -40.57 28.15 4.75
N THR A 1195 -40.65 28.28 3.42
CA THR A 1195 -39.85 27.48 2.49
C THR A 1195 -38.35 27.71 2.64
N GLY A 1196 -37.59 26.63 2.87
CA GLY A 1196 -36.13 26.64 2.94
C GLY A 1196 -35.50 26.75 4.34
N ILE A 1197 -36.29 26.76 5.43
CA ILE A 1197 -35.78 26.70 6.81
C ILE A 1197 -36.09 25.32 7.41
N ALA A 1198 -35.09 24.69 8.06
CA ALA A 1198 -35.31 23.41 8.74
C ALA A 1198 -36.33 23.55 9.90
N PRO A 1199 -37.25 22.60 10.11
CA PRO A 1199 -38.30 22.74 11.14
C PRO A 1199 -37.76 23.02 12.55
N ALA A 1200 -36.69 22.34 12.98
CA ALA A 1200 -36.06 22.59 14.28
C ALA A 1200 -35.45 24.01 14.39
N GLU A 1201 -34.87 24.52 13.30
CA GLU A 1201 -34.31 25.87 13.25
C GLU A 1201 -35.41 26.93 13.30
N TRP A 1202 -36.54 26.68 12.66
CA TRP A 1202 -37.71 27.54 12.76
C TRP A 1202 -38.18 27.68 14.21
N TRP A 1203 -38.30 26.57 14.95
CA TRP A 1203 -38.65 26.59 16.37
C TRP A 1203 -37.65 27.37 17.22
N ALA A 1204 -36.35 27.25 16.93
CA ALA A 1204 -35.30 28.00 17.64
C ALA A 1204 -35.35 29.52 17.37
N GLN A 1205 -35.70 29.94 16.15
CA GLN A 1205 -35.70 31.35 15.77
C GLN A 1205 -37.00 32.08 16.12
N LYS A 1206 -38.15 31.44 15.92
CA LYS A 1206 -39.46 32.12 15.86
C LYS A 1206 -40.32 31.92 17.11
N ALA A 1207 -40.06 30.90 17.92
CA ALA A 1207 -40.87 30.57 19.09
C ALA A 1207 -40.26 30.99 20.45
N SER A 1208 -39.23 31.85 20.45
CA SER A 1208 -38.41 32.19 21.63
C SER A 1208 -39.13 32.81 22.84
N LYS A 1209 -40.39 33.25 22.69
CA LYS A 1209 -41.22 33.81 23.79
C LYS A 1209 -41.78 32.74 24.75
N HIS A 1210 -41.87 31.48 24.33
CA HIS A 1210 -42.36 30.35 25.10
C HIS A 1210 -41.23 29.31 25.17
N GLN A 1211 -40.70 28.94 26.33
CA GLN A 1211 -39.46 28.13 26.38
C GLN A 1211 -39.70 26.60 26.30
N GLU A 1212 -40.89 26.13 26.64
CA GLU A 1212 -41.15 24.72 26.94
C GLU A 1212 -41.57 23.92 25.70
N LEU A 1213 -42.53 24.42 24.92
CA LEU A 1213 -42.92 23.79 23.66
C LEU A 1213 -41.78 23.80 22.63
N PRO A 1214 -41.03 24.91 22.42
CA PRO A 1214 -39.90 24.90 21.49
C PRO A 1214 -38.77 23.99 21.94
N SER A 1215 -38.47 23.87 23.24
CA SER A 1215 -37.46 22.90 23.68
C SER A 1215 -37.89 21.45 23.42
N PHE A 1216 -39.17 21.13 23.62
CA PHE A 1216 -39.73 19.83 23.22
C PHE A 1216 -39.69 19.62 21.69
N ALA A 1217 -40.14 20.59 20.91
CA ALA A 1217 -40.21 20.51 19.46
C ALA A 1217 -38.82 20.44 18.80
N ILE A 1218 -37.86 21.22 19.28
CA ILE A 1218 -36.46 21.15 18.85
C ILE A 1218 -35.91 19.75 19.11
N LYS A 1219 -36.14 19.17 20.29
CA LYS A 1219 -35.68 17.81 20.59
C LYS A 1219 -36.27 16.78 19.64
N VAL A 1220 -37.57 16.82 19.35
CA VAL A 1220 -38.23 15.87 18.43
C VAL A 1220 -37.72 16.07 16.99
N LEU A 1221 -37.76 17.29 16.47
CA LEU A 1221 -37.45 17.60 15.06
C LEU A 1221 -35.95 17.55 14.74
N SER A 1222 -35.09 17.58 15.75
CA SER A 1222 -33.64 17.40 15.59
C SER A 1222 -33.23 15.95 15.37
N GLN A 1223 -34.14 14.99 15.58
CA GLN A 1223 -33.82 13.58 15.46
C GLN A 1223 -33.76 13.14 14.00
N THR A 1224 -32.75 12.30 13.70
CA THR A 1224 -32.59 11.68 12.38
C THR A 1224 -33.57 10.51 12.22
N CYS A 1225 -33.96 10.19 10.99
CA CYS A 1225 -34.69 8.96 10.66
C CYS A 1225 -33.79 7.90 9.99
N GLU A 1226 -32.49 8.19 9.83
CA GLU A 1226 -31.53 7.33 9.14
C GLU A 1226 -30.46 6.72 10.04
N GLY A 1227 -29.95 5.56 9.61
CA GLY A 1227 -28.94 4.77 10.34
C GLY A 1227 -27.49 5.16 10.04
N ALA A 1228 -26.54 4.53 10.74
CA ALA A 1228 -25.11 4.85 10.62
C ALA A 1228 -24.50 4.45 9.26
N SER A 1229 -25.15 3.57 8.49
CA SER A 1229 -24.72 3.16 7.16
C SER A 1229 -24.55 4.35 6.19
N ARG A 1230 -25.30 5.45 6.39
CA ARG A 1230 -25.16 6.69 5.62
C ARG A 1230 -23.77 7.31 5.71
N TYR A 1231 -23.07 7.07 6.82
CA TYR A 1231 -21.73 7.58 7.06
C TYR A 1231 -20.63 6.75 6.44
N LYS A 1232 -20.96 5.58 5.86
CA LYS A 1232 -20.00 4.71 5.18
C LYS A 1232 -18.78 4.40 6.06
N LEU A 1233 -19.02 4.06 7.32
CA LEU A 1233 -17.95 3.67 8.24
C LEU A 1233 -17.30 2.38 7.74
N GLU A 1234 -15.97 2.36 7.69
CA GLU A 1234 -15.22 1.19 7.23
C GLU A 1234 -15.28 0.06 8.26
N ARG A 1235 -16.16 -0.92 8.02
CA ARG A 1235 -16.28 -2.13 8.85
C ARG A 1235 -14.96 -2.88 9.04
N SER A 1236 -14.08 -2.86 8.02
CA SER A 1236 -12.76 -3.48 8.10
C SER A 1236 -11.85 -2.87 9.16
N VAL A 1237 -12.06 -1.60 9.53
CA VAL A 1237 -11.31 -0.97 10.63
C VAL A 1237 -11.80 -1.55 11.95
N ALA A 1238 -13.12 -1.58 12.21
CA ALA A 1238 -13.70 -2.23 13.39
C ALA A 1238 -13.32 -3.71 13.51
N GLU A 1239 -13.36 -4.46 12.40
CA GLU A 1239 -12.98 -5.86 12.35
C GLU A 1239 -11.53 -6.09 12.78
N LYS A 1240 -10.60 -5.24 12.31
CA LYS A 1240 -9.19 -5.28 12.71
C LYS A 1240 -8.98 -4.89 14.16
N LEU A 1241 -9.65 -3.84 14.62
CA LEU A 1241 -9.55 -3.34 16.00
C LEU A 1241 -9.95 -4.42 17.02
N LEU A 1242 -10.94 -5.22 16.67
CA LEU A 1242 -11.49 -6.26 17.53
C LEU A 1242 -10.75 -7.60 17.39
N LEU A 1243 -9.65 -7.68 16.64
CA LEU A 1243 -8.72 -8.83 16.66
C LEU A 1243 -7.73 -8.67 17.81
N THR A 1244 -8.22 -8.84 19.05
CA THR A 1244 -7.43 -8.56 20.26
C THR A 1244 -6.72 -9.78 20.86
N GLU A 1245 -6.87 -10.98 20.28
CA GLU A 1245 -6.21 -12.18 20.81
C GLU A 1245 -4.67 -12.04 20.75
N GLY A 1246 -4.03 -12.07 21.92
CA GLY A 1246 -2.57 -11.99 22.06
C GLY A 1246 -1.99 -10.57 22.11
N MET A 1247 -2.83 -9.52 22.07
CA MET A 1247 -2.37 -8.12 22.17
C MET A 1247 -2.13 -7.71 23.63
N SER A 1248 -1.10 -6.89 23.86
CA SER A 1248 -0.89 -6.24 25.16
C SER A 1248 -1.94 -5.14 25.42
N HIS A 1249 -2.11 -4.77 26.69
CA HIS A 1249 -3.05 -3.71 27.08
C HIS A 1249 -2.70 -2.37 26.40
N GLY A 1250 -1.41 -2.02 26.33
CA GLY A 1250 -0.95 -0.80 25.65
C GLY A 1250 -1.23 -0.78 24.15
N GLU A 1251 -1.09 -1.91 23.44
CA GLU A 1251 -1.42 -2.00 22.01
C GLU A 1251 -2.92 -1.89 21.76
N LYS A 1252 -3.74 -2.45 22.66
CA LYS A 1252 -5.20 -2.32 22.58
C LYS A 1252 -5.63 -0.86 22.76
N GLN A 1253 -5.13 -0.18 23.79
CA GLN A 1253 -5.41 1.24 24.03
C GLN A 1253 -4.97 2.12 22.84
N HIS A 1254 -3.80 1.82 22.27
CA HIS A 1254 -3.29 2.50 21.08
C HIS A 1254 -4.24 2.38 19.89
N LEU A 1255 -4.74 1.17 19.63
CA LEU A 1255 -5.69 0.92 18.55
C LEU A 1255 -7.03 1.61 18.79
N GLU A 1256 -7.54 1.61 20.02
CA GLU A 1256 -8.77 2.31 20.41
C GLU A 1256 -8.65 3.83 20.19
N GLU A 1257 -7.52 4.44 20.55
CA GLU A 1257 -7.25 5.85 20.26
C GLU A 1257 -7.25 6.16 18.76
N LEU A 1258 -6.59 5.31 17.95
CA LEU A 1258 -6.57 5.47 16.50
C LEU A 1258 -7.95 5.30 15.89
N ALA A 1259 -8.74 4.34 16.35
CA ALA A 1259 -10.13 4.13 15.94
C ALA A 1259 -10.98 5.36 16.20
N PHE A 1260 -10.87 5.90 17.42
CA PHE A 1260 -11.63 7.07 17.84
C PHE A 1260 -11.29 8.28 16.98
N VAL A 1261 -10.00 8.51 16.68
CA VAL A 1261 -9.56 9.59 15.79
C VAL A 1261 -10.05 9.36 14.37
N HIS A 1262 -9.86 8.16 13.82
CA HIS A 1262 -10.25 7.79 12.46
C HIS A 1262 -11.74 8.02 12.22
N TYR A 1263 -12.60 7.37 13.02
CA TYR A 1263 -14.04 7.42 12.80
C TYR A 1263 -14.60 8.84 12.99
N ASN A 1264 -14.17 9.59 14.01
CA ASN A 1264 -14.67 10.94 14.20
C ASN A 1264 -14.17 11.93 13.13
N LEU A 1265 -12.94 11.77 12.61
CA LEU A 1265 -12.47 12.57 11.46
C LEU A 1265 -13.27 12.26 10.19
N HIS A 1266 -13.53 10.98 9.94
CA HIS A 1266 -14.35 10.53 8.80
C HIS A 1266 -15.78 11.07 8.90
N LEU A 1267 -16.40 10.95 10.07
CA LEU A 1267 -17.73 11.50 10.36
C LEU A 1267 -17.81 13.02 10.14
N GLN A 1268 -16.78 13.76 10.56
CA GLN A 1268 -16.67 15.19 10.31
C GLN A 1268 -16.57 15.52 8.80
N SER A 1269 -15.80 14.72 8.06
CA SER A 1269 -15.62 14.83 6.60
C SER A 1269 -16.92 14.56 5.84
N CYS A 1270 -17.65 13.51 6.21
CA CYS A 1270 -18.96 13.17 5.65
C CYS A 1270 -19.98 14.29 5.86
N LYS A 1271 -20.02 14.89 7.06
CA LYS A 1271 -20.89 16.02 7.34
C LYS A 1271 -20.57 17.25 6.47
N ALA A 1272 -19.28 17.56 6.28
CA ALA A 1272 -18.87 18.69 5.44
C ALA A 1272 -19.29 18.49 3.97
N LYS A 1273 -19.12 17.28 3.42
CA LYS A 1273 -19.58 16.94 2.06
C LYS A 1273 -21.08 17.10 1.89
N LEU A 1274 -21.87 16.60 2.84
CA LEU A 1274 -23.33 16.74 2.85
C LEU A 1274 -23.78 18.21 2.90
N SER A 1275 -22.96 19.12 3.44
CA SER A 1275 -23.24 20.55 3.50
C SER A 1275 -22.81 21.30 2.23
N GLU A 1276 -21.81 20.80 1.48
CA GLU A 1276 -21.34 21.39 0.21
C GLU A 1276 -22.19 20.99 -1.00
N GLU A 1277 -22.91 19.86 -0.92
CA GLU A 1277 -23.85 19.40 -1.96
C GLU A 1277 -25.21 20.14 -1.94
N GLN A 1278 -25.45 20.95 -0.89
CA GLN A 1278 -26.55 21.91 -0.77
C GLN A 1278 -26.27 23.18 -1.58
#